data_AF-A0A1Q6UM98-F1
#
_entry.id   AF-A0A1Q6UM98-F1
#
_cell.length_a   1.000
_cell.length_b   1.000
_cell.length_c   1.000
_cell.angle_alpha   90.00
_cell.angle_beta   90.00
_cell.angle_gamma   90.00
#
_symmetry.space_group_name_H-M   'P 1'
#
loop_
_entity.id
_entity.type
_entity.pdbx_description
1 polymer ?
#
loop_
_entity_poly.entity_id
_entity_poly.type
_entity_poly.pdbx_seq_one_letter_code
_entity_poly.pdbx_strand_id
1 'polypeptide(L)'
;MNPFYKSLLAAAFSAAALHSAEKPEDWQNEAVFRINKEPAAAAMKFYPTAEAALKRGYSSYEMSLNGPWKFMFCPNPSRVPAEFYGENFDDSPWGDIEVPSNWEMSGHGTALYSNIKYPFEKNPPRVMDEPPARYTNHPAENRNPVGLYRRSFEVPREWGNGKVFIKFDGVASAFRIWLNGKEVGYSQDSRTPAVFDLSKYLRFGRNTVALQVYKYSDGSYFEDQDFWRLAGIFRDVALYWTPEILVRDVFLKPALANEYRDGKLDAEIVVENPTDMPRGFKLKGMLYDGGKLLSVAESAKSVDSKKFMICRWEFPPVERVRQWSAEIPNLYDFLLEFETASGVKMYAPFKVGFRSVERKNGQILVNGQPVLFKGVNRHEHDPKLAQAIDRETARRDILEMKKYNINAIRTSHYPNRTDFYDLCDELGMYVIDEANIELHGLDGMGEKAPFKSKDTWGAAIWDRINNMVERDKNHASVVVWSLCNESLDNKYFAEAAEKIRRRDPSRMLHFDRDHGQKYVDMYSTMYASPADIKKHLDEQKKKPEADRKPAIICEYAHAMGNSGGCLSDYWELARKEPMFQGGFIWDWKDQGIYKNAEPVVKVSDSANPERDIAVFSDTVSKNVMENASAVAFPGLFNSPAKAFTVVAEIAPRGFLPRAEYDEGGAKNAERAPWTRSEEIIVRQPGAFELKFFDARKIVSFAVFNGREWETIEAKADLLGKSAQIAAAVGNGKMKIFIDGTEAASKKVPEMEFLSSAPFTIAEYDKESHERFAGAVKKFRAVDAALEENFLFALPDGARELSKIDFADFEQKPAKGKYFAFGGDFGDFPTDYSFCLNGIVQPDWRPSPQAWEVKKLYQNIHARADGFADKKLRVKIFNENFFSSLENVSASWSLTRDGREIESGGFDLPAIPPQTERAAVIDLSDCDFSERGEYALRLGFKTRKDAPNAVKAGEEIAWEQFPLEGSYARTEVSDAGEMKVSSDDEKLRVAGEDFKAVFDRRTGWLESYEFDSQTLIEGPMKLSLRRPATNNEMGAKLSKELAVWRTAEDRMTLLKFRSNHMSGNGKSLLKIDAEYSIPARGSKARFSYEVRPDGSILVSASVSPAAGLPPLQKVGMQFRVPAELDEREWFGEGPYETYSDRREGAWEAVFKAKISEAFFPYIEPQESSNASGARYAKISGDDADAALLIEAAGPKNFEFSAYPCLPEDIEQASHHHQIPKRDFNVISVSAASAGVGGKNSWSKSGLPEKPHTVESGKTYEFSFLIKGLED
;
A
#
# COMPACT_ATOMS: atom_id res chain seq x y z
N MET A 1 71.23 -36.75 -34.57
CA MET A 1 70.88 -35.32 -34.56
C MET A 1 69.85 -35.08 -33.48
N ASN A 2 70.03 -34.02 -32.71
CA ASN A 2 69.75 -33.89 -31.28
C ASN A 2 68.24 -33.62 -30.97
N PRO A 3 67.61 -34.28 -29.97
CA PRO A 3 66.22 -34.03 -29.55
C PRO A 3 65.94 -32.63 -28.99
N PHE A 4 66.98 -31.80 -28.80
CA PHE A 4 66.88 -30.48 -28.21
C PHE A 4 66.12 -29.41 -29.04
N TYR A 5 65.95 -29.61 -30.36
CA TYR A 5 65.36 -28.58 -31.23
C TYR A 5 63.82 -28.65 -31.37
N LYS A 6 63.16 -29.75 -30.98
CA LYS A 6 61.68 -29.84 -31.00
C LYS A 6 61.02 -29.31 -29.71
N SER A 7 61.75 -29.25 -28.59
CA SER A 7 61.19 -28.77 -27.32
C SER A 7 61.22 -27.25 -27.15
N LEU A 8 62.03 -26.51 -27.92
CA LEU A 8 62.12 -25.04 -27.83
C LEU A 8 61.05 -24.29 -28.65
N LEU A 9 60.55 -24.88 -29.75
CA LEU A 9 59.45 -24.28 -30.54
C LEU A 9 58.05 -24.58 -29.94
N ALA A 10 57.89 -25.69 -29.21
CA ALA A 10 56.65 -25.98 -28.48
C ALA A 10 56.52 -25.18 -27.17
N ALA A 11 57.64 -24.80 -26.54
CA ALA A 11 57.63 -23.94 -25.34
C ALA A 11 57.35 -22.46 -25.68
N ALA A 12 57.72 -21.97 -26.87
CA ALA A 12 57.41 -20.61 -27.31
C ALA A 12 55.93 -20.43 -27.72
N PHE A 13 55.27 -21.48 -28.22
CA PHE A 13 53.82 -21.45 -28.53
C PHE A 13 52.93 -21.84 -27.33
N SER A 14 53.48 -22.45 -26.28
CA SER A 14 52.72 -22.77 -25.05
C SER A 14 52.84 -21.70 -23.95
N ALA A 15 53.74 -20.72 -24.10
CA ALA A 15 53.84 -19.57 -23.19
C ALA A 15 53.02 -18.35 -23.62
N ALA A 16 52.47 -18.34 -24.85
CA ALA A 16 51.57 -17.29 -25.34
C ALA A 16 50.08 -17.63 -25.18
N ALA A 17 49.75 -18.79 -24.60
CA ALA A 17 48.39 -19.21 -24.23
C ALA A 17 48.17 -19.20 -22.70
N LEU A 18 48.91 -18.34 -21.98
CA LEU A 18 48.47 -17.86 -20.69
C LEU A 18 47.23 -17.02 -20.95
N HIS A 19 46.07 -17.58 -20.57
CA HIS A 19 44.75 -16.96 -20.50
C HIS A 19 44.86 -15.42 -20.50
N SER A 20 44.54 -14.75 -21.61
CA SER A 20 43.98 -13.42 -21.49
C SER A 20 42.61 -13.65 -20.86
N ALA A 21 42.54 -13.64 -19.53
CA ALA A 21 41.26 -13.47 -18.87
C ALA A 21 40.70 -12.17 -19.45
N GLU A 22 39.62 -12.29 -20.25
CA GLU A 22 38.91 -11.12 -20.77
C GLU A 22 38.65 -10.19 -19.58
N LYS A 23 39.04 -8.93 -19.73
CA LYS A 23 38.80 -7.93 -18.69
C LYS A 23 37.29 -7.93 -18.40
N PRO A 24 36.86 -8.08 -17.14
CA PRO A 24 35.45 -8.07 -16.82
C PRO A 24 34.83 -6.74 -17.25
N GLU A 25 33.64 -6.82 -17.84
CA GLU A 25 32.83 -5.67 -18.22
C GLU A 25 32.58 -4.75 -17.01
N ASP A 26 32.62 -3.43 -17.22
CA ASP A 26 32.53 -2.45 -16.12
C ASP A 26 31.19 -2.50 -15.34
N TRP A 27 30.13 -3.07 -15.91
CA TRP A 27 28.82 -3.27 -15.27
C TRP A 27 28.66 -4.62 -14.54
N GLN A 28 29.73 -5.42 -14.47
CA GLN A 28 29.85 -6.60 -13.59
C GLN A 28 31.19 -6.57 -12.84
N ASN A 29 31.62 -5.37 -12.44
CA ASN A 29 32.91 -5.15 -11.80
C ASN A 29 32.77 -4.10 -10.71
N GLU A 30 32.63 -4.54 -9.46
CA GLU A 30 32.36 -3.66 -8.31
C GLU A 30 33.48 -2.64 -8.04
N ALA A 31 34.66 -2.81 -8.65
CA ALA A 31 35.77 -1.87 -8.55
C ALA A 31 35.59 -0.65 -9.47
N VAL A 32 34.67 -0.71 -10.44
CA VAL A 32 34.43 0.31 -11.46
C VAL A 32 32.97 0.72 -11.46
N PHE A 33 32.60 1.65 -10.59
CA PHE A 33 31.25 2.24 -10.52
C PHE A 33 31.21 3.67 -11.11
N ARG A 34 32.37 4.20 -11.52
CA ARG A 34 32.48 5.50 -12.21
C ARG A 34 33.72 5.58 -13.11
N ILE A 35 33.60 6.22 -14.26
CA ILE A 35 34.71 6.61 -15.14
C ILE A 35 34.45 8.05 -15.59
N ASN A 36 35.36 8.98 -15.31
CA ASN A 36 35.23 10.41 -15.62
C ASN A 36 33.96 11.10 -15.08
N LYS A 37 33.23 10.47 -14.13
CA LYS A 37 32.16 11.12 -13.36
C LYS A 37 32.80 12.16 -12.44
N GLU A 38 32.32 13.38 -12.52
CA GLU A 38 32.76 14.46 -11.66
C GLU A 38 32.46 14.18 -10.18
N PRO A 39 33.26 14.68 -9.22
CA PRO A 39 32.98 14.53 -7.79
C PRO A 39 31.62 15.12 -7.39
N ALA A 40 30.93 14.49 -6.44
CA ALA A 40 29.69 15.03 -5.90
C ALA A 40 29.90 16.41 -5.27
N ALA A 41 28.90 17.27 -5.44
CA ALA A 41 28.86 18.64 -4.96
C ALA A 41 27.41 19.02 -4.69
N ALA A 42 27.19 20.14 -4.01
CA ALA A 42 25.85 20.65 -3.76
C ALA A 42 25.08 20.83 -5.08
N ALA A 43 23.77 20.58 -5.05
CA ALA A 43 22.91 20.91 -6.18
C ALA A 43 22.99 22.42 -6.45
N MET A 44 23.43 22.79 -7.66
CA MET A 44 23.68 24.17 -8.05
C MET A 44 23.09 24.46 -9.41
N LYS A 45 22.55 25.67 -9.56
CA LYS A 45 22.16 26.26 -10.83
C LYS A 45 22.79 27.64 -10.96
N PHE A 46 23.39 27.89 -12.12
CA PHE A 46 24.14 29.12 -12.38
C PHE A 46 23.34 30.07 -13.27
N TYR A 47 23.48 31.37 -13.03
CA TYR A 47 22.77 32.42 -13.74
C TYR A 47 23.71 33.55 -14.19
N PRO A 48 23.40 34.25 -15.29
CA PRO A 48 24.19 35.38 -15.78
C PRO A 48 23.98 36.66 -14.95
N THR A 49 22.85 36.79 -14.26
CA THR A 49 22.48 38.00 -13.51
C THR A 49 21.94 37.66 -12.12
N ALA A 50 22.17 38.56 -11.16
CA ALA A 50 21.63 38.44 -9.81
C ALA A 50 20.09 38.39 -9.78
N GLU A 51 19.43 39.18 -10.64
CA GLU A 51 17.97 39.24 -10.72
C GLU A 51 17.37 37.88 -11.16
N ALA A 52 17.94 37.26 -12.20
CA ALA A 52 17.48 35.95 -12.67
C ALA A 52 17.71 34.86 -11.62
N ALA A 53 18.85 34.91 -10.91
CA ALA A 53 19.17 33.97 -9.83
C ALA A 53 18.20 34.07 -8.66
N LEU A 54 17.91 35.29 -8.17
CA LEU A 54 16.99 35.51 -7.05
C LEU A 54 15.55 35.12 -7.41
N LYS A 55 15.14 35.32 -8.67
CA LYS A 55 13.85 34.85 -9.17
C LYS A 55 13.82 33.34 -9.45
N ARG A 56 14.97 32.66 -9.44
CA ARG A 56 15.14 31.25 -9.84
C ARG A 56 14.49 30.95 -11.21
N GLY A 57 14.62 31.88 -12.14
CA GLY A 57 13.94 31.85 -13.44
C GLY A 57 14.70 31.06 -14.51
N TYR A 58 14.51 31.43 -15.77
CA TYR A 58 15.32 30.91 -16.87
C TYR A 58 16.79 31.34 -16.71
N SER A 59 17.72 30.42 -16.99
CA SER A 59 19.14 30.71 -17.09
C SER A 59 19.65 30.39 -18.48
N SER A 60 20.30 31.36 -19.12
CA SER A 60 21.01 31.12 -20.38
C SER A 60 22.29 30.31 -20.22
N TYR A 61 22.71 29.98 -18.99
CA TYR A 61 23.87 29.10 -18.72
C TYR A 61 23.45 27.62 -18.58
N GLU A 62 22.19 27.29 -18.75
CA GLU A 62 21.68 25.92 -18.69
C GLU A 62 20.73 25.65 -19.87
N MET A 63 20.77 24.45 -20.41
CA MET A 63 19.89 23.99 -21.47
C MET A 63 19.38 22.60 -21.13
N SER A 64 18.05 22.43 -21.03
CA SER A 64 17.44 21.12 -20.82
C SER A 64 17.62 20.23 -22.06
N LEU A 65 17.89 18.96 -21.81
CA LEU A 65 17.84 17.88 -22.78
C LEU A 65 16.68 16.91 -22.48
N ASN A 66 15.63 17.35 -21.79
CA ASN A 66 14.37 16.60 -21.69
C ASN A 66 13.58 16.68 -23.00
N GLY A 67 12.59 15.81 -23.18
CA GLY A 67 11.82 15.65 -24.42
C GLY A 67 12.16 14.36 -25.16
N PRO A 68 11.87 14.26 -26.46
CA PRO A 68 12.08 13.03 -27.23
C PRO A 68 13.57 12.76 -27.50
N TRP A 69 13.97 11.50 -27.36
CA TRP A 69 15.27 10.96 -27.74
C TRP A 69 15.08 9.78 -28.69
N LYS A 70 15.99 9.60 -29.65
CA LYS A 70 16.03 8.37 -30.44
C LYS A 70 16.34 7.19 -29.53
N PHE A 71 15.54 6.13 -29.62
CA PHE A 71 15.60 5.02 -28.69
C PHE A 71 15.55 3.65 -29.39
N MET A 72 16.37 2.73 -28.91
CA MET A 72 16.29 1.32 -29.28
C MET A 72 16.43 0.44 -28.05
N PHE A 73 15.47 -0.48 -27.89
CA PHE A 73 15.49 -1.50 -26.85
C PHE A 73 16.24 -2.74 -27.34
N CYS A 74 17.23 -3.19 -26.58
CA CYS A 74 17.95 -4.44 -26.78
C CYS A 74 17.65 -5.38 -25.60
N PRO A 75 17.15 -6.61 -25.82
CA PRO A 75 16.81 -7.50 -24.70
C PRO A 75 18.04 -8.08 -23.97
N ASN A 76 19.25 -7.93 -24.55
CA ASN A 76 20.51 -8.40 -23.99
C ASN A 76 21.69 -7.54 -24.49
N PRO A 77 22.81 -7.37 -23.73
CA PRO A 77 23.94 -6.56 -24.17
C PRO A 77 24.61 -7.08 -25.45
N SER A 78 24.55 -8.38 -25.71
CA SER A 78 25.07 -8.99 -26.96
C SER A 78 24.29 -8.58 -28.23
N ARG A 79 23.11 -7.96 -28.08
CA ARG A 79 22.27 -7.48 -29.18
C ARG A 79 22.51 -6.01 -29.53
N VAL A 80 23.40 -5.33 -28.81
CA VAL A 80 23.74 -3.93 -29.09
C VAL A 80 24.45 -3.84 -30.45
N PRO A 81 23.98 -2.99 -31.39
CA PRO A 81 24.65 -2.82 -32.67
C PRO A 81 26.06 -2.26 -32.49
N ALA A 82 27.00 -2.80 -33.26
CA ALA A 82 28.36 -2.29 -33.27
C ALA A 82 28.35 -0.79 -33.62
N GLU A 83 29.14 -0.01 -32.88
CA GLU A 83 29.34 1.41 -33.11
C GLU A 83 28.06 2.26 -33.18
N PHE A 84 26.98 1.88 -32.48
CA PHE A 84 25.74 2.68 -32.43
C PHE A 84 25.96 4.13 -31.96
N TYR A 85 27.05 4.39 -31.23
CA TYR A 85 27.47 5.70 -30.77
C TYR A 85 28.19 6.55 -31.84
N GLY A 86 28.51 5.96 -33.01
CA GLY A 86 29.23 6.61 -34.09
C GLY A 86 28.51 7.82 -34.67
N GLU A 87 29.28 8.76 -35.22
CA GLU A 87 28.74 10.00 -35.79
C GLU A 87 27.86 9.76 -37.02
N ASN A 88 28.25 8.79 -37.86
CA ASN A 88 27.55 8.44 -39.10
C ASN A 88 26.60 7.26 -38.94
N PHE A 89 26.29 6.85 -37.71
CA PHE A 89 25.31 5.80 -37.45
C PHE A 89 23.92 6.26 -37.87
N ASP A 90 23.23 5.47 -38.68
CA ASP A 90 21.85 5.75 -39.13
C ASP A 90 20.86 5.29 -38.06
N ASP A 91 20.40 6.25 -37.26
CA ASP A 91 19.35 6.08 -36.25
C ASP A 91 17.94 6.42 -36.77
N SER A 92 17.78 6.71 -38.07
CA SER A 92 16.46 6.98 -38.66
C SER A 92 15.44 5.85 -38.51
N PRO A 93 15.82 4.56 -38.42
CA PRO A 93 14.87 3.48 -38.13
C PRO A 93 14.42 3.41 -36.67
N TRP A 94 15.06 4.15 -35.77
CA TRP A 94 14.74 4.10 -34.33
C TRP A 94 13.49 4.93 -34.02
N GLY A 95 12.68 4.41 -33.11
CA GLY A 95 11.57 5.15 -32.51
C GLY A 95 12.09 6.26 -31.57
N ASP A 96 11.16 7.06 -31.05
CA ASP A 96 11.46 8.06 -30.04
C ASP A 96 10.92 7.60 -28.67
N ILE A 97 11.63 7.94 -27.60
CA ILE A 97 11.16 7.80 -26.22
C ILE A 97 11.24 9.15 -25.51
N GLU A 98 10.26 9.44 -24.66
CA GLU A 98 10.28 10.65 -23.85
C GLU A 98 11.30 10.50 -22.71
N VAL A 99 12.12 11.53 -22.50
CA VAL A 99 13.06 11.61 -21.38
C VAL A 99 12.68 12.82 -20.51
N PRO A 100 12.46 12.65 -19.20
CA PRO A 100 12.65 11.41 -18.43
C PRO A 100 11.51 10.39 -18.55
N SER A 101 11.85 9.10 -18.51
CA SER A 101 10.89 7.99 -18.35
C SER A 101 11.55 6.69 -17.90
N ASN A 102 10.75 5.77 -17.36
CA ASN A 102 11.09 4.35 -17.30
C ASN A 102 10.59 3.67 -18.59
N TRP A 103 11.44 2.93 -19.30
CA TRP A 103 11.06 2.40 -20.62
C TRP A 103 9.94 1.35 -20.55
N GLU A 104 9.75 0.70 -19.39
CA GLU A 104 8.65 -0.26 -19.18
C GLU A 104 7.29 0.42 -19.33
N MET A 105 7.20 1.70 -18.94
CA MET A 105 5.99 2.52 -19.08
C MET A 105 5.70 2.89 -20.54
N SER A 106 6.66 2.68 -21.44
CA SER A 106 6.51 2.84 -22.90
C SER A 106 6.34 1.50 -23.63
N GLY A 107 6.14 0.40 -22.89
CA GLY A 107 5.89 -0.94 -23.46
C GLY A 107 7.13 -1.75 -23.80
N HIS A 108 8.32 -1.33 -23.36
CA HIS A 108 9.57 -2.06 -23.57
C HIS A 108 9.93 -2.95 -22.38
N GLY A 109 10.22 -4.23 -22.62
CA GLY A 109 10.53 -5.18 -21.55
C GLY A 109 9.35 -5.49 -20.64
N THR A 110 9.64 -5.86 -19.40
CA THR A 110 8.64 -6.25 -18.38
C THR A 110 8.86 -5.44 -17.11
N ALA A 111 7.79 -4.79 -16.62
CA ALA A 111 7.75 -4.23 -15.27
C ALA A 111 7.71 -5.40 -14.28
N LEU A 112 8.68 -5.45 -13.37
CA LEU A 112 8.84 -6.55 -12.42
C LEU A 112 8.82 -5.98 -11.01
N TYR A 113 7.94 -6.49 -10.16
CA TYR A 113 7.94 -6.17 -8.73
C TYR A 113 8.51 -7.34 -7.95
N SER A 114 9.41 -7.08 -7.00
CA SER A 114 9.95 -8.10 -6.10
C SER A 114 10.47 -7.42 -4.84
N ASN A 115 10.16 -7.99 -3.68
CA ASN A 115 10.63 -7.49 -2.39
C ASN A 115 12.12 -7.84 -2.21
N ILE A 116 12.45 -9.06 -1.78
CA ILE A 116 13.83 -9.45 -1.40
C ILE A 116 14.57 -10.17 -2.54
N LYS A 117 13.84 -10.78 -3.48
CA LYS A 117 14.46 -11.67 -4.47
C LYS A 117 15.01 -10.84 -5.61
N TYR A 118 16.33 -10.86 -5.79
CA TYR A 118 16.93 -10.33 -7.01
C TYR A 118 16.29 -10.98 -8.24
N PRO A 119 16.01 -10.20 -9.30
CA PRO A 119 15.42 -10.73 -10.52
C PRO A 119 16.43 -11.57 -11.31
N PHE A 120 17.72 -11.61 -10.97
CA PHE A 120 18.79 -12.38 -11.61
C PHE A 120 19.45 -13.36 -10.63
N GLU A 121 20.33 -14.23 -11.14
CA GLU A 121 21.04 -15.20 -10.29
C GLU A 121 21.92 -14.50 -9.26
N LYS A 122 21.82 -14.93 -7.99
CA LYS A 122 22.48 -14.26 -6.87
C LYS A 122 23.95 -14.68 -6.73
N ASN A 123 24.80 -14.23 -7.65
CA ASN A 123 26.24 -14.50 -7.67
C ASN A 123 27.09 -13.20 -7.81
N PRO A 124 27.16 -12.36 -6.77
CA PRO A 124 27.80 -11.04 -6.87
C PRO A 124 29.30 -11.14 -7.24
N PRO A 125 29.80 -10.29 -8.16
CA PRO A 125 29.15 -9.11 -8.76
C PRO A 125 28.39 -9.40 -10.09
N ARG A 126 28.17 -10.67 -10.46
CA ARG A 126 27.67 -11.05 -11.79
C ARG A 126 26.15 -10.96 -11.87
N VAL A 127 25.61 -10.44 -12.97
CA VAL A 127 24.16 -10.34 -13.23
C VAL A 127 23.72 -11.10 -14.49
N MET A 128 24.65 -11.79 -15.16
CA MET A 128 24.40 -12.57 -16.39
C MET A 128 24.39 -14.08 -16.19
N ASP A 129 24.59 -14.55 -14.96
CA ASP A 129 24.49 -15.97 -14.65
C ASP A 129 23.03 -16.43 -14.79
N GLU A 130 22.85 -17.71 -15.09
CA GLU A 130 21.54 -18.28 -15.41
C GLU A 130 20.66 -18.35 -14.14
N PRO A 131 19.54 -17.61 -14.08
CA PRO A 131 18.63 -17.67 -12.94
C PRO A 131 17.68 -18.88 -13.05
N PRO A 132 16.86 -19.17 -12.03
CA PRO A 132 15.90 -20.28 -12.07
C PRO A 132 14.97 -20.22 -13.30
N ALA A 133 14.63 -21.39 -13.87
CA ALA A 133 13.88 -21.53 -15.13
C ALA A 133 12.54 -20.77 -15.21
N ARG A 134 11.92 -20.49 -14.06
CA ARG A 134 10.64 -19.76 -13.97
C ARG A 134 10.77 -18.23 -13.97
N TYR A 135 11.99 -17.69 -13.89
CA TYR A 135 12.22 -16.25 -13.83
C TYR A 135 12.02 -15.62 -15.22
N THR A 136 11.47 -14.41 -15.27
CA THR A 136 11.20 -13.68 -16.52
C THR A 136 12.47 -13.46 -17.36
N ASN A 137 13.63 -13.33 -16.72
CA ASN A 137 14.93 -13.11 -17.36
C ASN A 137 15.78 -14.39 -17.49
N HIS A 138 15.20 -15.58 -17.29
CA HIS A 138 15.90 -16.85 -17.49
C HIS A 138 16.47 -17.03 -18.91
N PRO A 139 15.67 -16.80 -19.99
CA PRO A 139 16.16 -16.94 -21.35
C PRO A 139 17.40 -16.06 -21.59
N ALA A 140 18.46 -16.67 -22.13
CA ALA A 140 19.74 -15.98 -22.31
C ALA A 140 19.60 -14.71 -23.15
N GLU A 141 18.71 -14.73 -24.14
CA GLU A 141 18.39 -13.62 -25.04
C GLU A 141 17.69 -12.42 -24.36
N ASN A 142 17.13 -12.59 -23.16
CA ASN A 142 16.39 -11.56 -22.41
C ASN A 142 17.01 -11.25 -21.03
N ARG A 143 18.22 -11.76 -20.77
CA ARG A 143 18.80 -11.81 -19.41
C ARG A 143 19.09 -10.44 -18.78
N ASN A 144 19.55 -9.48 -19.58
CA ASN A 144 19.83 -8.12 -19.11
C ASN A 144 19.46 -7.09 -20.19
N PRO A 145 18.25 -6.51 -20.12
CA PRO A 145 17.82 -5.49 -21.07
C PRO A 145 18.73 -4.25 -21.07
N VAL A 146 18.91 -3.67 -22.26
CA VAL A 146 19.72 -2.48 -22.51
C VAL A 146 18.91 -1.49 -23.34
N GLY A 147 18.86 -0.23 -22.91
CA GLY A 147 18.28 0.88 -23.66
C GLY A 147 19.38 1.72 -24.31
N LEU A 148 19.31 1.90 -25.62
CA LEU A 148 20.20 2.78 -26.37
C LEU A 148 19.50 4.10 -26.66
N TYR A 149 20.12 5.21 -26.29
CA TYR A 149 19.57 6.55 -26.47
C TYR A 149 20.51 7.38 -27.35
N ARG A 150 19.95 8.17 -28.27
CA ARG A 150 20.69 9.16 -29.05
C ARG A 150 19.93 10.48 -29.10
N ARG A 151 20.65 11.59 -28.90
CA ARG A 151 20.10 12.94 -29.05
C ARG A 151 21.12 13.89 -29.63
N SER A 152 20.69 14.65 -30.63
CA SER A 152 21.47 15.76 -31.16
C SER A 152 21.10 17.07 -30.48
N PHE A 153 22.09 17.94 -30.30
CA PHE A 153 21.92 19.29 -29.77
C PHE A 153 22.98 20.22 -30.35
N GLU A 154 22.75 21.53 -30.22
CA GLU A 154 23.76 22.55 -30.50
C GLU A 154 24.07 23.31 -29.22
N VAL A 155 25.36 23.56 -28.98
CA VAL A 155 25.78 24.39 -27.84
C VAL A 155 25.53 25.86 -28.19
N PRO A 156 24.87 26.63 -27.31
CA PRO A 156 24.64 28.06 -27.55
C PRO A 156 25.95 28.81 -27.79
N ARG A 157 25.99 29.69 -28.81
CA ARG A 157 27.22 30.39 -29.21
C ARG A 157 27.74 31.32 -28.11
N GLU A 158 26.82 31.87 -27.32
CA GLU A 158 27.07 32.73 -26.16
C GLU A 158 27.87 32.05 -25.04
N TRP A 159 27.95 30.71 -25.01
CA TRP A 159 28.77 29.98 -24.03
C TRP A 159 30.27 30.13 -24.32
N GLY A 160 30.69 30.47 -25.54
CA GLY A 160 32.10 30.76 -25.85
C GLY A 160 33.07 29.66 -25.41
N ASN A 161 34.23 30.03 -24.84
CA ASN A 161 35.34 29.12 -24.51
C ASN A 161 35.31 28.60 -23.05
N GLY A 162 34.18 28.63 -22.37
CA GLY A 162 34.07 28.07 -21.02
C GLY A 162 33.99 26.54 -21.00
N LYS A 163 33.67 25.99 -19.83
CA LYS A 163 33.45 24.56 -19.62
C LYS A 163 31.97 24.23 -19.80
N VAL A 164 31.69 23.12 -20.48
CA VAL A 164 30.34 22.61 -20.68
C VAL A 164 30.24 21.23 -20.07
N PHE A 165 29.26 21.04 -19.20
CA PHE A 165 28.98 19.78 -18.52
C PHE A 165 27.62 19.26 -18.95
N ILE A 166 27.47 17.93 -18.95
CA ILE A 166 26.16 17.27 -18.98
C ILE A 166 25.87 16.67 -17.60
N LYS A 167 24.63 16.85 -17.12
CA LYS A 167 24.12 16.31 -15.87
C LYS A 167 22.92 15.42 -16.16
N PHE A 168 22.97 14.19 -15.63
CA PHE A 168 21.83 13.28 -15.55
C PHE A 168 21.43 13.17 -14.08
N ASP A 169 20.21 13.55 -13.72
CA ASP A 169 19.76 13.54 -12.31
C ASP A 169 19.40 12.14 -11.79
N GLY A 170 19.26 11.15 -12.69
CA GLY A 170 18.99 9.75 -12.36
C GLY A 170 18.88 8.86 -13.60
N VAL A 171 19.66 7.79 -13.63
CA VAL A 171 19.66 6.77 -14.70
C VAL A 171 19.73 5.39 -14.05
N ALA A 172 18.73 4.55 -14.30
CA ALA A 172 18.63 3.22 -13.71
C ALA A 172 19.09 2.12 -14.70
N SER A 173 20.03 1.23 -14.35
CA SER A 173 20.87 1.19 -13.12
C SER A 173 22.33 1.61 -13.34
N ALA A 174 22.83 1.50 -14.58
CA ALA A 174 24.18 1.93 -14.96
C ALA A 174 24.21 2.36 -16.42
N PHE A 175 25.14 3.24 -16.81
CA PHE A 175 25.25 3.64 -18.21
C PHE A 175 26.65 4.08 -18.64
N ARG A 176 26.94 3.84 -19.92
CA ARG A 176 28.07 4.47 -20.64
C ARG A 176 27.56 5.63 -21.49
N ILE A 177 28.43 6.63 -21.67
CA ILE A 177 28.13 7.83 -22.47
C ILE A 177 29.22 8.11 -23.50
N TRP A 178 28.79 8.46 -24.71
CA TRP A 178 29.62 8.94 -25.80
C TRP A 178 29.13 10.29 -26.31
N LEU A 179 30.07 11.10 -26.79
CA LEU A 179 29.78 12.34 -27.51
C LEU A 179 30.55 12.33 -28.82
N ASN A 180 29.83 12.49 -29.94
CA ASN A 180 30.42 12.49 -31.29
C ASN A 180 31.33 11.26 -31.52
N GLY A 181 30.83 10.06 -31.20
CA GLY A 181 31.57 8.80 -31.37
C GLY A 181 32.70 8.53 -30.37
N LYS A 182 33.02 9.48 -29.46
CA LYS A 182 34.09 9.32 -28.46
C LYS A 182 33.53 9.04 -27.08
N GLU A 183 34.09 8.05 -26.39
CA GLU A 183 33.67 7.70 -25.04
C GLU A 183 34.01 8.81 -24.05
N VAL A 184 33.00 9.21 -23.28
CA VAL A 184 33.10 10.25 -22.25
C VAL A 184 33.30 9.59 -20.88
N GLY A 185 32.53 8.57 -20.53
CA GLY A 185 32.57 7.97 -19.19
C GLY A 185 31.50 6.91 -18.91
N TYR A 186 31.41 6.56 -17.63
CA TYR A 186 30.51 5.53 -17.08
C TYR A 186 30.05 5.91 -15.66
N SER A 187 28.82 5.55 -15.28
CA SER A 187 28.29 5.76 -13.92
C SER A 187 27.33 4.67 -13.49
N GLN A 188 27.38 4.35 -12.19
CA GLN A 188 26.33 3.68 -11.39
C GLN A 188 25.74 4.64 -10.35
N ASP A 189 24.94 4.09 -9.42
CA ASP A 189 24.08 4.77 -8.44
C ASP A 189 22.93 5.50 -9.14
N SER A 190 21.78 4.82 -9.24
CA SER A 190 20.65 5.30 -10.02
C SER A 190 19.98 6.56 -9.46
N ARG A 191 20.25 6.91 -8.20
CA ARG A 191 19.47 7.90 -7.42
C ARG A 191 20.23 9.18 -7.11
N THR A 192 21.51 9.28 -7.49
CA THR A 192 22.29 10.51 -7.41
C THR A 192 22.77 11.00 -8.78
N PRO A 193 22.96 12.31 -8.98
CA PRO A 193 23.33 12.84 -10.29
C PRO A 193 24.69 12.33 -10.81
N ALA A 194 24.78 12.14 -12.12
CA ALA A 194 26.02 11.88 -12.83
C ALA A 194 26.36 13.08 -13.74
N VAL A 195 27.53 13.68 -13.50
CA VAL A 195 28.01 14.87 -14.21
C VAL A 195 29.30 14.54 -14.96
N PHE A 196 29.42 14.97 -16.21
CA PHE A 196 30.60 14.77 -17.05
C PHE A 196 31.03 16.05 -17.77
N ASP A 197 32.33 16.37 -17.79
CA ASP A 197 32.90 17.46 -18.61
C ASP A 197 32.92 17.06 -20.10
N LEU A 198 32.09 17.75 -20.90
CA LEU A 198 32.00 17.55 -22.35
C LEU A 198 32.97 18.41 -23.16
N SER A 199 33.67 19.36 -22.52
CA SER A 199 34.38 20.45 -23.21
C SER A 199 35.38 19.97 -24.26
N LYS A 200 36.11 18.88 -24.00
CA LYS A 200 37.11 18.33 -24.94
C LYS A 200 36.52 17.47 -26.07
N TYR A 201 35.22 17.17 -26.02
CA TYR A 201 34.52 16.31 -26.96
C TYR A 201 33.60 17.10 -27.91
N LEU A 202 33.26 18.34 -27.52
CA LEU A 202 32.37 19.21 -28.27
C LEU A 202 33.01 19.71 -29.57
N ARG A 203 32.15 19.96 -30.56
CA ARG A 203 32.47 20.67 -31.79
C ARG A 203 31.48 21.79 -32.06
N PHE A 204 31.86 22.72 -32.93
CA PHE A 204 30.97 23.78 -33.38
C PHE A 204 29.75 23.20 -34.13
N GLY A 205 28.56 23.74 -33.85
CA GLY A 205 27.30 23.29 -34.44
C GLY A 205 26.74 22.02 -33.80
N ARG A 206 26.27 21.07 -34.62
CA ARG A 206 25.59 19.86 -34.18
C ARG A 206 26.52 18.88 -33.49
N ASN A 207 26.14 18.51 -32.27
CA ASN A 207 26.74 17.46 -31.46
C ASN A 207 25.71 16.35 -31.25
N THR A 208 26.15 15.10 -31.12
CA THR A 208 25.28 13.97 -30.80
C THR A 208 25.82 13.24 -29.58
N VAL A 209 24.99 13.15 -28.54
CA VAL A 209 25.23 12.31 -27.37
C VAL A 209 24.54 10.96 -27.57
N ALA A 210 25.23 9.88 -27.19
CA ALA A 210 24.71 8.52 -27.21
C ALA A 210 24.91 7.86 -25.84
N LEU A 211 23.92 7.12 -25.36
CA LEU A 211 23.98 6.37 -24.10
C LEU A 211 23.65 4.90 -24.33
N GLN A 212 24.33 4.05 -23.57
CA GLN A 212 23.99 2.64 -23.39
C GLN A 212 23.63 2.43 -21.92
N VAL A 213 22.34 2.21 -21.63
CA VAL A 213 21.80 2.07 -20.27
C VAL A 213 21.48 0.61 -19.99
N TYR A 214 22.06 0.05 -18.94
CA TYR A 214 21.85 -1.34 -18.52
C TYR A 214 20.76 -1.41 -17.44
N LYS A 215 19.81 -2.35 -17.57
CA LYS A 215 18.81 -2.60 -16.53
C LYS A 215 19.46 -3.15 -15.27
N TYR A 216 20.31 -4.16 -15.42
CA TYR A 216 21.05 -4.78 -14.32
C TYR A 216 22.56 -4.54 -14.44
N SER A 217 23.19 -4.24 -13.31
CA SER A 217 24.64 -4.10 -13.14
C SER A 217 25.04 -4.62 -11.76
N ASP A 218 26.34 -4.67 -11.44
CA ASP A 218 26.78 -4.94 -10.06
C ASP A 218 26.24 -3.89 -9.06
N GLY A 219 25.95 -2.67 -9.54
CA GLY A 219 25.24 -1.63 -8.79
C GLY A 219 23.83 -2.04 -8.37
N SER A 220 23.16 -2.92 -9.11
CA SER A 220 21.82 -3.44 -8.77
C SER A 220 21.80 -4.28 -7.49
N TYR A 221 22.94 -4.82 -7.05
CA TYR A 221 23.00 -5.48 -5.74
C TYR A 221 22.78 -4.51 -4.58
N PHE A 222 23.11 -3.22 -4.74
CA PHE A 222 22.89 -2.17 -3.73
C PHE A 222 21.49 -1.53 -3.82
N GLU A 223 20.69 -1.92 -4.81
CA GLU A 223 19.41 -1.30 -5.14
C GLU A 223 18.29 -2.33 -5.03
N ASP A 224 18.32 -3.09 -3.93
CA ASP A 224 17.39 -4.19 -3.66
C ASP A 224 16.10 -3.77 -2.94
N GLN A 225 15.74 -2.47 -2.99
CA GLN A 225 14.53 -1.93 -2.36
C GLN A 225 13.25 -2.69 -2.73
N ASP A 226 12.31 -2.77 -1.79
CA ASP A 226 10.97 -3.32 -2.01
C ASP A 226 10.09 -2.44 -2.93
N PHE A 227 10.36 -2.51 -4.23
CA PHE A 227 9.70 -1.70 -5.25
C PHE A 227 9.75 -2.34 -6.66
N TRP A 228 9.21 -1.63 -7.65
CA TRP A 228 9.33 -2.01 -9.06
C TRP A 228 10.76 -1.90 -9.60
N ARG A 229 11.26 -2.98 -10.22
CA ARG A 229 12.56 -3.08 -10.91
C ARG A 229 12.44 -2.52 -12.34
N LEU A 230 12.53 -1.20 -12.46
CA LEU A 230 12.40 -0.44 -13.71
C LEU A 230 13.75 0.12 -14.18
N ALA A 231 13.83 0.58 -15.43
CA ALA A 231 15.08 1.13 -15.99
C ALA A 231 14.84 2.28 -16.97
N GLY A 232 15.91 3.04 -17.25
CA GLY A 232 15.90 4.18 -18.17
C GLY A 232 16.47 5.47 -17.59
N ILE A 233 16.43 6.53 -18.38
CA ILE A 233 16.77 7.89 -17.93
C ILE A 233 15.51 8.46 -17.29
N PHE A 234 15.33 8.22 -15.99
CA PHE A 234 14.04 8.46 -15.30
C PHE A 234 13.99 9.79 -14.53
N ARG A 235 15.07 10.58 -14.56
CA ARG A 235 15.10 11.99 -14.09
C ARG A 235 15.78 12.89 -15.14
N ASP A 236 15.70 14.20 -14.90
CA ASP A 236 16.08 15.23 -15.86
C ASP A 236 17.52 15.13 -16.39
N VAL A 237 17.68 15.61 -17.63
CA VAL A 237 18.97 15.79 -18.28
C VAL A 237 19.16 17.25 -18.65
N ALA A 238 20.33 17.82 -18.34
CA ALA A 238 20.66 19.19 -18.71
C ALA A 238 22.13 19.34 -19.09
N LEU A 239 22.40 20.29 -19.99
CA LEU A 239 23.72 20.87 -20.18
C LEU A 239 23.83 22.14 -19.37
N TYR A 240 24.99 22.39 -18.76
CA TYR A 240 25.27 23.67 -18.14
C TYR A 240 26.68 24.16 -18.45
N TRP A 241 26.83 25.47 -18.37
CA TRP A 241 28.06 26.18 -18.68
C TRP A 241 28.61 26.93 -17.47
N THR A 242 29.95 26.97 -17.38
CA THR A 242 30.69 27.80 -16.43
C THR A 242 31.95 28.35 -17.10
N PRO A 243 32.53 29.47 -16.62
CA PRO A 243 33.83 29.93 -17.09
C PRO A 243 34.97 28.90 -16.89
N GLU A 244 36.14 29.15 -17.50
CA GLU A 244 37.31 28.25 -17.46
C GLU A 244 37.86 28.00 -16.03
N ILE A 245 37.68 28.96 -15.12
CA ILE A 245 37.82 28.80 -13.67
C ILE A 245 36.41 28.72 -13.08
N LEU A 246 36.14 27.74 -12.22
CA LEU A 246 34.78 27.38 -11.85
C LEU A 246 34.58 27.22 -10.35
N VAL A 247 33.35 27.48 -9.90
CA VAL A 247 32.88 27.13 -8.55
C VAL A 247 32.46 25.67 -8.58
N ARG A 248 33.21 24.83 -7.84
CA ARG A 248 33.04 23.38 -7.82
C ARG A 248 32.02 22.90 -6.79
N ASP A 249 31.98 23.56 -5.64
CA ASP A 249 31.08 23.20 -4.53
C ASP A 249 30.84 24.38 -3.60
N VAL A 250 29.69 24.38 -2.92
CA VAL A 250 29.29 25.37 -1.91
C VAL A 250 28.67 24.64 -0.73
N PHE A 251 29.19 24.87 0.47
CA PHE A 251 28.60 24.40 1.72
C PHE A 251 28.25 25.59 2.62
N LEU A 252 26.95 25.83 2.82
CA LEU A 252 26.40 26.78 3.76
C LEU A 252 26.11 26.08 5.09
N LYS A 253 26.55 26.66 6.19
CA LYS A 253 26.38 26.12 7.54
C LYS A 253 25.60 27.12 8.41
N PRO A 254 24.30 27.30 8.15
CA PRO A 254 23.46 28.12 9.02
C PRO A 254 23.24 27.40 10.36
N ALA A 255 23.39 28.14 11.45
CA ALA A 255 23.15 27.66 12.81
C ALA A 255 22.54 28.77 13.66
N LEU A 256 22.01 28.41 14.83
CA LEU A 256 21.57 29.38 15.82
C LEU A 256 22.63 29.56 16.92
N ALA A 257 22.77 30.80 17.41
CA ALA A 257 23.66 31.22 18.47
C ALA A 257 22.90 32.05 19.52
N ASN A 258 23.56 32.37 20.64
CA ASN A 258 23.01 33.18 21.73
C ASN A 258 21.63 32.69 22.20
N GLU A 259 21.60 31.46 22.73
CA GLU A 259 20.36 30.81 23.21
C GLU A 259 19.30 30.69 22.12
N TYR A 260 19.73 30.21 20.94
CA TYR A 260 18.93 30.00 19.74
C TYR A 260 18.36 31.29 19.10
N ARG A 261 18.70 32.49 19.59
CA ARG A 261 18.09 33.74 19.14
C ARG A 261 18.67 34.30 17.84
N ASP A 262 19.99 34.26 17.70
CA ASP A 262 20.71 34.93 16.62
C ASP A 262 21.18 33.91 15.58
N GLY A 263 21.26 34.32 14.31
CA GLY A 263 21.73 33.48 13.22
C GLY A 263 23.23 33.61 13.01
N LYS A 264 23.92 32.48 12.93
CA LYS A 264 25.31 32.37 12.48
C LYS A 264 25.34 31.67 11.12
N LEU A 265 26.10 32.21 10.17
CA LEU A 265 26.29 31.61 8.86
C LEU A 265 27.79 31.50 8.55
N ASP A 266 28.27 30.26 8.45
CA ASP A 266 29.60 29.96 7.89
C ASP A 266 29.44 29.41 6.46
N ALA A 267 30.42 29.63 5.60
CA ALA A 267 30.41 29.10 4.24
C ALA A 267 31.78 28.54 3.82
N GLU A 268 31.77 27.43 3.09
CA GLU A 268 32.92 26.89 2.36
C GLU A 268 32.62 26.88 0.87
N ILE A 269 33.45 27.56 0.08
CA ILE A 269 33.32 27.62 -1.39
C ILE A 269 34.57 27.02 -2.00
N VAL A 270 34.40 25.99 -2.82
CA VAL A 270 35.50 25.34 -3.54
C VAL A 270 35.59 25.96 -4.93
N VAL A 271 36.72 26.58 -5.25
CA VAL A 271 37.01 27.11 -6.59
C VAL A 271 38.12 26.29 -7.22
N GLU A 272 37.89 25.80 -8.43
CA GLU A 272 38.82 24.98 -9.18
C GLU A 272 39.33 25.71 -10.41
N ASN A 273 40.65 25.65 -10.63
CA ASN A 273 41.29 26.14 -11.83
C ASN A 273 41.86 24.97 -12.64
N PRO A 274 41.11 24.44 -13.62
CA PRO A 274 41.57 23.36 -14.50
C PRO A 274 42.55 23.84 -15.58
N THR A 275 42.84 25.14 -15.70
CA THR A 275 43.70 25.70 -16.75
C THR A 275 45.19 25.50 -16.44
N ASP A 276 46.05 25.67 -17.45
CA ASP A 276 47.51 25.56 -17.34
C ASP A 276 48.20 26.80 -16.74
N MET A 277 47.43 27.81 -16.33
CA MET A 277 47.96 29.08 -15.80
C MET A 277 47.21 29.48 -14.53
N PRO A 278 47.82 30.23 -13.60
CA PRO A 278 47.08 30.80 -12.48
C PRO A 278 45.93 31.70 -12.96
N ARG A 279 44.81 31.66 -12.24
CA ARG A 279 43.60 32.43 -12.55
C ARG A 279 43.07 33.13 -11.31
N GLY A 280 42.89 34.44 -11.43
CA GLY A 280 42.28 35.29 -10.41
C GLY A 280 40.75 35.28 -10.48
N PHE A 281 40.11 35.50 -9.33
CA PHE A 281 38.66 35.59 -9.21
C PHE A 281 38.24 36.42 -7.99
N LYS A 282 36.98 36.85 -7.99
CA LYS A 282 36.29 37.43 -6.84
C LYS A 282 35.06 36.60 -6.50
N LEU A 283 34.81 36.44 -5.22
CA LEU A 283 33.60 35.82 -4.68
C LEU A 283 32.91 36.83 -3.75
N LYS A 284 31.59 36.87 -3.80
CA LYS A 284 30.76 37.66 -2.88
C LYS A 284 29.49 36.89 -2.53
N GLY A 285 29.34 36.54 -1.26
CA GLY A 285 28.12 35.92 -0.73
C GLY A 285 27.23 36.98 -0.08
N MET A 286 25.94 36.98 -0.40
CA MET A 286 24.97 37.96 0.08
C MET A 286 23.74 37.24 0.62
N LEU A 287 23.36 37.52 1.87
CA LEU A 287 22.18 36.95 2.52
C LEU A 287 21.07 38.00 2.58
N TYR A 288 19.89 37.65 2.09
CA TYR A 288 18.72 38.53 2.01
C TYR A 288 17.52 37.98 2.78
N ASP A 289 16.68 38.89 3.28
CA ASP A 289 15.33 38.61 3.74
C ASP A 289 14.33 39.55 3.05
N GLY A 290 13.43 38.99 2.24
CA GLY A 290 12.43 39.79 1.51
C GLY A 290 13.04 40.91 0.65
N GLY A 291 14.23 40.68 0.09
CA GLY A 291 15.00 41.67 -0.69
C GLY A 291 15.91 42.60 0.13
N LYS A 292 15.83 42.60 1.47
CA LYS A 292 16.74 43.36 2.34
C LYS A 292 18.03 42.59 2.57
N LEU A 293 19.18 43.17 2.22
CA LEU A 293 20.50 42.59 2.53
C LEU A 293 20.74 42.60 4.05
N LEU A 294 21.03 41.43 4.62
CA LEU A 294 21.27 41.24 6.05
C LEU A 294 22.75 41.06 6.38
N SER A 295 23.47 40.29 5.57
CA SER A 295 24.89 40.00 5.81
C SER A 295 25.62 39.73 4.50
N VAL A 296 26.92 40.02 4.45
CA VAL A 296 27.76 39.91 3.26
C VAL A 296 29.17 39.48 3.65
N ALA A 297 29.78 38.63 2.83
CA ALA A 297 31.19 38.29 2.88
C ALA A 297 31.75 38.26 1.47
N GLU A 298 33.00 38.69 1.30
CA GLU A 298 33.65 38.72 -0.01
C GLU A 298 35.14 38.40 0.08
N SER A 299 35.69 37.89 -1.01
CA SER A 299 37.12 37.64 -1.14
C SER A 299 37.57 37.81 -2.59
N ALA A 300 38.79 38.29 -2.79
CA ALA A 300 39.48 38.26 -4.07
C ALA A 300 40.75 37.42 -3.92
N LYS A 301 40.90 36.39 -4.76
CA LYS A 301 41.95 35.38 -4.65
C LYS A 301 42.42 34.94 -6.04
N SER A 302 43.44 34.08 -6.08
CA SER A 302 43.92 33.41 -7.29
C SER A 302 44.17 31.94 -6.96
N VAL A 303 43.83 31.04 -7.88
CA VAL A 303 44.15 29.62 -7.79
C VAL A 303 45.25 29.27 -8.80
N ASP A 304 46.27 28.53 -8.36
CA ASP A 304 47.29 28.00 -9.26
C ASP A 304 46.69 27.10 -10.35
N SER A 305 47.42 26.91 -11.44
CA SER A 305 47.06 25.97 -12.50
C SER A 305 46.84 24.55 -11.96
N LYS A 306 45.78 23.87 -12.41
CA LYS A 306 45.44 22.47 -12.05
C LYS A 306 45.32 22.23 -10.55
N LYS A 307 44.83 23.23 -9.81
CA LYS A 307 44.56 23.13 -8.37
C LYS A 307 43.16 23.65 -8.05
N PHE A 308 42.73 23.36 -6.83
CA PHE A 308 41.55 23.96 -6.21
C PHE A 308 41.93 24.75 -4.96
N MET A 309 41.04 25.65 -4.54
CA MET A 309 41.13 26.42 -3.31
C MET A 309 39.80 26.35 -2.55
N ILE A 310 39.86 26.20 -1.23
CA ILE A 310 38.68 26.30 -0.35
C ILE A 310 38.67 27.70 0.28
N CYS A 311 37.71 28.52 -0.11
CA CYS A 311 37.44 29.81 0.52
C CYS A 311 36.50 29.61 1.70
N ARG A 312 36.96 29.94 2.91
CA ARG A 312 36.15 29.87 4.14
C ARG A 312 35.73 31.26 4.58
N TRP A 313 34.45 31.42 4.87
CA TRP A 313 33.87 32.67 5.35
C TRP A 313 33.10 32.45 6.65
N GLU A 314 33.24 33.41 7.56
CA GLU A 314 32.37 33.63 8.70
C GLU A 314 31.64 34.94 8.44
N PHE A 315 30.32 34.88 8.31
CA PHE A 315 29.52 36.07 8.06
C PHE A 315 29.29 36.84 9.38
N PRO A 316 29.17 38.18 9.33
CA PRO A 316 28.61 38.93 10.43
C PRO A 316 27.27 38.32 10.89
N PRO A 317 27.06 38.11 12.20
CA PRO A 317 25.87 37.45 12.72
C PRO A 317 24.60 38.28 12.45
N VAL A 318 23.47 37.59 12.28
CA VAL A 318 22.17 38.21 12.09
C VAL A 318 21.40 38.15 13.40
N GLU A 319 21.13 39.29 14.02
CA GLU A 319 20.40 39.34 15.29
C GLU A 319 18.93 38.94 15.10
N ARG A 320 18.38 38.18 16.05
CA ARG A 320 16.94 37.83 16.13
C ARG A 320 16.38 37.26 14.83
N VAL A 321 16.99 36.17 14.34
CA VAL A 321 16.52 35.52 13.12
C VAL A 321 15.14 34.89 13.31
N ARG A 322 14.32 34.93 12.26
CA ARG A 322 13.19 34.01 12.11
C ARG A 322 13.74 32.61 11.85
N GLN A 323 13.58 31.73 12.82
CA GLN A 323 14.09 30.36 12.77
C GLN A 323 13.25 29.50 11.81
N TRP A 324 13.87 28.48 11.21
CA TRP A 324 13.19 27.47 10.42
C TRP A 324 12.76 26.29 11.29
N SER A 325 11.53 25.80 11.10
CA SER A 325 11.02 24.51 11.58
C SER A 325 9.96 23.97 10.62
N ALA A 326 9.52 22.72 10.80
CA ALA A 326 8.43 22.14 9.99
C ALA A 326 7.06 22.83 10.23
N GLU A 327 6.91 23.54 11.34
CA GLU A 327 5.71 24.34 11.63
C GLU A 327 5.80 25.74 11.00
N ILE A 328 6.99 26.36 11.01
CA ILE A 328 7.24 27.72 10.53
C ILE A 328 8.49 27.72 9.63
N PRO A 329 8.35 27.42 8.32
CA PRO A 329 9.47 27.24 7.39
C PRO A 329 10.05 28.58 6.91
N ASN A 330 10.61 29.39 7.81
CA ASN A 330 11.24 30.65 7.42
C ASN A 330 12.52 30.41 6.62
N LEU A 331 12.59 30.98 5.41
CA LEU A 331 13.74 30.86 4.51
C LEU A 331 14.27 32.24 4.12
N TYR A 332 15.59 32.31 3.97
CA TYR A 332 16.35 33.46 3.50
C TYR A 332 16.96 33.14 2.13
N ASP A 333 17.20 34.17 1.33
CA ASP A 333 17.86 34.04 0.04
C ASP A 333 19.37 34.26 0.20
N PHE A 334 20.17 33.24 -0.09
CA PHE A 334 21.62 33.38 -0.21
C PHE A 334 22.01 33.43 -1.68
N LEU A 335 22.77 34.44 -2.07
CA LEU A 335 23.26 34.61 -3.43
C LEU A 335 24.79 34.62 -3.43
N LEU A 336 25.39 33.63 -4.09
CA LEU A 336 26.81 33.64 -4.40
C LEU A 336 27.03 34.33 -5.75
N GLU A 337 27.80 35.42 -5.76
CA GLU A 337 28.36 36.03 -6.97
C GLU A 337 29.82 35.57 -7.13
N PHE A 338 30.14 35.09 -8.33
CA PHE A 338 31.49 34.74 -8.77
C PHE A 338 31.85 35.58 -9.99
N GLU A 339 32.99 36.26 -9.94
CA GLU A 339 33.52 37.08 -11.02
C GLU A 339 34.94 36.62 -11.37
N THR A 340 35.18 36.25 -12.63
CA THR A 340 36.52 35.91 -13.11
C THR A 340 37.38 37.16 -13.28
N ALA A 341 38.71 37.01 -13.35
CA ALA A 341 39.60 38.13 -13.70
C ALA A 341 39.30 38.77 -15.07
N SER A 342 38.66 38.04 -15.99
CA SER A 342 38.20 38.55 -17.29
C SER A 342 36.86 39.30 -17.22
N GLY A 343 36.26 39.43 -16.04
CA GLY A 343 35.01 40.15 -15.82
C GLY A 343 33.74 39.34 -16.08
N VAL A 344 33.85 38.03 -16.30
CA VAL A 344 32.68 37.16 -16.47
C VAL A 344 32.04 36.92 -15.11
N LYS A 345 30.74 37.22 -15.00
CA LYS A 345 29.96 37.03 -13.78
C LYS A 345 29.04 35.82 -13.86
N MET A 346 28.89 35.17 -12.73
CA MET A 346 28.01 34.03 -12.52
C MET A 346 27.40 34.10 -11.12
N TYR A 347 26.13 33.72 -11.02
CA TYR A 347 25.37 33.78 -9.78
C TYR A 347 24.77 32.41 -9.44
N ALA A 348 24.87 31.98 -8.19
CA ALA A 348 24.25 30.75 -7.69
C ALA A 348 23.36 31.04 -6.47
N PRO A 349 22.04 30.82 -6.56
CA PRO A 349 21.10 31.06 -5.46
C PRO A 349 20.92 29.80 -4.58
N PHE A 350 20.77 30.00 -3.27
CA PHE A 350 20.44 28.96 -2.29
C PHE A 350 19.37 29.49 -1.34
N LYS A 351 18.57 28.58 -0.75
CA LYS A 351 17.75 28.93 0.42
C LYS A 351 18.55 28.64 1.69
N VAL A 352 18.38 29.48 2.70
CA VAL A 352 18.97 29.30 4.03
C VAL A 352 17.85 29.28 5.05
N GLY A 353 17.73 28.19 5.81
CA GLY A 353 16.89 28.12 7.01
C GLY A 353 17.77 28.06 8.25
N PHE A 354 17.69 29.07 9.12
CA PHE A 354 18.42 29.06 10.39
C PHE A 354 17.75 28.11 11.37
N ARG A 355 18.43 27.01 11.71
CA ARG A 355 18.02 26.06 12.74
C ARG A 355 19.25 25.47 13.44
N SER A 356 19.03 24.80 14.56
CA SER A 356 20.00 23.89 15.17
C SER A 356 19.32 22.55 15.48
N VAL A 357 19.99 21.44 15.16
CA VAL A 357 19.57 20.08 15.53
C VAL A 357 20.59 19.49 16.48
N GLU A 358 20.15 18.96 17.60
CA GLU A 358 21.04 18.39 18.61
C GLU A 358 20.40 17.22 19.36
N ARG A 359 21.24 16.36 19.97
CA ARG A 359 20.79 15.34 20.90
C ARG A 359 21.05 15.78 22.33
N LYS A 360 20.01 15.87 23.14
CA LYS A 360 20.10 16.25 24.56
C LYS A 360 19.04 15.52 25.36
N ASN A 361 19.40 15.04 26.56
CA ASN A 361 18.49 14.34 27.49
C ASN A 361 17.80 13.10 26.90
N GLY A 362 18.43 12.42 25.94
CA GLY A 362 17.82 11.29 25.23
C GLY A 362 16.73 11.70 24.24
N GLN A 363 16.72 12.96 23.79
CA GLN A 363 15.82 13.49 22.77
C GLN A 363 16.61 14.18 21.65
N ILE A 364 16.08 14.15 20.43
CA ILE A 364 16.47 15.08 19.36
C ILE A 364 15.67 16.38 19.56
N LEU A 365 16.40 17.49 19.60
CA LEU A 365 15.83 18.83 19.70
C LEU A 365 16.02 19.57 18.38
N VAL A 366 15.03 20.37 18.00
CA VAL A 366 15.12 21.39 16.96
C VAL A 366 14.95 22.74 17.62
N ASN A 367 15.94 23.61 17.47
CA ASN A 367 15.96 24.96 18.05
C ASN A 367 15.73 24.95 19.59
N GLY A 368 16.28 23.94 20.26
CA GLY A 368 16.16 23.75 21.71
C GLY A 368 14.84 23.13 22.19
N GLN A 369 13.90 22.80 21.29
CA GLN A 369 12.62 22.15 21.62
C GLN A 369 12.62 20.69 21.17
N PRO A 370 12.06 19.74 21.95
CA PRO A 370 11.87 18.38 21.47
C PRO A 370 10.83 18.38 20.33
N VAL A 371 10.97 17.46 19.39
CA VAL A 371 10.00 17.31 18.29
C VAL A 371 9.39 15.92 18.29
N LEU A 372 8.12 15.81 17.92
CA LEU A 372 7.49 14.54 17.59
C LEU A 372 7.55 14.35 16.07
N PHE A 373 8.21 13.29 15.62
CA PHE A 373 8.23 12.86 14.24
C PHE A 373 6.90 12.17 13.92
N LYS A 374 6.00 12.96 13.34
CA LYS A 374 4.70 12.55 12.78
C LYS A 374 4.96 12.18 11.33
N GLY A 375 5.66 11.07 11.12
CA GLY A 375 6.34 10.75 9.88
C GLY A 375 5.67 9.70 9.01
N VAL A 376 6.05 9.68 7.73
CA VAL A 376 5.70 8.61 6.78
C VAL A 376 6.89 8.29 5.87
N ASN A 377 7.06 7.02 5.50
CA ASN A 377 7.98 6.61 4.44
C ASN A 377 7.37 6.94 3.07
N ARG A 378 8.19 7.41 2.13
CA ARG A 378 7.73 7.80 0.80
C ARG A 378 8.67 7.31 -0.29
N HIS A 379 8.20 6.35 -1.09
CA HIS A 379 8.75 6.07 -2.40
C HIS A 379 8.38 7.14 -3.44
N GLU A 380 9.24 7.35 -4.42
CA GLU A 380 8.90 8.14 -5.61
C GLU A 380 8.05 7.30 -6.55
N HIS A 381 6.73 7.42 -6.42
CA HIS A 381 5.77 6.66 -7.22
C HIS A 381 4.59 7.50 -7.72
N ASP A 382 4.23 7.26 -8.98
CA ASP A 382 3.01 7.72 -9.64
C ASP A 382 2.45 6.59 -10.51
N PRO A 383 1.12 6.36 -10.56
CA PRO A 383 0.56 5.23 -11.29
C PRO A 383 0.76 5.31 -12.82
N LYS A 384 1.08 6.49 -13.38
CA LYS A 384 1.35 6.70 -14.81
C LYS A 384 2.85 6.81 -15.09
N LEU A 385 3.59 7.54 -14.27
CA LEU A 385 5.01 7.83 -14.47
C LEU A 385 5.94 6.80 -13.79
N ALA A 386 5.39 5.93 -12.95
CA ALA A 386 6.11 5.06 -12.04
C ALA A 386 7.15 5.86 -11.24
N GLN A 387 8.45 5.60 -11.43
CA GLN A 387 9.52 6.25 -10.67
C GLN A 387 9.98 7.58 -11.30
N ALA A 388 9.53 7.89 -12.52
CA ALA A 388 9.81 9.14 -13.22
C ALA A 388 8.83 10.27 -12.84
N ILE A 389 8.45 10.37 -11.56
CA ILE A 389 7.54 11.42 -11.06
C ILE A 389 8.06 12.81 -11.43
N ASP A 390 7.26 13.86 -11.40
CA ASP A 390 7.74 15.23 -11.60
C ASP A 390 7.71 16.04 -10.29
N ARG A 391 8.16 17.30 -10.36
CA ARG A 391 8.15 18.23 -9.22
C ARG A 391 6.75 18.47 -8.67
N GLU A 392 5.74 18.53 -9.55
CA GLU A 392 4.37 18.86 -9.16
C GLU A 392 3.69 17.67 -8.46
N THR A 393 3.95 16.44 -8.90
CA THR A 393 3.58 15.21 -8.19
C THR A 393 4.22 15.16 -6.82
N ALA A 394 5.52 15.45 -6.70
CA ALA A 394 6.21 15.51 -5.41
C ALA A 394 5.65 16.61 -4.49
N ARG A 395 5.34 17.79 -5.05
CA ARG A 395 4.69 18.89 -4.33
C ARG A 395 3.31 18.48 -3.83
N ARG A 396 2.52 17.82 -4.67
CA ARG A 396 1.18 17.33 -4.32
C ARG A 396 1.25 16.33 -3.18
N ASP A 397 2.20 15.38 -3.19
CA ASP A 397 2.40 14.46 -2.07
C ASP A 397 2.58 15.21 -0.75
N ILE A 398 3.48 16.20 -0.69
CA ILE A 398 3.73 16.98 0.53
C ILE A 398 2.47 17.74 0.96
N LEU A 399 1.76 18.37 0.03
CA LEU A 399 0.53 19.12 0.34
C LEU A 399 -0.59 18.21 0.85
N GLU A 400 -0.73 17.00 0.30
CA GLU A 400 -1.68 16.01 0.80
C GLU A 400 -1.28 15.52 2.20
N MET A 401 0.00 15.22 2.44
CA MET A 401 0.51 14.84 3.77
C MET A 401 0.17 15.88 4.85
N LYS A 402 0.27 17.17 4.53
CA LYS A 402 -0.08 18.26 5.46
C LYS A 402 -1.53 18.22 5.93
N LYS A 403 -2.47 17.74 5.10
CA LYS A 403 -3.88 17.60 5.49
C LYS A 403 -4.11 16.53 6.56
N TYR A 404 -3.19 15.56 6.67
CA TYR A 404 -3.23 14.47 7.65
C TYR A 404 -2.26 14.70 8.82
N ASN A 405 -1.89 15.97 9.08
CA ASN A 405 -1.02 16.38 10.19
C ASN A 405 0.41 15.78 10.17
N ILE A 406 0.85 15.26 9.03
CA ILE A 406 2.20 14.71 8.83
C ILE A 406 3.22 15.87 8.78
N ASN A 407 4.34 15.72 9.51
CA ASN A 407 5.39 16.73 9.60
C ASN A 407 6.78 16.24 9.18
N ALA A 408 6.93 14.95 8.90
CA ALA A 408 8.21 14.35 8.57
C ALA A 408 8.12 13.32 7.43
N ILE A 409 9.18 13.18 6.65
CA ILE A 409 9.31 12.22 5.55
C ILE A 409 10.65 11.49 5.67
N ARG A 410 10.62 10.16 5.52
CA ARG A 410 11.82 9.37 5.23
C ARG A 410 11.83 9.02 3.74
N THR A 411 12.93 9.30 3.05
CA THR A 411 13.08 9.04 1.61
C THR A 411 13.43 7.56 1.37
N SER A 412 12.45 6.68 1.56
CA SER A 412 12.62 5.23 1.42
C SER A 412 12.92 4.83 -0.03
N HIS A 413 14.03 4.17 -0.36
CA HIS A 413 15.28 4.03 0.43
C HIS A 413 16.46 4.54 -0.40
N TYR A 414 16.36 5.81 -0.78
CA TYR A 414 17.31 6.46 -1.67
C TYR A 414 17.10 7.98 -1.67
N PRO A 415 18.11 8.74 -2.14
CA PRO A 415 17.94 10.17 -2.29
C PRO A 415 16.91 10.47 -3.37
N ASN A 416 15.91 11.29 -3.04
CA ASN A 416 14.87 11.74 -3.97
C ASN A 416 15.44 12.73 -5.01
N ARG A 417 14.61 13.17 -5.95
CA ARG A 417 14.98 14.28 -6.86
C ARG A 417 15.40 15.52 -6.08
N THR A 418 16.35 16.30 -6.63
CA THR A 418 16.96 17.42 -5.92
C THR A 418 15.97 18.51 -5.52
N ASP A 419 14.95 18.77 -6.32
CA ASP A 419 13.92 19.78 -6.04
C ASP A 419 12.87 19.33 -5.01
N PHE A 420 12.85 18.05 -4.62
CA PHE A 420 12.03 17.56 -3.50
C PHE A 420 12.46 18.21 -2.18
N TYR A 421 13.76 18.39 -1.97
CA TYR A 421 14.27 18.99 -0.73
C TYR A 421 14.03 20.50 -0.69
N ASP A 422 14.05 21.20 -1.83
CA ASP A 422 13.55 22.58 -1.94
C ASP A 422 12.07 22.65 -1.51
N LEU A 423 11.23 21.71 -1.97
CA LEU A 423 9.82 21.66 -1.58
C LEU A 423 9.65 21.39 -0.07
N CYS A 424 10.45 20.50 0.52
CA CYS A 424 10.42 20.23 1.96
C CYS A 424 10.91 21.44 2.77
N ASP A 425 11.91 22.18 2.28
CA ASP A 425 12.36 23.42 2.90
C ASP A 425 11.24 24.48 2.89
N GLU A 426 10.56 24.64 1.75
CA GLU A 426 9.51 25.64 1.50
C GLU A 426 8.19 25.33 2.22
N LEU A 427 7.77 24.06 2.22
CA LEU A 427 6.49 23.60 2.79
C LEU A 427 6.64 23.15 4.24
N GLY A 428 7.87 23.04 4.74
CA GLY A 428 8.20 22.71 6.12
C GLY A 428 8.02 21.24 6.45
N MET A 429 8.90 20.36 5.98
CA MET A 429 8.96 18.95 6.41
C MET A 429 10.31 18.64 7.05
N TYR A 430 10.32 17.87 8.13
CA TYR A 430 11.55 17.23 8.60
C TYR A 430 11.87 16.03 7.69
N VAL A 431 13.10 15.92 7.22
CA VAL A 431 13.52 14.86 6.29
C VAL A 431 14.61 14.00 6.92
N ILE A 432 14.40 12.69 6.88
CA ILE A 432 15.47 11.68 6.95
C ILE A 432 15.86 11.38 5.50
N ASP A 433 17.03 11.86 5.10
CA ASP A 433 17.57 11.64 3.76
C ASP A 433 18.45 10.38 3.78
N GLU A 434 18.17 9.43 2.89
CA GLU A 434 18.69 8.07 2.95
C GLU A 434 19.51 7.69 1.73
N ALA A 435 20.71 7.15 1.96
CA ALA A 435 21.57 6.72 0.87
C ALA A 435 20.96 5.54 0.12
N ASN A 436 21.21 5.46 -1.20
CA ASN A 436 20.70 4.42 -2.09
C ASN A 436 21.46 3.11 -1.89
N ILE A 437 21.27 2.48 -0.73
CA ILE A 437 21.92 1.24 -0.32
C ILE A 437 20.89 0.37 0.38
N GLU A 438 20.49 -0.70 -0.29
CA GLU A 438 19.74 -1.80 0.28
C GLU A 438 20.30 -3.12 -0.25
N LEU A 439 20.71 -3.98 0.69
CA LEU A 439 21.42 -5.25 0.43
C LEU A 439 20.60 -6.45 0.92
N HIS A 440 19.27 -6.31 0.97
CA HIS A 440 18.36 -7.23 1.63
C HIS A 440 18.55 -8.69 1.16
N GLY A 441 18.56 -8.94 -0.15
CA GLY A 441 18.78 -10.26 -0.72
C GLY A 441 20.16 -10.86 -0.42
N LEU A 442 21.17 -10.04 -0.10
CA LEU A 442 22.51 -10.48 0.28
C LEU A 442 22.66 -10.77 1.77
N ASP A 443 21.78 -10.29 2.64
CA ASP A 443 21.85 -10.55 4.08
C ASP A 443 21.83 -12.04 4.42
N GLY A 444 21.09 -12.83 3.64
CA GLY A 444 21.07 -14.29 3.78
C GLY A 444 22.43 -14.97 3.58
N MET A 445 23.44 -14.27 3.04
CA MET A 445 24.81 -14.77 2.96
C MET A 445 25.61 -14.59 4.27
N GLY A 446 25.13 -13.76 5.21
CA GLY A 446 25.80 -13.47 6.47
C GLY A 446 27.25 -13.01 6.28
N GLU A 447 28.18 -13.61 7.01
CA GLU A 447 29.62 -13.28 6.95
C GLU A 447 30.28 -13.57 5.59
N LYS A 448 29.64 -14.35 4.71
CA LYS A 448 30.13 -14.60 3.35
C LYS A 448 29.79 -13.48 2.38
N ALA A 449 28.93 -12.54 2.76
CA ALA A 449 28.54 -11.44 1.90
C ALA A 449 29.76 -10.58 1.52
N PRO A 450 29.89 -10.13 0.27
CA PRO A 450 31.09 -9.43 -0.19
C PRO A 450 31.33 -8.09 0.53
N PHE A 451 30.26 -7.39 0.93
CA PHE A 451 30.33 -6.14 1.68
C PHE A 451 30.87 -6.29 3.11
N LYS A 452 31.05 -7.51 3.62
CA LYS A 452 31.69 -7.76 4.92
C LYS A 452 33.22 -7.71 4.85
N SER A 453 33.82 -8.01 3.70
CA SER A 453 35.27 -8.25 3.60
C SER A 453 35.98 -7.61 2.40
N LYS A 454 35.28 -7.20 1.34
CA LYS A 454 35.91 -6.60 0.14
C LYS A 454 35.92 -5.08 0.22
N ASP A 455 37.10 -4.47 0.14
CA ASP A 455 37.23 -3.00 0.18
C ASP A 455 36.62 -2.30 -1.05
N THR A 456 36.49 -3.00 -2.18
CA THR A 456 35.81 -2.49 -3.39
C THR A 456 34.32 -2.21 -3.13
N TRP A 457 33.63 -3.09 -2.38
CA TRP A 457 32.26 -2.86 -1.94
C TRP A 457 32.17 -1.70 -0.96
N GLY A 458 33.15 -1.58 -0.05
CA GLY A 458 33.26 -0.42 0.85
C GLY A 458 33.41 0.91 0.10
N ALA A 459 34.15 0.93 -1.01
CA ALA A 459 34.29 2.10 -1.86
C ALA A 459 32.97 2.50 -2.55
N ALA A 460 32.19 1.52 -3.01
CA ALA A 460 30.87 1.75 -3.59
C ALA A 460 29.84 2.23 -2.54
N ILE A 461 29.86 1.66 -1.33
CA ILE A 461 29.06 2.13 -0.18
C ILE A 461 29.38 3.60 0.13
N TRP A 462 30.67 3.92 0.26
CA TRP A 462 31.09 5.29 0.54
C TRP A 462 30.68 6.24 -0.57
N ASP A 463 30.76 5.84 -1.85
CA ASP A 463 30.33 6.70 -2.95
C ASP A 463 28.87 7.10 -2.84
N ARG A 464 27.96 6.13 -2.65
CA ARG A 464 26.52 6.37 -2.54
C ARG A 464 26.18 7.29 -1.37
N ILE A 465 26.79 7.06 -0.19
CA ILE A 465 26.61 7.90 1.00
C ILE A 465 27.16 9.32 0.76
N ASN A 466 28.38 9.43 0.23
CA ASN A 466 29.03 10.71 -0.02
C ASN A 466 28.27 11.53 -1.07
N ASN A 467 27.75 10.88 -2.12
CA ASN A 467 26.99 11.54 -3.17
C ASN A 467 25.72 12.20 -2.61
N MET A 468 24.98 11.52 -1.74
CA MET A 468 23.83 12.10 -1.02
C MET A 468 24.25 13.30 -0.16
N VAL A 469 25.18 13.09 0.76
CA VAL A 469 25.57 14.14 1.73
C VAL A 469 26.11 15.38 1.02
N GLU A 470 26.99 15.22 0.02
CA GLU A 470 27.54 16.37 -0.69
C GLU A 470 26.48 17.09 -1.54
N ARG A 471 25.49 16.37 -2.09
CA ARG A 471 24.40 16.97 -2.87
C ARG A 471 23.46 17.80 -2.01
N ASP A 472 23.08 17.29 -0.83
CA ASP A 472 21.92 17.77 -0.08
C ASP A 472 22.27 18.55 1.22
N LYS A 473 23.55 18.67 1.56
CA LYS A 473 24.06 19.33 2.79
C LYS A 473 23.56 20.75 3.07
N ASN A 474 23.00 21.45 2.09
CA ASN A 474 22.50 22.83 2.23
C ASN A 474 21.01 22.92 2.59
N HIS A 475 20.26 21.82 2.59
CA HIS A 475 18.81 21.85 2.85
C HIS A 475 18.44 21.98 4.34
N ALA A 476 17.46 22.83 4.62
CA ALA A 476 17.00 23.08 5.99
C ALA A 476 16.15 21.93 6.56
N SER A 477 15.42 21.25 5.69
CA SER A 477 14.53 20.13 5.96
C SER A 477 15.26 18.88 6.41
N VAL A 478 16.46 18.61 5.87
CA VAL A 478 17.23 17.41 6.21
C VAL A 478 17.78 17.55 7.62
N VAL A 479 17.23 16.79 8.56
CA VAL A 479 17.62 16.81 9.99
C VAL A 479 18.38 15.55 10.41
N VAL A 480 18.30 14.50 9.59
CA VAL A 480 18.94 13.20 9.82
C VAL A 480 19.51 12.68 8.49
N TRP A 481 20.74 12.15 8.53
CA TRP A 481 21.29 11.32 7.45
C TRP A 481 21.10 9.84 7.80
N SER A 482 20.51 9.08 6.89
CA SER A 482 20.40 7.62 6.99
C SER A 482 21.42 6.94 6.09
N LEU A 483 22.14 5.96 6.65
CA LEU A 483 23.26 5.31 5.98
C LEU A 483 22.83 4.27 4.94
N CYS A 484 21.68 3.63 5.13
CA CYS A 484 21.13 2.56 4.29
C CYS A 484 19.77 2.09 4.83
N ASN A 485 19.18 1.10 4.16
CA ASN A 485 18.07 0.28 4.63
C ASN A 485 18.44 -1.22 4.54
N GLU A 486 17.87 -2.04 5.41
CA GLU A 486 17.89 -3.52 5.38
C GLU A 486 19.21 -4.13 4.88
N SER A 487 20.30 -3.68 5.51
CA SER A 487 21.66 -4.11 5.18
C SER A 487 22.39 -4.50 6.46
N LEU A 488 22.98 -5.71 6.52
CA LEU A 488 23.76 -6.12 7.68
C LEU A 488 24.90 -5.12 7.99
N ASP A 489 25.08 -4.85 9.29
CA ASP A 489 26.15 -3.97 9.80
C ASP A 489 27.54 -4.41 9.33
N ASN A 490 28.40 -3.44 9.03
CA ASN A 490 29.76 -3.66 8.58
C ASN A 490 30.67 -2.44 8.89
N LYS A 491 32.00 -2.63 8.80
CA LYS A 491 32.98 -1.59 9.15
C LYS A 491 32.84 -0.31 8.30
N TYR A 492 32.38 -0.41 7.05
CA TYR A 492 32.31 0.74 6.14
C TYR A 492 31.19 1.71 6.53
N PHE A 493 30.09 1.24 7.14
CA PHE A 493 29.06 2.13 7.70
C PHE A 493 29.58 2.92 8.89
N ALA A 494 30.36 2.29 9.79
CA ALA A 494 31.00 3.00 10.89
C ALA A 494 32.02 4.05 10.40
N GLU A 495 32.84 3.70 9.40
CA GLU A 495 33.78 4.63 8.76
C GLU A 495 33.06 5.79 8.06
N ALA A 496 31.95 5.51 7.36
CA ALA A 496 31.13 6.52 6.70
C ALA A 496 30.50 7.48 7.72
N ALA A 497 29.95 6.96 8.82
CA ALA A 497 29.40 7.76 9.91
C ALA A 497 30.44 8.72 10.51
N GLU A 498 31.68 8.27 10.72
CA GLU A 498 32.76 9.13 11.21
C GLU A 498 33.10 10.24 10.21
N LYS A 499 33.20 9.92 8.92
CA LYS A 499 33.46 10.90 7.85
C LYS A 499 32.33 11.93 7.77
N ILE A 500 31.07 11.50 7.87
CA ILE A 500 29.92 12.41 7.88
C ILE A 500 29.98 13.34 9.08
N ARG A 501 30.20 12.84 10.31
CA ARG A 501 30.30 13.71 11.49
C ARG A 501 31.38 14.78 11.39
N ARG A 502 32.51 14.46 10.76
CA ARG A 502 33.59 15.43 10.51
C ARG A 502 33.21 16.44 9.43
N ARG A 503 32.48 16.01 8.39
CA ARG A 503 32.05 16.87 7.29
C ARG A 503 30.90 17.79 7.71
N ASP A 504 29.87 17.22 8.31
CA ASP A 504 28.63 17.87 8.71
C ASP A 504 28.16 17.39 10.10
N PRO A 505 28.54 18.09 11.19
CA PRO A 505 28.08 17.78 12.53
C PRO A 505 26.68 18.35 12.84
N SER A 506 26.02 19.02 11.89
CA SER A 506 24.77 19.76 12.14
C SER A 506 23.50 18.89 12.09
N ARG A 507 23.64 17.60 11.80
CA ARG A 507 22.55 16.64 11.60
C ARG A 507 22.82 15.34 12.35
N MET A 508 21.75 14.62 12.66
CA MET A 508 21.83 13.32 13.33
C MET A 508 22.14 12.19 12.34
N LEU A 509 22.66 11.06 12.82
CA LEU A 509 22.88 9.85 12.04
C LEU A 509 21.90 8.73 12.41
N HIS A 510 21.37 8.08 11.38
CA HIS A 510 20.42 6.97 11.44
C HIS A 510 20.93 5.72 10.72
N PHE A 511 20.52 4.57 11.24
CA PHE A 511 20.64 3.24 10.63
C PHE A 511 19.49 2.38 11.16
N ASP A 512 18.78 1.66 10.29
CA ASP A 512 17.57 0.87 10.60
C ASP A 512 17.85 -0.34 11.50
N ARG A 513 19.10 -0.81 11.53
CA ARG A 513 19.53 -1.94 12.39
C ARG A 513 20.37 -1.48 13.58
N ASP A 514 19.93 -0.43 14.28
CA ASP A 514 20.60 0.00 15.52
C ASP A 514 20.37 -1.00 16.67
N HIS A 515 21.13 -2.09 16.66
CA HIS A 515 21.22 -3.06 17.76
C HIS A 515 22.24 -2.65 18.83
N GLY A 516 22.41 -1.34 19.08
CA GLY A 516 23.37 -0.79 20.04
C GLY A 516 24.63 -0.20 19.41
N GLN A 517 24.56 0.18 18.14
CA GLN A 517 25.65 0.79 17.38
C GLN A 517 26.03 2.14 17.97
N LYS A 518 27.32 2.35 18.24
CA LYS A 518 27.80 3.61 18.88
C LYS A 518 27.92 4.78 17.90
N TYR A 519 27.94 4.50 16.60
CA TYR A 519 28.20 5.51 15.57
C TYR A 519 26.94 6.24 15.07
N VAL A 520 25.73 5.82 15.49
CA VAL A 520 24.44 6.48 15.19
C VAL A 520 23.82 7.14 16.43
N ASP A 521 22.96 8.16 16.22
CA ASP A 521 22.51 9.06 17.29
C ASP A 521 21.20 8.67 17.96
N MET A 522 20.43 7.77 17.33
CA MET A 522 19.07 7.38 17.72
C MET A 522 18.90 5.87 17.63
N TYR A 523 18.04 5.31 18.49
CA TYR A 523 17.53 3.96 18.33
C TYR A 523 16.42 3.98 17.27
N SER A 524 16.62 3.18 16.23
CA SER A 524 15.66 2.99 15.17
C SER A 524 15.69 1.53 14.76
N THR A 525 14.50 0.96 14.62
CA THR A 525 14.24 -0.38 14.10
C THR A 525 12.96 -0.34 13.28
N MET A 526 12.66 -1.41 12.57
CA MET A 526 11.42 -1.59 11.83
C MET A 526 10.45 -2.45 12.65
N TYR A 527 9.18 -2.07 12.69
CA TYR A 527 8.04 -2.83 13.20
C TYR A 527 8.15 -3.29 14.67
N ALA A 528 8.96 -2.62 15.49
CA ALA A 528 9.05 -2.89 16.92
C ALA A 528 7.73 -2.55 17.62
N SER A 529 7.24 -3.44 18.48
CA SER A 529 5.98 -3.20 19.21
C SER A 529 6.12 -2.08 20.24
N PRO A 530 5.03 -1.42 20.67
CA PRO A 530 5.07 -0.46 21.77
C PRO A 530 5.72 -1.04 23.04
N ALA A 531 5.52 -2.33 23.32
CA ALA A 531 6.15 -3.02 24.44
C ALA A 531 7.68 -3.15 24.27
N ASP A 532 8.17 -3.49 23.08
CA ASP A 532 9.60 -3.58 22.78
C ASP A 532 10.28 -2.21 22.87
N ILE A 533 9.62 -1.17 22.34
CA ILE A 533 10.08 0.22 22.45
C ILE A 533 10.17 0.61 23.92
N LYS A 534 9.11 0.40 24.70
CA LYS A 534 9.11 0.72 26.12
C LYS A 534 10.25 0.00 26.86
N LYS A 535 10.45 -1.28 26.59
CA LYS A 535 11.57 -2.06 27.16
C LYS A 535 12.91 -1.43 26.80
N HIS A 536 13.12 -1.02 25.55
CA HIS A 536 14.32 -0.31 25.14
C HIS A 536 14.52 1.00 25.90
N LEU A 537 13.48 1.84 26.00
CA LEU A 537 13.54 3.12 26.72
C LEU A 537 13.88 2.94 28.20
N ASP A 538 13.33 1.92 28.85
CA ASP A 538 13.61 1.63 30.25
C ASP A 538 15.07 1.20 30.46
N GLU A 539 15.71 0.55 29.48
CA GLU A 539 17.17 0.33 29.49
C GLU A 539 17.97 1.61 29.22
N GLN A 540 17.51 2.50 28.35
CA GLN A 540 18.16 3.80 28.10
C GLN A 540 18.16 4.68 29.36
N LYS A 541 17.07 4.68 30.14
CA LYS A 541 16.97 5.47 31.39
C LYS A 541 18.06 5.11 32.42
N LYS A 542 18.59 3.89 32.37
CA LYS A 542 19.69 3.42 33.25
C LYS A 542 21.06 3.95 32.85
N LYS A 543 21.22 4.49 31.64
CA LYS A 543 22.49 5.04 31.13
C LYS A 543 22.70 6.50 31.60
N PRO A 544 23.97 6.97 31.65
CA PRO A 544 24.27 8.39 31.81
C PRO A 544 23.56 9.24 30.74
N GLU A 545 23.14 10.44 31.11
CA GLU A 545 22.34 11.32 30.25
C GLU A 545 22.96 11.58 28.86
N ALA A 546 24.28 11.77 28.80
CA ALA A 546 25.02 12.00 27.56
C ALA A 546 24.98 10.79 26.58
N ASP A 547 24.77 9.59 27.11
CA ASP A 547 24.76 8.33 26.36
C ASP A 547 23.34 7.87 25.97
N ARG A 548 22.30 8.55 26.49
CA ARG A 548 20.91 8.21 26.18
C ARG A 548 20.60 8.53 24.73
N LYS A 549 19.95 7.60 24.05
CA LYS A 549 19.42 7.80 22.71
C LYS A 549 17.89 7.91 22.73
N PRO A 550 17.29 8.79 21.90
CA PRO A 550 15.88 8.71 21.61
C PRO A 550 15.55 7.45 20.82
N ALA A 551 14.30 7.01 20.93
CA ALA A 551 13.69 6.05 20.02
C ALA A 551 12.83 6.80 18.99
N ILE A 552 13.09 6.56 17.71
CA ILE A 552 12.21 6.97 16.60
C ILE A 552 12.24 5.81 15.61
N ILE A 553 11.08 5.24 15.33
CA ILE A 553 10.97 4.00 14.57
C ILE A 553 10.89 4.33 13.07
N CYS A 554 11.85 3.85 12.29
CA CYS A 554 11.94 4.16 10.85
C CYS A 554 10.80 3.55 10.03
N GLU A 555 10.18 2.47 10.50
CA GLU A 555 8.98 1.87 9.90
C GLU A 555 8.10 1.29 10.99
N TYR A 556 6.85 1.74 11.07
CA TYR A 556 5.85 1.18 11.98
C TYR A 556 4.47 1.22 11.33
N ALA A 557 3.50 0.51 11.91
CA ALA A 557 2.12 0.47 11.44
C ALA A 557 2.02 0.21 9.92
N HIS A 558 2.43 -1.00 9.50
CA HIS A 558 2.41 -1.42 8.10
C HIS A 558 0.98 -1.31 7.53
N ALA A 559 0.80 -0.40 6.57
CA ALA A 559 -0.48 0.08 6.08
C ALA A 559 -1.02 -0.71 4.86
N MET A 560 -0.58 -1.97 4.70
CA MET A 560 -1.02 -2.84 3.60
C MET A 560 -2.51 -3.16 3.64
N GLY A 561 -3.23 -2.70 2.63
CA GLY A 561 -4.67 -2.91 2.52
C GLY A 561 -5.45 -2.29 3.69
N ASN A 562 -6.47 -2.99 4.18
CA ASN A 562 -7.19 -2.64 5.40
C ASN A 562 -6.35 -2.96 6.66
N SER A 563 -5.65 -1.95 7.19
CA SER A 563 -4.69 -2.09 8.29
C SER A 563 -4.75 -0.90 9.25
N GLY A 564 -3.71 -0.66 10.06
CA GLY A 564 -3.56 0.54 10.90
C GLY A 564 -4.18 0.47 12.30
N GLY A 565 -4.67 -0.68 12.73
CA GLY A 565 -5.27 -0.89 14.06
C GLY A 565 -4.32 -0.85 15.25
N CYS A 566 -3.01 -0.69 15.02
CA CYS A 566 -2.03 -0.52 16.11
C CYS A 566 -1.65 0.94 16.38
N LEU A 567 -2.12 1.90 15.54
CA LEU A 567 -1.63 3.28 15.56
C LEU A 567 -1.86 3.99 16.91
N SER A 568 -3.01 3.79 17.54
CA SER A 568 -3.39 4.42 18.81
C SER A 568 -2.39 4.07 19.92
N ASP A 569 -2.01 2.79 20.05
CA ASP A 569 -1.05 2.32 21.06
C ASP A 569 0.32 3.00 20.94
N TYR A 570 0.80 3.21 19.71
CA TYR A 570 2.07 3.92 19.47
C TYR A 570 1.97 5.38 19.91
N TRP A 571 0.87 6.08 19.60
CA TRP A 571 0.73 7.49 19.93
C TRP A 571 0.39 7.75 21.40
N GLU A 572 -0.25 6.80 22.08
CA GLU A 572 -0.32 6.82 23.54
C GLU A 572 1.09 6.75 24.15
N LEU A 573 1.92 5.82 23.68
CA LEU A 573 3.28 5.68 24.16
C LEU A 573 4.14 6.93 23.87
N ALA A 574 4.05 7.49 22.66
CA ALA A 574 4.84 8.67 22.25
C ALA A 574 4.53 9.91 23.11
N ARG A 575 3.27 10.09 23.50
CA ARG A 575 2.86 11.20 24.39
C ARG A 575 3.23 10.95 25.86
N LYS A 576 3.43 9.70 26.26
CA LYS A 576 3.74 9.29 27.63
C LYS A 576 5.25 9.23 27.93
N GLU A 577 6.06 8.85 26.95
CA GLU A 577 7.49 8.60 27.11
C GLU A 577 8.33 9.64 26.32
N PRO A 578 8.92 10.66 26.96
CA PRO A 578 9.59 11.77 26.24
C PRO A 578 10.73 11.37 25.30
N MET A 579 11.40 10.25 25.56
CA MET A 579 12.48 9.73 24.71
C MET A 579 11.95 8.96 23.49
N PHE A 580 10.64 8.66 23.40
CA PHE A 580 10.02 8.11 22.20
C PHE A 580 9.36 9.24 21.42
N GLN A 581 9.99 9.62 20.31
CA GLN A 581 9.62 10.80 19.54
C GLN A 581 8.82 10.45 18.28
N GLY A 582 8.07 9.35 18.29
CA GLY A 582 7.26 8.90 17.15
C GLY A 582 8.03 8.05 16.15
N GLY A 583 7.69 8.16 14.87
CA GLY A 583 8.23 7.28 13.83
C GLY A 583 7.64 7.58 12.45
N PHE A 584 7.92 6.70 11.51
CA PHE A 584 7.48 6.82 10.12
C PHE A 584 6.59 5.65 9.74
N ILE A 585 5.34 5.93 9.39
CA ILE A 585 4.39 4.91 8.91
C ILE A 585 4.94 4.28 7.62
N TRP A 586 4.81 2.96 7.46
CA TRP A 586 5.06 2.28 6.20
C TRP A 586 3.74 1.97 5.48
N ASP A 587 3.36 2.68 4.42
CA ASP A 587 4.01 3.86 3.85
C ASP A 587 2.99 4.90 3.32
N TRP A 588 3.44 5.88 2.54
CA TRP A 588 2.58 6.96 2.04
C TRP A 588 1.57 6.45 1.01
N LYS A 589 2.04 5.76 -0.05
CA LYS A 589 1.26 5.55 -1.27
C LYS A 589 1.48 4.16 -1.83
N ASP A 590 0.38 3.48 -2.14
CA ASP A 590 0.40 2.21 -2.87
C ASP A 590 1.18 2.32 -4.19
N GLN A 591 2.04 1.35 -4.48
CA GLN A 591 2.84 1.33 -5.70
C GLN A 591 2.08 0.71 -6.90
N GLY A 592 0.78 0.94 -7.02
CA GLY A 592 -0.03 0.45 -8.14
C GLY A 592 0.25 1.20 -9.44
N ILE A 593 0.39 0.49 -10.57
CA ILE A 593 0.62 1.08 -11.91
C ILE A 593 -0.63 0.93 -12.77
N TYR A 594 -0.97 1.92 -13.58
CA TYR A 594 -2.13 1.81 -14.47
C TYR A 594 -1.96 0.71 -15.54
N LYS A 595 -2.96 -0.18 -15.62
CA LYS A 595 -3.14 -1.13 -16.71
C LYS A 595 -4.59 -1.11 -17.20
N ASN A 596 -4.82 -1.43 -18.48
CA ASN A 596 -6.17 -1.51 -19.03
C ASN A 596 -6.91 -2.71 -18.40
N ALA A 597 -8.18 -2.53 -18.05
CA ALA A 597 -8.98 -3.62 -17.49
C ALA A 597 -9.27 -4.71 -18.54
N GLU A 598 -9.21 -5.97 -18.12
CA GLU A 598 -9.55 -7.11 -18.96
C GLU A 598 -11.08 -7.19 -19.19
N PRO A 599 -11.55 -7.74 -20.33
CA PRO A 599 -12.98 -7.94 -20.57
C PRO A 599 -13.66 -8.72 -19.46
N VAL A 600 -14.88 -8.31 -19.11
CA VAL A 600 -15.72 -9.07 -18.18
C VAL A 600 -16.33 -10.24 -18.92
N VAL A 601 -16.26 -11.40 -18.31
CA VAL A 601 -16.75 -12.66 -18.87
C VAL A 601 -18.11 -12.99 -18.28
N LYS A 602 -19.06 -13.35 -19.15
CA LYS A 602 -20.37 -13.88 -18.75
C LYS A 602 -20.54 -15.30 -19.26
N VAL A 603 -21.03 -16.16 -18.38
CA VAL A 603 -21.39 -17.55 -18.66
C VAL A 603 -22.76 -17.81 -18.04
N SER A 604 -23.56 -18.68 -18.67
CA SER A 604 -24.88 -19.08 -18.19
C SER A 604 -24.90 -20.53 -17.71
N ASP A 605 -25.72 -20.81 -16.70
CA ASP A 605 -26.10 -22.18 -16.34
C ASP A 605 -27.38 -22.57 -17.10
N SER A 606 -27.24 -23.47 -18.08
CA SER A 606 -28.37 -23.91 -18.90
C SER A 606 -29.40 -24.78 -18.16
N ALA A 607 -29.03 -25.35 -17.00
CA ALA A 607 -29.94 -26.11 -16.15
C ALA A 607 -30.63 -25.24 -15.09
N ASN A 608 -30.05 -24.08 -14.76
CA ASN A 608 -30.62 -23.11 -13.84
C ASN A 608 -30.42 -21.67 -14.35
N PRO A 609 -31.36 -21.15 -15.15
CA PRO A 609 -31.26 -19.79 -15.71
C PRO A 609 -31.17 -18.67 -14.67
N GLU A 610 -31.64 -18.91 -13.44
CA GLU A 610 -31.59 -17.95 -12.32
C GLU A 610 -30.23 -17.94 -11.61
N ARG A 611 -29.28 -18.81 -12.00
CA ARG A 611 -27.96 -18.87 -11.37
C ARG A 611 -27.05 -17.81 -11.96
N ASP A 612 -26.70 -16.82 -11.14
CA ASP A 612 -25.72 -15.80 -11.47
C ASP A 612 -24.28 -16.31 -11.23
N ILE A 613 -23.46 -16.22 -12.28
CA ILE A 613 -22.09 -16.74 -12.31
C ILE A 613 -21.13 -15.58 -12.53
N ALA A 614 -20.32 -15.29 -11.51
CA ALA A 614 -19.22 -14.35 -11.60
C ALA A 614 -17.94 -15.09 -12.00
N VAL A 615 -17.26 -14.63 -13.05
CA VAL A 615 -16.00 -15.21 -13.54
C VAL A 615 -14.85 -14.22 -13.33
N PHE A 616 -13.76 -14.70 -12.73
CA PHE A 616 -12.59 -13.90 -12.37
C PHE A 616 -11.38 -14.35 -13.19
N SER A 617 -11.18 -13.72 -14.34
CA SER A 617 -10.09 -14.02 -15.27
C SER A 617 -8.71 -13.68 -14.70
N ASP A 618 -7.69 -14.44 -15.13
CA ASP A 618 -6.28 -14.10 -14.94
C ASP A 618 -5.94 -12.83 -15.74
N THR A 619 -5.18 -11.91 -15.13
CA THR A 619 -4.80 -10.62 -15.72
C THR A 619 -3.67 -10.73 -16.75
N VAL A 620 -3.07 -11.92 -16.90
CA VAL A 620 -1.89 -12.15 -17.75
C VAL A 620 -2.19 -12.96 -19.00
N SER A 621 -3.10 -13.95 -18.93
CA SER A 621 -3.25 -14.89 -20.03
C SER A 621 -3.93 -14.28 -21.26
N LYS A 622 -3.48 -14.71 -22.44
CA LYS A 622 -4.18 -14.49 -23.72
C LYS A 622 -5.46 -15.30 -23.86
N ASN A 623 -5.56 -16.40 -23.13
CA ASN A 623 -6.73 -17.26 -23.11
C ASN A 623 -7.62 -16.88 -21.93
N VAL A 624 -8.83 -16.40 -22.21
CA VAL A 624 -9.69 -15.69 -21.25
C VAL A 624 -10.06 -16.51 -19.99
N MET A 625 -10.19 -17.83 -20.15
CA MET A 625 -10.55 -18.76 -19.07
C MET A 625 -9.35 -19.48 -18.44
N GLU A 626 -8.12 -19.17 -18.87
CA GLU A 626 -6.95 -19.80 -18.29
C GLU A 626 -6.70 -19.27 -16.88
N ASN A 627 -6.61 -20.18 -15.91
CA ASN A 627 -6.49 -19.89 -14.48
C ASN A 627 -7.64 -19.02 -13.92
N ALA A 628 -8.77 -18.95 -14.63
CA ALA A 628 -9.95 -18.22 -14.18
C ALA A 628 -10.67 -19.01 -13.08
N SER A 629 -11.17 -18.31 -12.07
CA SER A 629 -12.08 -18.87 -11.07
C SER A 629 -13.51 -18.40 -11.33
N ALA A 630 -14.49 -19.06 -10.72
CA ALA A 630 -15.87 -18.61 -10.76
C ALA A 630 -16.62 -18.84 -9.44
N VAL A 631 -17.55 -17.94 -9.13
CA VAL A 631 -18.50 -18.03 -8.01
C VAL A 631 -19.91 -18.09 -8.59
N ALA A 632 -20.63 -19.16 -8.28
CA ALA A 632 -21.98 -19.38 -8.77
C ALA A 632 -22.98 -19.37 -7.60
N PHE A 633 -24.03 -18.56 -7.74
CA PHE A 633 -25.07 -18.37 -6.73
C PHE A 633 -26.46 -18.37 -7.38
N PRO A 634 -27.51 -18.98 -6.79
CA PRO A 634 -27.53 -19.75 -5.53
C PRO A 634 -26.70 -21.05 -5.60
N GLY A 635 -26.65 -21.86 -4.52
CA GLY A 635 -25.92 -23.15 -4.49
C GLY A 635 -26.57 -24.28 -5.31
N LEU A 636 -25.95 -25.47 -5.35
CA LEU A 636 -26.50 -26.63 -6.11
C LEU A 636 -27.68 -27.30 -5.39
N PHE A 637 -27.64 -27.36 -4.06
CA PHE A 637 -28.57 -28.13 -3.23
C PHE A 637 -29.60 -27.24 -2.52
N ASN A 638 -30.28 -26.37 -3.28
CA ASN A 638 -31.39 -25.55 -2.76
C ASN A 638 -32.63 -26.40 -2.40
N SER A 639 -32.64 -27.67 -2.80
CA SER A 639 -33.57 -28.70 -2.35
C SER A 639 -32.79 -29.93 -1.91
N PRO A 640 -33.31 -30.74 -0.97
CA PRO A 640 -32.63 -31.95 -0.52
C PRO A 640 -32.33 -32.91 -1.68
N ALA A 641 -31.10 -33.41 -1.75
CA ALA A 641 -30.68 -34.46 -2.68
C ALA A 641 -30.06 -35.63 -1.90
N LYS A 642 -30.43 -36.86 -2.23
CA LYS A 642 -29.87 -38.08 -1.58
C LYS A 642 -28.70 -38.70 -2.32
N ALA A 643 -28.56 -38.34 -3.58
CA ALA A 643 -27.47 -38.72 -4.44
C ALA A 643 -27.12 -37.52 -5.33
N PHE A 644 -25.88 -37.45 -5.78
CA PHE A 644 -25.50 -36.52 -6.84
C PHE A 644 -24.26 -37.00 -7.57
N THR A 645 -24.08 -36.47 -8.77
CA THR A 645 -22.84 -36.57 -9.54
C THR A 645 -22.41 -35.20 -9.99
N VAL A 646 -21.16 -34.82 -9.70
CA VAL A 646 -20.50 -33.65 -10.28
C VAL A 646 -19.51 -34.08 -11.35
N VAL A 647 -19.45 -33.33 -12.43
CA VAL A 647 -18.64 -33.63 -13.61
C VAL A 647 -17.91 -32.36 -14.02
N ALA A 648 -16.59 -32.44 -14.14
CA ALA A 648 -15.75 -31.37 -14.66
C ALA A 648 -14.97 -31.88 -15.87
N GLU A 649 -15.12 -31.22 -17.02
CA GLU A 649 -14.22 -31.38 -18.16
C GLU A 649 -13.14 -30.30 -18.05
N ILE A 650 -11.89 -30.70 -17.83
CA ILE A 650 -10.76 -29.78 -17.73
C ILE A 650 -10.03 -29.68 -19.06
N ALA A 651 -9.45 -28.51 -19.32
CA ALA A 651 -8.62 -28.22 -20.47
C ALA A 651 -7.25 -27.70 -20.00
N PRO A 652 -6.17 -27.99 -20.76
CA PRO A 652 -4.81 -27.59 -20.38
C PRO A 652 -4.55 -26.08 -20.49
N ARG A 653 -5.38 -25.37 -21.27
CA ARG A 653 -5.34 -23.92 -21.49
C ARG A 653 -6.76 -23.38 -21.51
N GLY A 654 -6.90 -22.07 -21.37
CA GLY A 654 -8.19 -21.40 -21.57
C GLY A 654 -8.60 -21.36 -23.05
N PHE A 655 -9.62 -20.56 -23.32
CA PHE A 655 -10.20 -20.41 -24.66
C PHE A 655 -9.83 -19.07 -25.28
N LEU A 656 -9.66 -19.06 -26.60
CA LEU A 656 -9.47 -17.84 -27.37
C LEU A 656 -10.73 -16.96 -27.33
N PRO A 657 -10.59 -15.63 -27.46
CA PRO A 657 -11.74 -14.76 -27.58
C PRO A 657 -12.62 -15.09 -28.79
N ARG A 658 -13.95 -14.94 -28.62
CA ARG A 658 -14.93 -15.11 -29.71
C ARG A 658 -15.01 -13.90 -30.66
N ALA A 659 -14.49 -12.76 -30.24
CA ALA A 659 -14.32 -11.57 -31.06
C ALA A 659 -12.87 -11.09 -30.95
N GLU A 660 -12.29 -10.63 -32.06
CA GLU A 660 -11.00 -9.92 -32.04
C GLU A 660 -11.22 -8.57 -31.36
N TYR A 661 -10.74 -8.44 -30.13
CA TYR A 661 -10.65 -7.16 -29.45
C TYR A 661 -9.26 -6.58 -29.70
N ASP A 662 -9.20 -5.31 -30.13
CA ASP A 662 -7.95 -4.58 -30.27
C ASP A 662 -7.44 -4.22 -28.86
N GLU A 663 -6.56 -5.06 -28.32
CA GLU A 663 -6.16 -5.02 -26.91
C GLU A 663 -5.15 -3.91 -26.59
N GLY A 664 -4.63 -3.16 -27.56
CA GLY A 664 -3.85 -1.92 -27.35
C GLY A 664 -2.66 -1.98 -26.36
N GLY A 665 -2.29 -3.16 -25.87
CA GLY A 665 -1.36 -3.36 -24.77
C GLY A 665 -0.91 -4.81 -24.75
N ALA A 666 0.39 -5.03 -24.65
CA ALA A 666 0.99 -6.33 -24.87
C ALA A 666 0.58 -7.33 -23.76
N LYS A 667 -0.33 -8.26 -24.06
CA LYS A 667 -0.41 -9.53 -23.33
C LYS A 667 0.94 -10.25 -23.51
N ASN A 668 1.83 -10.09 -22.55
CA ASN A 668 3.20 -10.58 -22.62
C ASN A 668 3.43 -11.72 -21.63
N ALA A 669 4.15 -12.72 -22.15
CA ALA A 669 4.64 -13.96 -21.54
C ALA A 669 3.65 -15.15 -21.47
N GLU A 670 4.08 -16.27 -22.04
CA GLU A 670 3.70 -17.59 -21.52
C GLU A 670 4.29 -17.68 -20.11
N ARG A 671 3.44 -17.69 -19.06
CA ARG A 671 3.91 -17.98 -17.69
C ARG A 671 4.49 -19.39 -17.66
N ALA A 672 5.62 -19.58 -16.98
CA ALA A 672 6.10 -20.91 -16.67
C ALA A 672 5.01 -21.64 -15.84
N PRO A 673 4.72 -22.93 -16.12
CA PRO A 673 3.70 -23.67 -15.39
C PRO A 673 4.06 -23.73 -13.91
N TRP A 674 3.14 -23.26 -13.06
CA TRP A 674 3.25 -23.35 -11.61
C TRP A 674 3.35 -24.82 -11.21
N THR A 675 4.36 -25.18 -10.42
CA THR A 675 4.38 -26.46 -9.70
C THR A 675 3.54 -26.29 -8.43
N ARG A 676 2.34 -26.88 -8.37
CA ARG A 676 1.33 -26.62 -7.33
C ARG A 676 1.15 -27.82 -6.38
N SER A 677 0.62 -27.56 -5.18
CA SER A 677 0.41 -28.60 -4.16
C SER A 677 -1.05 -29.04 -4.05
N GLU A 678 -2.02 -28.13 -4.17
CA GLU A 678 -3.46 -28.42 -4.05
C GLU A 678 -4.30 -27.45 -4.91
N GLU A 679 -5.07 -27.97 -5.87
CA GLU A 679 -5.92 -27.17 -6.77
C GLU A 679 -7.40 -27.58 -6.58
N ILE A 680 -8.26 -26.65 -6.18
CA ILE A 680 -9.71 -26.88 -6.07
C ILE A 680 -10.32 -26.80 -7.48
N ILE A 681 -10.92 -27.90 -7.96
CA ILE A 681 -11.62 -27.93 -9.24
C ILE A 681 -13.02 -27.34 -9.06
N VAL A 682 -13.75 -27.85 -8.08
CA VAL A 682 -15.07 -27.35 -7.70
C VAL A 682 -15.37 -27.68 -6.25
N ARG A 683 -16.05 -26.77 -5.56
CA ARG A 683 -16.41 -26.92 -4.16
C ARG A 683 -17.73 -26.23 -3.87
N GLN A 684 -18.57 -26.87 -3.08
CA GLN A 684 -19.66 -26.18 -2.38
C GLN A 684 -19.44 -26.30 -0.87
N PRO A 685 -19.22 -25.17 -0.15
CA PRO A 685 -19.08 -25.15 1.29
C PRO A 685 -20.21 -25.92 1.98
N GLY A 686 -19.81 -26.82 2.88
CA GLY A 686 -20.72 -27.65 3.64
C GLY A 686 -21.33 -28.86 2.90
N ALA A 687 -21.03 -29.05 1.61
CA ALA A 687 -21.54 -30.19 0.85
C ALA A 687 -20.42 -31.09 0.30
N PHE A 688 -19.54 -30.58 -0.57
CA PHE A 688 -18.47 -31.38 -1.19
C PHE A 688 -17.27 -30.56 -1.66
N GLU A 689 -16.15 -31.24 -1.90
CA GLU A 689 -14.92 -30.71 -2.49
C GLU A 689 -14.36 -31.70 -3.51
N LEU A 690 -14.08 -31.24 -4.74
CA LEU A 690 -13.33 -31.97 -5.76
C LEU A 690 -12.01 -31.26 -6.03
N LYS A 691 -10.89 -31.95 -5.82
CA LYS A 691 -9.55 -31.36 -5.85
C LYS A 691 -8.58 -32.18 -6.69
N PHE A 692 -7.56 -31.52 -7.22
CA PHE A 692 -6.39 -32.14 -7.83
C PHE A 692 -5.12 -31.77 -7.04
N PHE A 693 -4.34 -32.76 -6.65
CA PHE A 693 -3.06 -32.58 -6.00
C PHE A 693 -1.94 -32.86 -7.00
N ASP A 694 -1.41 -31.81 -7.65
CA ASP A 694 -0.41 -31.97 -8.72
C ASP A 694 0.84 -32.71 -8.23
N ALA A 695 1.41 -32.34 -7.08
CA ALA A 695 2.57 -33.02 -6.51
C ALA A 695 2.35 -34.52 -6.23
N ARG A 696 1.13 -34.93 -5.92
CA ARG A 696 0.77 -36.34 -5.62
C ARG A 696 0.20 -37.07 -6.83
N LYS A 697 -0.20 -36.35 -7.88
CA LYS A 697 -0.95 -36.86 -9.04
C LYS A 697 -2.22 -37.60 -8.60
N ILE A 698 -3.02 -36.94 -7.76
CA ILE A 698 -4.25 -37.50 -7.17
C ILE A 698 -5.42 -36.56 -7.39
N VAL A 699 -6.57 -37.11 -7.77
CA VAL A 699 -7.88 -36.46 -7.64
C VAL A 699 -8.51 -36.92 -6.33
N SER A 700 -9.00 -35.97 -5.54
CA SER A 700 -9.70 -36.24 -4.29
C SER A 700 -11.12 -35.72 -4.36
N PHE A 701 -12.07 -36.56 -3.95
CA PHE A 701 -13.47 -36.19 -3.78
C PHE A 701 -13.86 -36.38 -2.33
N ALA A 702 -14.26 -35.30 -1.68
CA ALA A 702 -14.72 -35.28 -0.30
C ALA A 702 -16.17 -34.81 -0.23
N VAL A 703 -16.98 -35.48 0.58
CA VAL A 703 -18.41 -35.18 0.77
C VAL A 703 -18.71 -35.11 2.26
N PHE A 704 -19.46 -34.10 2.68
CA PHE A 704 -19.87 -33.97 4.08
C PHE A 704 -21.14 -34.77 4.35
N ASN A 705 -21.09 -35.71 5.28
CA ASN A 705 -22.21 -36.61 5.58
C ASN A 705 -23.14 -36.11 6.71
N GLY A 706 -23.01 -34.83 7.10
CA GLY A 706 -23.69 -34.25 8.25
C GLY A 706 -22.91 -34.34 9.56
N ARG A 707 -21.87 -35.18 9.63
CA ARG A 707 -21.02 -35.35 10.82
C ARG A 707 -19.54 -35.14 10.52
N GLU A 708 -19.04 -35.75 9.46
CA GLU A 708 -17.64 -35.71 9.06
C GLU A 708 -17.49 -35.70 7.53
N TRP A 709 -16.27 -35.46 7.07
CA TRP A 709 -15.93 -35.51 5.66
C TRP A 709 -15.56 -36.94 5.25
N GLU A 710 -16.36 -37.53 4.38
CA GLU A 710 -16.04 -38.78 3.71
C GLU A 710 -15.18 -38.47 2.48
N THR A 711 -13.95 -38.97 2.44
CA THR A 711 -13.02 -38.72 1.33
C THR A 711 -12.69 -40.02 0.58
N ILE A 712 -12.56 -39.91 -0.74
CA ILE A 712 -11.99 -40.92 -1.63
C ILE A 712 -10.94 -40.26 -2.55
N GLU A 713 -9.86 -40.97 -2.85
CA GLU A 713 -8.77 -40.49 -3.71
C GLU A 713 -8.54 -41.48 -4.87
N ALA A 714 -8.21 -40.95 -6.05
CA ALA A 714 -7.83 -41.72 -7.23
C ALA A 714 -6.53 -41.17 -7.81
N LYS A 715 -5.62 -42.03 -8.29
CA LYS A 715 -4.41 -41.59 -9.00
C LYS A 715 -4.77 -41.09 -10.40
N ALA A 716 -4.37 -39.88 -10.74
CA ALA A 716 -4.53 -39.30 -12.08
C ALA A 716 -3.48 -38.20 -12.30
N ASP A 717 -2.81 -38.21 -13.45
CA ASP A 717 -1.89 -37.14 -13.85
C ASP A 717 -2.57 -36.23 -14.87
N LEU A 718 -3.15 -35.14 -14.35
CA LEU A 718 -3.99 -34.21 -15.09
C LEU A 718 -3.23 -32.97 -15.61
N LEU A 719 -2.01 -32.74 -15.13
CA LEU A 719 -1.27 -31.52 -15.42
C LEU A 719 -1.03 -31.37 -16.93
N GLY A 720 -1.46 -30.24 -17.49
CA GLY A 720 -1.29 -29.95 -18.92
C GLY A 720 -2.07 -30.88 -19.84
N LYS A 721 -3.08 -31.61 -19.34
CA LYS A 721 -3.92 -32.52 -20.14
C LYS A 721 -5.39 -32.12 -20.08
N SER A 722 -6.14 -32.56 -21.10
CA SER A 722 -7.60 -32.57 -21.01
C SER A 722 -8.05 -33.85 -20.35
N ALA A 723 -9.07 -33.78 -19.50
CA ALA A 723 -9.67 -34.95 -18.88
C ALA A 723 -11.11 -34.66 -18.47
N GLN A 724 -11.95 -35.70 -18.44
CA GLN A 724 -13.25 -35.64 -17.78
C GLN A 724 -13.16 -36.32 -16.43
N ILE A 725 -13.52 -35.59 -15.38
CA ILE A 725 -13.57 -36.10 -14.00
C ILE A 725 -15.03 -36.12 -13.58
N ALA A 726 -15.56 -37.29 -13.24
CA ALA A 726 -16.88 -37.41 -12.63
C ALA A 726 -16.74 -37.97 -11.21
N ALA A 727 -17.43 -37.36 -10.26
CA ALA A 727 -17.47 -37.81 -8.88
C ALA A 727 -18.92 -37.97 -8.43
N ALA A 728 -19.29 -39.19 -8.05
CA ALA A 728 -20.65 -39.57 -7.72
C ALA A 728 -20.75 -40.03 -6.26
N VAL A 729 -21.85 -39.67 -5.60
CA VAL A 729 -22.21 -40.18 -4.28
C VAL A 729 -23.70 -40.53 -4.25
N GLY A 730 -24.03 -41.68 -3.67
CA GLY A 730 -25.40 -42.18 -3.55
C GLY A 730 -25.41 -43.71 -3.56
N ASN A 731 -26.56 -44.31 -3.21
CA ASN A 731 -26.73 -45.77 -3.13
C ASN A 731 -25.65 -46.43 -2.24
N GLY A 732 -25.30 -45.78 -1.12
CA GLY A 732 -24.28 -46.22 -0.17
C GLY A 732 -22.83 -46.25 -0.69
N LYS A 733 -22.50 -45.53 -1.77
CA LYS A 733 -21.15 -45.47 -2.35
C LYS A 733 -20.74 -44.07 -2.77
N MET A 734 -19.44 -43.81 -2.72
CA MET A 734 -18.74 -42.72 -3.41
C MET A 734 -17.87 -43.31 -4.51
N LYS A 735 -17.80 -42.66 -5.67
CA LYS A 735 -16.97 -43.08 -6.80
C LYS A 735 -16.29 -41.89 -7.48
N ILE A 736 -15.10 -42.12 -8.03
CA ILE A 736 -14.42 -41.22 -8.96
C ILE A 736 -14.25 -41.94 -10.29
N PHE A 737 -14.59 -41.27 -11.38
CA PHE A 737 -14.34 -41.71 -12.75
C PHE A 737 -13.42 -40.71 -13.45
N ILE A 738 -12.47 -41.23 -14.22
CA ILE A 738 -11.58 -40.45 -15.09
C ILE A 738 -11.77 -40.95 -16.51
N ASP A 739 -12.14 -40.06 -17.43
CA ASP A 739 -12.42 -40.35 -18.83
C ASP A 739 -13.38 -41.54 -19.03
N GLY A 740 -14.45 -41.56 -18.22
CA GLY A 740 -15.48 -42.60 -18.27
C GLY A 740 -15.13 -43.91 -17.54
N THR A 741 -13.91 -44.06 -17.01
CA THR A 741 -13.48 -45.28 -16.32
C THR A 741 -13.51 -45.10 -14.80
N GLU A 742 -14.09 -46.06 -14.05
CA GLU A 742 -14.08 -46.06 -12.58
C GLU A 742 -12.63 -46.13 -12.07
N ALA A 743 -12.16 -45.07 -11.43
CA ALA A 743 -10.80 -44.94 -10.91
C ALA A 743 -10.71 -45.25 -9.41
N ALA A 744 -11.79 -45.00 -8.65
CA ALA A 744 -11.89 -45.35 -7.24
C ALA A 744 -13.35 -45.52 -6.80
N SER A 745 -13.59 -46.38 -5.81
CA SER A 745 -14.90 -46.59 -5.18
C SER A 745 -14.77 -46.87 -3.67
N LYS A 746 -15.68 -46.31 -2.87
CA LYS A 746 -15.70 -46.42 -1.41
C LYS A 746 -17.15 -46.57 -0.92
N LYS A 747 -17.40 -47.46 0.04
CA LYS A 747 -18.71 -47.53 0.72
C LYS A 747 -18.86 -46.38 1.71
N VAL A 748 -20.04 -45.79 1.75
CA VAL A 748 -20.40 -44.69 2.65
C VAL A 748 -21.83 -44.86 3.18
N PRO A 749 -22.20 -44.21 4.29
CA PRO A 749 -23.61 -44.19 4.72
C PRO A 749 -24.50 -43.49 3.68
N GLU A 750 -25.81 -43.73 3.76
CA GLU A 750 -26.80 -42.90 3.07
C GLU A 750 -26.73 -41.46 3.60
N MET A 751 -26.84 -40.48 2.71
CA MET A 751 -26.67 -39.06 3.02
C MET A 751 -27.79 -38.25 2.39
N GLU A 752 -27.99 -37.04 2.90
CA GLU A 752 -28.87 -36.05 2.31
C GLU A 752 -28.14 -34.70 2.30
N PHE A 753 -28.19 -34.02 1.16
CA PHE A 753 -27.48 -32.77 0.90
C PHE A 753 -28.48 -31.64 0.78
N LEU A 754 -28.34 -30.63 1.63
CA LEU A 754 -29.14 -29.40 1.60
C LEU A 754 -28.21 -28.24 1.96
N SER A 755 -27.90 -27.39 0.98
CA SER A 755 -27.04 -26.23 1.15
C SER A 755 -27.32 -25.19 0.07
N SER A 756 -27.61 -23.97 0.51
CA SER A 756 -27.81 -22.80 -0.35
C SER A 756 -26.54 -21.96 -0.53
N ALA A 757 -25.42 -22.37 0.07
CA ALA A 757 -24.14 -21.66 -0.05
C ALA A 757 -23.68 -21.60 -1.52
N PRO A 758 -23.08 -20.49 -1.98
CA PRO A 758 -22.46 -20.42 -3.30
C PRO A 758 -21.45 -21.55 -3.50
N PHE A 759 -21.27 -22.01 -4.73
CA PHE A 759 -20.19 -22.94 -5.05
C PHE A 759 -19.12 -22.26 -5.91
N THR A 760 -17.88 -22.65 -5.70
CA THR A 760 -16.70 -22.12 -6.39
C THR A 760 -16.18 -23.14 -7.40
N ILE A 761 -15.71 -22.66 -8.54
CA ILE A 761 -15.00 -23.45 -9.56
C ILE A 761 -13.61 -22.84 -9.71
N ALA A 762 -12.58 -23.70 -9.75
CA ALA A 762 -11.19 -23.29 -9.94
C ALA A 762 -10.73 -22.19 -8.95
N GLU A 763 -11.01 -22.38 -7.65
CA GLU A 763 -10.83 -21.37 -6.60
C GLU A 763 -9.43 -20.72 -6.62
N TYR A 764 -9.39 -19.39 -6.55
CA TYR A 764 -8.18 -18.61 -6.33
C TYR A 764 -7.90 -18.51 -4.82
N ASP A 765 -6.72 -18.95 -4.40
CA ASP A 765 -6.23 -18.76 -3.04
C ASP A 765 -5.33 -17.51 -3.00
N LYS A 766 -5.85 -16.42 -2.42
CA LYS A 766 -5.09 -15.17 -2.27
C LYS A 766 -3.93 -15.25 -1.29
N GLU A 767 -4.01 -16.12 -0.27
CA GLU A 767 -2.95 -16.24 0.74
C GLU A 767 -1.67 -16.82 0.13
N SER A 768 -1.81 -17.78 -0.79
CA SER A 768 -0.70 -18.42 -1.50
C SER A 768 -0.50 -17.87 -2.93
N HIS A 769 -1.46 -17.08 -3.43
CA HIS A 769 -1.65 -16.69 -4.83
C HIS A 769 -1.69 -17.89 -5.80
N GLU A 770 -2.08 -19.09 -5.32
CA GLU A 770 -2.26 -20.28 -6.15
C GLU A 770 -3.62 -20.26 -6.88
N ARG A 771 -3.65 -20.74 -8.13
CA ARG A 771 -4.85 -20.89 -8.97
C ARG A 771 -4.99 -22.34 -9.42
N PHE A 772 -6.05 -22.69 -10.16
CA PHE A 772 -6.10 -23.94 -10.93
C PHE A 772 -5.22 -23.83 -12.19
N ALA A 773 -4.48 -24.88 -12.57
CA ALA A 773 -3.52 -24.85 -13.69
C ALA A 773 -4.18 -25.33 -14.99
N GLY A 774 -4.74 -24.41 -15.76
CA GLY A 774 -5.51 -24.70 -16.97
C GLY A 774 -6.87 -24.03 -16.93
N ALA A 775 -7.92 -24.70 -17.42
CA ALA A 775 -9.28 -24.19 -17.38
C ALA A 775 -10.29 -25.31 -17.11
N VAL A 776 -11.38 -24.98 -16.42
CA VAL A 776 -12.59 -25.82 -16.41
C VAL A 776 -13.41 -25.45 -17.65
N LYS A 777 -13.59 -26.40 -18.56
CA LYS A 777 -14.33 -26.19 -19.82
C LYS A 777 -15.82 -26.40 -19.64
N LYS A 778 -16.21 -27.49 -18.97
CA LYS A 778 -17.62 -27.77 -18.66
C LYS A 778 -17.75 -28.19 -17.22
N PHE A 779 -18.81 -27.72 -16.57
CA PHE A 779 -19.22 -28.19 -15.27
C PHE A 779 -20.68 -28.66 -15.34
N ARG A 780 -20.95 -29.84 -14.79
CA ARG A 780 -22.30 -30.39 -14.71
C ARG A 780 -22.54 -31.01 -13.34
N ALA A 781 -23.73 -30.83 -12.80
CA ALA A 781 -24.19 -31.48 -11.59
C ALA A 781 -25.61 -32.05 -11.80
N VAL A 782 -25.86 -33.28 -11.35
CA VAL A 782 -27.17 -33.93 -11.36
C VAL A 782 -27.48 -34.53 -10.01
N ASP A 783 -28.75 -34.63 -9.61
CA ASP A 783 -29.18 -35.21 -8.32
C ASP A 783 -29.33 -36.75 -8.33
N ALA A 784 -28.47 -37.41 -9.12
CA ALA A 784 -28.38 -38.87 -9.21
C ALA A 784 -26.92 -39.34 -9.20
N ALA A 785 -26.68 -40.56 -8.69
CA ALA A 785 -25.39 -41.23 -8.80
C ALA A 785 -25.27 -41.91 -10.18
N LEU A 786 -24.58 -41.25 -11.11
CA LEU A 786 -24.35 -41.75 -12.46
C LEU A 786 -23.19 -42.76 -12.48
N GLU A 787 -23.25 -43.69 -13.42
CA GLU A 787 -22.22 -44.72 -13.64
C GLU A 787 -21.53 -44.58 -15.02
N GLU A 788 -22.15 -43.88 -15.97
CA GLU A 788 -21.63 -43.63 -17.32
C GLU A 788 -22.30 -42.40 -17.96
N ASN A 789 -21.87 -42.02 -19.18
CA ASN A 789 -22.46 -40.93 -19.98
C ASN A 789 -22.60 -39.58 -19.24
N PHE A 790 -21.60 -39.26 -18.42
CA PHE A 790 -21.62 -38.19 -17.42
C PHE A 790 -21.98 -36.79 -17.92
N LEU A 791 -21.72 -36.44 -19.19
CA LEU A 791 -22.06 -35.13 -19.75
C LEU A 791 -23.41 -35.08 -20.49
N PHE A 792 -24.02 -36.23 -20.80
CA PHE A 792 -25.17 -36.28 -21.72
C PHE A 792 -26.39 -37.00 -21.15
N ALA A 793 -26.21 -38.05 -20.35
CA ALA A 793 -27.31 -38.82 -19.81
C ALA A 793 -27.98 -38.09 -18.64
N LEU A 794 -29.32 -38.08 -18.62
CA LEU A 794 -30.13 -37.73 -17.46
C LEU A 794 -31.08 -38.90 -17.21
N PRO A 795 -30.88 -39.69 -16.13
CA PRO A 795 -31.79 -40.80 -15.81
C PRO A 795 -33.22 -40.33 -15.62
N ASP A 796 -34.19 -41.19 -15.93
CA ASP A 796 -35.61 -40.86 -15.72
C ASP A 796 -35.89 -40.49 -14.26
N GLY A 797 -36.45 -39.30 -14.06
CA GLY A 797 -36.77 -38.75 -12.74
C GLY A 797 -35.61 -38.02 -12.03
N ALA A 798 -34.40 -38.02 -12.60
CA ALA A 798 -33.30 -37.19 -12.11
C ALA A 798 -33.42 -35.75 -12.62
N ARG A 799 -32.97 -34.79 -11.82
CA ARG A 799 -32.88 -33.37 -12.17
C ARG A 799 -31.43 -32.97 -12.43
N GLU A 800 -31.27 -32.14 -13.44
CA GLU A 800 -30.02 -31.46 -13.71
C GLU A 800 -29.94 -30.23 -12.79
N LEU A 801 -28.95 -30.21 -11.88
CA LEU A 801 -28.77 -29.14 -10.90
C LEU A 801 -27.95 -27.97 -11.49
N SER A 802 -27.01 -28.29 -12.37
CA SER A 802 -26.17 -27.30 -13.05
C SER A 802 -25.61 -27.88 -14.35
N LYS A 803 -25.49 -27.04 -15.38
CA LYS A 803 -24.87 -27.35 -16.67
C LYS A 803 -24.30 -26.09 -17.30
N ILE A 804 -23.01 -25.89 -17.07
CA ILE A 804 -22.23 -24.72 -17.46
C ILE A 804 -21.21 -25.12 -18.53
N ASP A 805 -21.16 -24.38 -19.64
CA ASP A 805 -20.11 -24.49 -20.65
C ASP A 805 -19.29 -23.19 -20.67
N PHE A 806 -18.09 -23.22 -20.07
CA PHE A 806 -17.18 -22.08 -20.02
C PHE A 806 -16.51 -21.80 -21.38
N ALA A 807 -16.60 -22.71 -22.35
CA ALA A 807 -16.27 -22.40 -23.74
C ALA A 807 -17.42 -21.66 -24.45
N ASP A 808 -18.61 -21.60 -23.84
CA ASP A 808 -19.77 -20.84 -24.28
C ASP A 808 -19.97 -19.54 -23.50
N PHE A 809 -19.02 -18.63 -23.67
CA PHE A 809 -18.99 -17.37 -22.95
C PHE A 809 -19.21 -16.16 -23.85
N GLU A 810 -19.73 -15.08 -23.27
CA GLU A 810 -19.76 -13.75 -23.84
C GLU A 810 -18.68 -12.90 -23.18
N GLN A 811 -17.94 -12.14 -23.97
CA GLN A 811 -17.02 -11.12 -23.46
C GLN A 811 -17.61 -9.74 -23.65
N LYS A 812 -17.61 -8.96 -22.58
CA LYS A 812 -17.97 -7.55 -22.61
C LYS A 812 -16.71 -6.73 -22.39
N PRO A 813 -16.39 -5.79 -23.30
CA PRO A 813 -15.28 -4.87 -23.09
C PRO A 813 -15.39 -4.21 -21.72
N ALA A 814 -14.36 -4.36 -20.89
CA ALA A 814 -14.22 -3.51 -19.73
C ALA A 814 -13.80 -2.11 -20.20
N LYS A 815 -14.33 -1.08 -19.55
CA LYS A 815 -13.92 0.31 -19.78
C LYS A 815 -13.04 0.74 -18.62
N GLY A 816 -11.93 1.40 -18.93
CA GLY A 816 -11.09 2.06 -17.94
C GLY A 816 -9.79 1.33 -17.63
N LYS A 817 -9.13 1.81 -16.58
CA LYS A 817 -7.86 1.32 -16.09
C LYS A 817 -8.02 0.86 -14.66
N TYR A 818 -7.19 -0.10 -14.26
CA TYR A 818 -7.04 -0.52 -12.88
C TYR A 818 -5.60 -0.31 -12.43
N PHE A 819 -5.37 -0.35 -11.12
CA PHE A 819 -4.03 -0.35 -10.54
C PHE A 819 -3.50 -1.79 -10.49
N ALA A 820 -2.54 -2.09 -11.36
CA ALA A 820 -1.82 -3.35 -11.40
C ALA A 820 -0.72 -3.40 -10.33
N PHE A 821 -0.49 -4.60 -9.81
CA PHE A 821 0.58 -4.92 -8.87
C PHE A 821 1.44 -6.09 -9.37
N GLY A 822 2.38 -6.59 -8.56
CA GLY A 822 3.27 -7.68 -8.97
C GLY A 822 2.54 -8.91 -9.51
N GLY A 823 3.09 -9.52 -10.55
CA GLY A 823 2.50 -10.66 -11.23
C GLY A 823 1.57 -10.29 -12.39
N ASP A 824 0.99 -9.09 -12.44
CA ASP A 824 0.09 -8.66 -13.51
C ASP A 824 0.77 -8.43 -14.86
N PHE A 825 2.10 -8.36 -14.89
CA PHE A 825 2.88 -8.22 -16.12
C PHE A 825 3.51 -9.54 -16.56
N GLY A 826 3.10 -10.66 -15.96
CA GLY A 826 3.73 -11.96 -16.16
C GLY A 826 5.14 -12.04 -15.54
N ASP A 827 5.45 -11.13 -14.61
CA ASP A 827 6.73 -11.02 -13.95
C ASP A 827 6.93 -12.10 -12.87
N PHE A 828 8.15 -12.65 -12.84
CA PHE A 828 8.61 -13.57 -11.82
C PHE A 828 10.14 -13.45 -11.65
N PRO A 829 10.70 -13.45 -10.41
CA PRO A 829 10.01 -13.54 -9.13
C PRO A 829 9.11 -12.33 -8.88
N THR A 830 8.05 -12.56 -8.11
CA THR A 830 7.15 -11.51 -7.67
C THR A 830 6.64 -11.80 -6.26
N ASP A 831 6.32 -10.74 -5.52
CA ASP A 831 5.69 -10.79 -4.21
C ASP A 831 4.30 -10.11 -4.23
N TYR A 832 3.69 -10.02 -5.42
CA TYR A 832 2.30 -9.66 -5.66
C TYR A 832 1.86 -8.32 -5.08
N SER A 833 0.81 -8.31 -4.24
CA SER A 833 0.22 -7.11 -3.65
C SER A 833 1.07 -6.50 -2.55
N PHE A 834 2.22 -7.09 -2.20
CA PHE A 834 3.08 -6.59 -1.13
C PHE A 834 3.61 -5.17 -1.41
N CYS A 835 3.51 -4.65 -2.64
CA CYS A 835 3.80 -3.25 -2.99
C CYS A 835 2.69 -2.24 -2.66
N LEU A 836 1.56 -2.70 -2.11
CA LEU A 836 0.37 -1.89 -1.81
C LEU A 836 0.29 -1.61 -0.31
N ASN A 837 1.14 -0.71 0.20
CA ASN A 837 1.27 -0.43 1.63
C ASN A 837 0.85 1.00 2.03
N GLY A 838 0.16 1.73 1.16
CA GLY A 838 -0.09 3.14 1.33
C GLY A 838 -1.24 3.46 2.29
N ILE A 839 -1.07 4.54 3.07
CA ILE A 839 -2.20 5.23 3.70
C ILE A 839 -3.06 6.00 2.67
N VAL A 840 -2.55 6.19 1.45
CA VAL A 840 -3.32 6.64 0.27
C VAL A 840 -3.14 5.70 -0.92
N GLN A 841 -4.15 5.61 -1.78
CA GLN A 841 -4.07 4.92 -3.07
C GLN A 841 -3.15 5.67 -4.06
N PRO A 842 -2.77 5.05 -5.21
CA PRO A 842 -1.81 5.65 -6.14
C PRO A 842 -2.23 7.03 -6.69
N ASP A 843 -3.53 7.31 -6.73
CA ASP A 843 -4.15 8.56 -7.19
C ASP A 843 -4.49 9.56 -6.06
N TRP A 844 -3.88 9.39 -4.89
CA TRP A 844 -4.10 10.19 -3.68
C TRP A 844 -5.48 10.02 -3.01
N ARG A 845 -6.32 9.06 -3.43
CA ARG A 845 -7.53 8.74 -2.67
C ARG A 845 -7.12 8.25 -1.26
N PRO A 846 -7.61 8.87 -0.18
CA PRO A 846 -7.25 8.43 1.16
C PRO A 846 -7.84 7.05 1.47
N SER A 847 -6.98 6.15 1.94
CA SER A 847 -7.44 4.90 2.55
C SER A 847 -8.08 5.21 3.91
N PRO A 848 -8.99 4.37 4.42
CA PRO A 848 -9.70 4.65 5.67
C PRO A 848 -8.76 4.93 6.86
N GLN A 849 -7.62 4.26 6.93
CA GLN A 849 -6.58 4.50 7.94
C GLN A 849 -5.94 5.91 7.90
N ALA A 850 -6.02 6.66 6.80
CA ALA A 850 -5.52 8.04 6.74
C ALA A 850 -6.23 8.95 7.74
N TRP A 851 -7.52 8.71 8.01
CA TRP A 851 -8.31 9.47 8.97
C TRP A 851 -7.90 9.18 10.41
N GLU A 852 -7.53 7.93 10.70
CA GLU A 852 -6.91 7.53 11.97
C GLU A 852 -5.60 8.29 12.18
N VAL A 853 -4.74 8.35 11.15
CA VAL A 853 -3.48 9.10 11.18
C VAL A 853 -3.76 10.58 11.46
N LYS A 854 -4.69 11.22 10.73
CA LYS A 854 -5.01 12.65 10.91
C LYS A 854 -5.38 12.97 12.36
N LYS A 855 -6.25 12.15 12.95
CA LYS A 855 -6.67 12.31 14.34
C LYS A 855 -5.51 12.11 15.31
N LEU A 856 -4.79 10.99 15.19
CA LEU A 856 -3.72 10.65 16.13
C LEU A 856 -2.54 11.63 16.04
N TYR A 857 -2.31 12.24 14.86
CA TYR A 857 -1.25 13.21 14.61
C TYR A 857 -1.66 14.66 14.93
N GLN A 858 -2.89 14.94 15.34
CA GLN A 858 -3.32 16.32 15.61
C GLN A 858 -2.51 16.99 16.73
N ASN A 859 -2.39 18.33 16.68
CA ASN A 859 -1.61 19.12 17.64
C ASN A 859 -2.46 19.93 18.63
N ILE A 860 -3.78 19.81 18.56
CA ILE A 860 -4.71 20.51 19.47
C ILE A 860 -5.53 19.44 20.17
N HIS A 861 -5.51 19.43 21.50
CA HIS A 861 -6.20 18.44 22.31
C HIS A 861 -7.18 19.15 23.23
N ALA A 862 -8.45 18.73 23.24
CA ALA A 862 -9.45 19.27 24.16
C ALA A 862 -9.94 18.18 25.10
N ARG A 863 -10.06 18.49 26.40
CA ARG A 863 -10.62 17.60 27.42
C ARG A 863 -11.75 18.28 28.17
N ALA A 864 -12.83 17.57 28.42
CA ALA A 864 -13.94 18.07 29.23
C ALA A 864 -13.50 18.29 30.69
N ASP A 865 -13.92 19.41 31.27
CA ASP A 865 -13.71 19.83 32.67
C ASP A 865 -15.06 20.12 33.34
N GLY A 866 -16.06 19.30 32.99
CA GLY A 866 -17.43 19.33 33.53
C GLY A 866 -18.44 20.01 32.60
N PHE A 867 -19.65 19.45 32.61
CA PHE A 867 -20.85 19.99 31.97
C PHE A 867 -21.89 20.27 33.05
N ALA A 868 -22.32 21.52 33.17
CA ALA A 868 -23.35 21.94 34.13
C ALA A 868 -24.04 23.21 33.62
N ASP A 869 -25.32 23.38 33.95
CA ASP A 869 -26.12 24.54 33.53
C ASP A 869 -26.03 24.81 32.02
N LYS A 870 -26.02 23.74 31.20
CA LYS A 870 -25.82 23.78 29.74
C LYS A 870 -24.52 24.45 29.28
N LYS A 871 -23.47 24.44 30.11
CA LYS A 871 -22.15 24.96 29.76
C LYS A 871 -21.12 23.87 29.85
N LEU A 872 -20.44 23.58 28.74
CA LEU A 872 -19.31 22.66 28.72
C LEU A 872 -18.03 23.45 28.96
N ARG A 873 -17.34 23.16 30.07
CA ARG A 873 -15.97 23.63 30.30
C ARG A 873 -15.01 22.66 29.65
N VAL A 874 -14.05 23.17 28.90
CA VAL A 874 -12.97 22.36 28.30
C VAL A 874 -11.61 22.96 28.59
N LYS A 875 -10.60 22.11 28.70
CA LYS A 875 -9.20 22.51 28.69
C LYS A 875 -8.59 22.16 27.35
N ILE A 876 -7.99 23.14 26.69
CA ILE A 876 -7.42 23.02 25.34
C ILE A 876 -5.90 23.15 25.45
N PHE A 877 -5.19 22.10 25.03
CA PHE A 877 -3.73 22.02 25.02
C PHE A 877 -3.19 22.15 23.59
N ASN A 878 -2.16 22.99 23.45
CA ASN A 878 -1.41 23.17 22.20
C ASN A 878 -0.12 22.34 22.21
N GLU A 879 -0.09 21.22 21.49
CA GLU A 879 1.06 20.31 21.33
C GLU A 879 2.09 20.81 20.31
N ASN A 880 1.83 21.92 19.60
CA ASN A 880 2.85 22.54 18.77
C ASN A 880 4.01 23.07 19.63
N PHE A 881 5.23 23.07 19.08
CA PHE A 881 6.43 23.56 19.77
C PHE A 881 6.79 24.98 19.38
N PHE A 882 6.37 25.45 18.20
CA PHE A 882 6.73 26.78 17.68
C PHE A 882 5.51 27.67 17.41
N SER A 883 4.35 27.09 17.09
CA SER A 883 3.15 27.82 16.66
C SER A 883 2.12 28.02 17.78
N SER A 884 1.60 29.24 17.92
CA SER A 884 0.42 29.52 18.77
C SER A 884 -0.89 29.19 18.04
N LEU A 885 -2.00 29.14 18.77
CA LEU A 885 -3.33 28.91 18.19
C LEU A 885 -4.05 30.19 17.71
N GLU A 886 -3.33 31.30 17.53
CA GLU A 886 -3.94 32.59 17.10
C GLU A 886 -4.56 32.53 15.70
N ASN A 887 -4.00 31.73 14.80
CA ASN A 887 -4.54 31.51 13.46
C ASN A 887 -5.62 30.39 13.43
N VAL A 888 -6.17 29.98 14.57
CA VAL A 888 -7.17 28.91 14.67
C VAL A 888 -8.54 29.50 15.03
N SER A 889 -9.58 29.05 14.33
CA SER A 889 -10.98 29.22 14.69
C SER A 889 -11.52 27.91 15.25
N ALA A 890 -12.39 28.02 16.26
CA ALA A 890 -13.04 26.86 16.85
C ALA A 890 -14.57 26.94 16.67
N SER A 891 -15.17 25.78 16.44
CA SER A 891 -16.61 25.61 16.28
C SER A 891 -17.09 24.40 17.09
N TRP A 892 -18.38 24.37 17.36
CA TRP A 892 -19.06 23.25 18.00
C TRP A 892 -20.30 22.83 17.19
N SER A 893 -20.66 21.55 17.26
CA SER A 893 -21.91 20.98 16.73
C SER A 893 -22.52 20.09 17.80
N LEU A 894 -23.76 20.39 18.18
CA LEU A 894 -24.56 19.65 19.15
C LEU A 894 -25.46 18.67 18.40
N THR A 895 -25.35 17.39 18.73
CA THR A 895 -26.21 16.34 18.18
C THR A 895 -27.17 15.80 19.22
N ARG A 896 -28.36 15.37 18.76
CA ARG A 896 -29.33 14.57 19.52
C ARG A 896 -29.61 13.30 18.71
N ASP A 897 -29.38 12.14 19.31
CA ASP A 897 -29.44 10.83 18.63
C ASP A 897 -28.62 10.84 17.32
N GLY A 898 -27.46 11.49 17.36
CA GLY A 898 -26.53 11.61 16.24
C GLY A 898 -26.90 12.64 15.17
N ARG A 899 -28.10 13.23 15.20
CA ARG A 899 -28.52 14.28 14.26
C ARG A 899 -28.14 15.66 14.79
N GLU A 900 -27.50 16.50 13.97
CA GLU A 900 -27.18 17.87 14.36
C GLU A 900 -28.48 18.66 14.62
N ILE A 901 -28.58 19.26 15.79
CA ILE A 901 -29.71 20.12 16.19
C ILE A 901 -29.33 21.59 16.25
N GLU A 902 -28.07 21.90 16.53
CA GLU A 902 -27.55 23.27 16.62
C GLU A 902 -26.02 23.24 16.40
N SER A 903 -25.46 24.31 15.84
CA SER A 903 -24.00 24.48 15.70
C SER A 903 -23.60 25.95 15.84
N GLY A 904 -22.34 26.19 16.21
CA GLY A 904 -21.86 27.55 16.48
C GLY A 904 -20.36 27.68 16.59
N GLY A 905 -19.89 28.92 16.76
CA GLY A 905 -18.49 29.24 17.07
C GLY A 905 -18.27 29.41 18.57
N PHE A 906 -17.01 29.32 19.01
CA PHE A 906 -16.62 29.80 20.34
C PHE A 906 -15.23 30.45 20.31
N ASP A 907 -14.99 31.37 21.24
CA ASP A 907 -13.73 32.09 21.32
C ASP A 907 -12.64 31.22 21.93
N LEU A 908 -11.48 31.19 21.25
CA LEU A 908 -10.27 30.61 21.79
C LEU A 908 -9.49 31.68 22.54
N PRO A 909 -9.04 31.42 23.79
CA PRO A 909 -8.04 32.27 24.42
C PRO A 909 -6.72 32.19 23.65
N ALA A 910 -5.79 33.11 23.92
CA ALA A 910 -4.42 32.98 23.43
C ALA A 910 -3.76 31.76 24.08
N ILE A 911 -3.43 30.75 23.26
CA ILE A 911 -2.78 29.50 23.69
C ILE A 911 -1.41 29.41 23.02
N PRO A 912 -0.33 29.86 23.69
CA PRO A 912 1.04 29.67 23.24
C PRO A 912 1.43 28.18 23.05
N PRO A 913 2.52 27.88 22.32
CA PRO A 913 3.08 26.54 22.23
C PRO A 913 3.26 25.87 23.59
N GLN A 914 2.97 24.57 23.68
CA GLN A 914 3.15 23.76 24.90
C GLN A 914 2.38 24.29 26.14
N THR A 915 1.26 24.99 25.94
CA THR A 915 0.42 25.49 27.04
C THR A 915 -1.03 25.02 26.94
N GLU A 916 -1.71 24.99 28.08
CA GLU A 916 -3.13 24.67 28.20
C GLU A 916 -3.91 25.89 28.70
N ARG A 917 -5.12 26.10 28.17
CA ARG A 917 -6.08 27.11 28.68
C ARG A 917 -7.49 26.55 28.72
N ALA A 918 -8.31 27.09 29.62
CA ALA A 918 -9.72 26.75 29.69
C ALA A 918 -10.54 27.59 28.69
N ALA A 919 -11.57 26.97 28.10
CA ALA A 919 -12.61 27.62 27.33
C ALA A 919 -13.98 27.12 27.81
N VAL A 920 -15.03 27.91 27.58
CA VAL A 920 -16.40 27.57 27.94
C VAL A 920 -17.25 27.64 26.68
N ILE A 921 -17.95 26.55 26.39
CA ILE A 921 -18.95 26.48 25.34
C ILE A 921 -20.31 26.65 26.00
N ASP A 922 -20.99 27.74 25.66
CA ASP A 922 -22.30 28.09 26.22
C ASP A 922 -23.41 27.56 25.30
N LEU A 923 -24.16 26.56 25.79
CA LEU A 923 -25.28 25.94 25.09
C LEU A 923 -26.62 26.32 25.74
N SER A 924 -26.67 27.44 26.49
CA SER A 924 -27.87 27.86 27.23
C SER A 924 -29.09 28.03 26.33
N ASP A 925 -28.88 28.50 25.09
CA ASP A 925 -29.92 28.72 24.08
C ASP A 925 -30.32 27.43 23.34
N CYS A 926 -29.56 26.34 23.48
CA CYS A 926 -29.88 25.07 22.85
C CYS A 926 -31.02 24.35 23.59
N ASP A 927 -31.87 23.66 22.83
CA ASP A 927 -32.95 22.86 23.38
C ASP A 927 -32.48 21.46 23.81
N PHE A 928 -32.75 21.14 25.09
CA PHE A 928 -32.50 19.83 25.71
C PHE A 928 -33.81 19.22 26.24
N SER A 929 -34.97 19.73 25.82
CA SER A 929 -36.27 19.32 26.34
C SER A 929 -36.74 17.96 25.80
N GLU A 930 -36.33 17.62 24.58
CA GLU A 930 -36.62 16.33 23.98
C GLU A 930 -35.68 15.22 24.48
N ARG A 931 -36.20 14.00 24.59
CA ARG A 931 -35.42 12.84 24.98
C ARG A 931 -34.50 12.42 23.83
N GLY A 932 -33.24 12.11 24.14
CA GLY A 932 -32.27 11.55 23.20
C GLY A 932 -30.87 11.50 23.81
N GLU A 933 -29.92 10.91 23.09
CA GLU A 933 -28.49 10.94 23.41
C GLU A 933 -27.87 12.24 22.88
N TYR A 934 -27.36 13.10 23.76
CA TYR A 934 -26.73 14.37 23.38
C TYR A 934 -25.20 14.27 23.37
N ALA A 935 -24.57 14.73 22.29
CA ALA A 935 -23.12 14.83 22.19
C ALA A 935 -22.69 16.14 21.54
N LEU A 936 -21.49 16.63 21.89
CA LEU A 936 -20.93 17.87 21.36
C LEU A 936 -19.60 17.57 20.66
N ARG A 937 -19.51 17.88 19.37
CA ARG A 937 -18.27 17.84 18.60
C ARG A 937 -17.65 19.23 18.55
N LEU A 938 -16.36 19.35 18.88
CA LEU A 938 -15.56 20.55 18.69
C LEU A 938 -14.66 20.38 17.46
N GLY A 939 -14.61 21.38 16.58
CA GLY A 939 -13.73 21.41 15.41
C GLY A 939 -12.78 22.60 15.46
N PHE A 940 -11.53 22.41 15.01
CA PHE A 940 -10.50 23.44 14.96
C PHE A 940 -10.00 23.62 13.53
N LYS A 941 -10.19 24.82 12.97
CA LYS A 941 -9.85 25.16 11.58
C LYS A 941 -8.86 26.30 11.49
N THR A 942 -8.01 26.30 10.47
CA THR A 942 -7.12 27.44 10.17
C THR A 942 -7.92 28.63 9.64
N ARG A 943 -7.65 29.85 10.12
CA ARG A 943 -8.31 31.09 9.66
C ARG A 943 -7.71 31.63 8.35
N LYS A 944 -6.40 31.46 8.19
CA LYS A 944 -5.60 31.86 7.02
C LYS A 944 -4.66 30.72 6.65
N ASP A 945 -4.16 30.73 5.42
CA ASP A 945 -3.07 29.84 4.99
C ASP A 945 -1.94 29.88 6.01
N ALA A 946 -1.59 28.72 6.55
CA ALA A 946 -0.51 28.56 7.50
C ALA A 946 0.85 28.67 6.79
N PRO A 947 1.92 29.09 7.50
CA PRO A 947 3.27 29.16 6.94
C PRO A 947 3.77 27.85 6.30
N ASN A 948 3.32 26.70 6.81
CA ASN A 948 3.62 25.36 6.30
C ASN A 948 2.62 24.86 5.24
N ALA A 949 1.94 25.79 4.54
CA ALA A 949 1.03 25.55 3.42
C ALA A 949 -0.31 24.84 3.71
N VAL A 950 -0.65 24.58 4.98
CA VAL A 950 -2.02 24.17 5.34
C VAL A 950 -2.99 25.30 4.96
N LYS A 951 -4.00 25.00 4.15
CA LYS A 951 -4.93 26.01 3.61
C LYS A 951 -5.92 26.52 4.64
N ALA A 952 -6.37 27.76 4.47
CA ALA A 952 -7.46 28.33 5.27
C ALA A 952 -8.73 27.46 5.19
N GLY A 953 -9.40 27.26 6.32
CA GLY A 953 -10.61 26.45 6.43
C GLY A 953 -10.37 24.95 6.63
N GLU A 954 -9.13 24.48 6.52
CA GLU A 954 -8.78 23.08 6.79
C GLU A 954 -8.99 22.76 8.27
N GLU A 955 -9.72 21.69 8.56
CA GLU A 955 -9.87 21.17 9.93
C GLU A 955 -8.62 20.36 10.32
N ILE A 956 -7.88 20.87 11.29
CA ILE A 956 -6.58 20.32 11.72
C ILE A 956 -6.67 19.48 12.99
N ALA A 957 -7.77 19.61 13.73
CA ALA A 957 -8.08 18.81 14.92
C ALA A 957 -9.59 18.84 15.20
N TRP A 958 -10.08 17.82 15.90
CA TRP A 958 -11.44 17.79 16.44
C TRP A 958 -11.49 16.91 17.71
N GLU A 959 -12.52 17.09 18.53
CA GLU A 959 -12.85 16.23 19.67
C GLU A 959 -14.37 16.07 19.79
N GLN A 960 -14.85 14.99 20.40
CA GLN A 960 -16.28 14.79 20.68
C GLN A 960 -16.49 14.37 22.13
N PHE A 961 -17.55 14.91 22.74
CA PHE A 961 -17.89 14.65 24.13
C PHE A 961 -19.36 14.22 24.25
N PRO A 962 -19.67 13.08 24.89
CA PRO A 962 -21.03 12.81 25.33
C PRO A 962 -21.42 13.80 26.43
N LEU A 963 -22.66 14.31 26.40
CA LEU A 963 -23.18 15.27 27.37
C LEU A 963 -24.18 14.63 28.34
N GLU A 964 -25.39 14.30 27.87
CA GLU A 964 -26.45 13.71 28.70
C GLU A 964 -27.46 12.92 27.87
N GLY A 965 -28.37 12.24 28.56
CA GLY A 965 -29.47 11.50 27.94
C GLY A 965 -29.08 10.10 27.46
N SER A 966 -29.97 9.49 26.70
CA SER A 966 -29.85 8.12 26.21
C SER A 966 -30.60 7.97 24.90
N TYR A 967 -30.07 7.15 23.99
CA TYR A 967 -30.67 6.92 22.68
C TYR A 967 -32.18 6.62 22.76
N ALA A 968 -32.98 7.36 22.01
CA ALA A 968 -34.42 7.16 21.93
C ALA A 968 -34.76 6.00 20.98
N ARG A 969 -35.01 4.83 21.56
CA ARG A 969 -35.36 3.61 20.79
C ARG A 969 -36.75 3.67 20.19
N THR A 970 -36.92 2.93 19.10
CA THR A 970 -38.21 2.73 18.45
C THR A 970 -39.19 2.04 19.38
N GLU A 971 -40.39 2.60 19.54
CA GLU A 971 -41.47 1.96 20.28
C GLU A 971 -42.05 0.78 19.49
N VAL A 972 -42.29 -0.34 20.18
CA VAL A 972 -42.90 -1.55 19.61
C VAL A 972 -44.24 -1.81 20.27
N SER A 973 -45.20 -2.31 19.51
CA SER A 973 -46.57 -2.58 19.99
C SER A 973 -46.96 -4.04 19.84
N ASP A 974 -47.46 -4.65 20.91
CA ASP A 974 -48.11 -5.96 20.86
C ASP A 974 -49.61 -5.84 20.51
N ALA A 975 -50.15 -4.63 20.35
CA ALA A 975 -51.56 -4.41 20.07
C ALA A 975 -51.88 -4.70 18.60
N GLY A 976 -53.01 -5.36 18.34
CA GLY A 976 -53.45 -5.76 17.01
C GLY A 976 -53.54 -7.28 16.84
N GLU A 977 -53.80 -7.72 15.62
CA GLU A 977 -53.89 -9.13 15.23
C GLU A 977 -52.88 -9.45 14.13
N MET A 978 -52.39 -10.69 14.11
CA MET A 978 -51.59 -11.22 13.01
C MET A 978 -52.00 -12.66 12.72
N LYS A 979 -51.92 -13.04 11.44
CA LYS A 979 -52.21 -14.40 10.97
C LYS A 979 -50.93 -15.21 10.96
N VAL A 980 -50.95 -16.34 11.66
CA VAL A 980 -49.84 -17.31 11.67
C VAL A 980 -50.35 -18.60 11.05
N SER A 981 -49.65 -19.08 10.02
CA SER A 981 -49.92 -20.35 9.35
C SER A 981 -48.63 -21.15 9.19
N SER A 982 -48.71 -22.48 9.22
CA SER A 982 -47.52 -23.33 9.16
C SER A 982 -47.78 -24.62 8.41
N ASP A 983 -46.80 -25.06 7.63
CA ASP A 983 -46.72 -26.41 7.04
C ASP A 983 -45.44 -27.12 7.53
N ASP A 984 -45.04 -28.23 6.92
CA ASP A 984 -43.85 -29.00 7.32
C ASP A 984 -42.53 -28.25 7.08
N GLU A 985 -42.51 -27.30 6.13
CA GLU A 985 -41.30 -26.61 5.70
C GLU A 985 -41.25 -25.15 6.17
N LYS A 986 -42.39 -24.46 6.22
CA LYS A 986 -42.47 -23.00 6.43
C LYS A 986 -43.46 -22.62 7.53
N LEU A 987 -43.13 -21.56 8.23
CA LEU A 987 -43.99 -20.82 9.15
C LEU A 987 -44.17 -19.41 8.57
N ARG A 988 -45.39 -19.04 8.22
CA ARG A 988 -45.74 -17.76 7.57
C ARG A 988 -46.54 -16.89 8.53
N VAL A 989 -46.17 -15.64 8.61
CA VAL A 989 -46.77 -14.62 9.47
C VAL A 989 -47.20 -13.44 8.60
N ALA A 990 -48.41 -12.92 8.79
CA ALA A 990 -48.90 -11.75 8.09
C ALA A 990 -49.67 -10.82 9.04
N GLY A 991 -49.27 -9.55 9.09
CA GLY A 991 -50.02 -8.47 9.73
C GLY A 991 -50.85 -7.69 8.73
N GLU A 992 -51.13 -6.43 9.04
CA GLU A 992 -51.78 -5.47 8.13
C GLU A 992 -50.85 -5.15 6.95
N ASP A 993 -49.65 -4.66 7.27
CA ASP A 993 -48.71 -4.11 6.27
C ASP A 993 -47.46 -4.97 6.09
N PHE A 994 -47.30 -6.08 6.81
CA PHE A 994 -46.09 -6.89 6.76
C PHE A 994 -46.35 -8.38 6.54
N LYS A 995 -45.35 -9.06 5.95
CA LYS A 995 -45.27 -10.52 5.89
C LYS A 995 -43.88 -11.01 6.25
N ALA A 996 -43.80 -12.12 6.97
CA ALA A 996 -42.54 -12.79 7.29
C ALA A 996 -42.64 -14.30 7.09
N VAL A 997 -41.59 -14.91 6.55
CA VAL A 997 -41.51 -16.36 6.33
C VAL A 997 -40.28 -16.92 7.03
N PHE A 998 -40.49 -17.96 7.84
CA PHE A 998 -39.42 -18.72 8.50
C PHE A 998 -39.38 -20.14 7.97
N ASP A 999 -38.19 -20.67 7.70
CA ASP A 999 -38.02 -22.09 7.34
C ASP A 999 -37.88 -22.93 8.62
N ARG A 1000 -38.70 -23.97 8.74
CA ARG A 1000 -38.77 -24.84 9.91
C ARG A 1000 -37.67 -25.90 9.95
N ARG A 1001 -37.04 -26.19 8.81
CA ARG A 1001 -35.92 -27.14 8.67
C ARG A 1001 -34.60 -26.48 9.06
N THR A 1002 -34.46 -25.18 8.79
CA THR A 1002 -33.24 -24.41 9.09
C THR A 1002 -33.38 -23.47 10.28
N GLY A 1003 -34.60 -23.02 10.60
CA GLY A 1003 -34.91 -22.06 11.66
C GLY A 1003 -34.63 -20.59 11.33
N TRP A 1004 -34.25 -20.29 10.08
CA TRP A 1004 -33.92 -18.93 9.63
C TRP A 1004 -35.17 -18.16 9.18
N LEU A 1005 -35.15 -16.83 9.39
CA LEU A 1005 -36.02 -15.91 8.66
C LEU A 1005 -35.56 -15.89 7.19
N GLU A 1006 -36.46 -16.21 6.26
CA GLU A 1006 -36.16 -16.31 4.81
C GLU A 1006 -36.66 -15.14 3.99
N SER A 1007 -37.74 -14.49 4.42
CA SER A 1007 -38.19 -13.26 3.79
C SER A 1007 -38.92 -12.36 4.79
N TYR A 1008 -38.80 -11.06 4.55
CA TYR A 1008 -39.54 -10.03 5.27
C TYR A 1008 -39.98 -8.97 4.25
N GLU A 1009 -41.29 -8.77 4.14
CA GLU A 1009 -41.95 -7.78 3.29
C GLU A 1009 -42.68 -6.76 4.18
N PHE A 1010 -42.66 -5.50 3.76
CA PHE A 1010 -43.45 -4.41 4.32
C PHE A 1010 -44.04 -3.58 3.18
N ASP A 1011 -45.34 -3.29 3.21
CA ASP A 1011 -46.09 -2.60 2.14
C ASP A 1011 -45.85 -3.13 0.74
N SER A 1012 -45.73 -4.46 0.61
CA SER A 1012 -45.40 -5.18 -0.63
C SER A 1012 -43.97 -4.98 -1.15
N GLN A 1013 -43.16 -4.14 -0.51
CA GLN A 1013 -41.72 -4.08 -0.74
C GLN A 1013 -41.02 -5.22 0.00
N THR A 1014 -40.16 -5.95 -0.70
CA THR A 1014 -39.29 -6.94 -0.05
C THR A 1014 -38.12 -6.21 0.61
N LEU A 1015 -37.94 -6.39 1.92
CA LEU A 1015 -36.88 -5.77 2.70
C LEU A 1015 -35.75 -6.75 3.04
N ILE A 1016 -36.06 -8.05 3.18
CA ILE A 1016 -35.08 -9.12 3.35
C ILE A 1016 -35.42 -10.26 2.40
N GLU A 1017 -34.42 -10.72 1.65
CA GLU A 1017 -34.54 -11.85 0.73
C GLU A 1017 -33.51 -12.96 0.97
N GLY A 1018 -33.99 -14.17 1.25
CA GLY A 1018 -33.15 -15.30 1.61
C GLY A 1018 -32.80 -15.34 3.11
N PRO A 1019 -32.09 -16.40 3.54
CA PRO A 1019 -31.96 -16.73 4.95
C PRO A 1019 -31.08 -15.73 5.70
N MET A 1020 -31.60 -15.21 6.82
CA MET A 1020 -30.82 -14.52 7.85
C MET A 1020 -30.07 -15.54 8.69
N LYS A 1021 -28.79 -15.75 8.38
CA LYS A 1021 -27.96 -16.83 8.93
C LYS A 1021 -26.86 -16.31 9.86
N LEU A 1022 -26.33 -17.20 10.71
CA LEU A 1022 -25.12 -16.94 11.48
C LEU A 1022 -23.93 -16.67 10.54
N SER A 1023 -23.12 -15.67 10.90
CA SER A 1023 -21.83 -15.37 10.27
C SER A 1023 -20.73 -15.33 11.32
N LEU A 1024 -19.67 -16.12 11.11
CA LEU A 1024 -18.50 -16.32 11.95
C LEU A 1024 -17.19 -15.87 11.27
N ARG A 1025 -17.26 -15.56 9.97
CA ARG A 1025 -16.13 -15.15 9.13
C ARG A 1025 -16.41 -13.86 8.36
N ARG A 1026 -15.36 -13.33 7.76
CA ARG A 1026 -15.36 -12.20 6.81
C ARG A 1026 -14.24 -12.44 5.78
N PRO A 1027 -14.25 -11.80 4.60
CA PRO A 1027 -13.11 -11.86 3.68
C PRO A 1027 -11.80 -11.48 4.40
N ALA A 1028 -10.72 -12.20 4.14
CA ALA A 1028 -9.45 -11.93 4.83
C ALA A 1028 -8.86 -10.58 4.43
N THR A 1029 -8.27 -9.88 5.40
CA THR A 1029 -7.39 -8.72 5.19
C THR A 1029 -5.98 -9.16 4.81
N ASN A 1030 -5.15 -8.28 4.24
CA ASN A 1030 -3.75 -8.58 3.98
C ASN A 1030 -2.95 -8.96 5.23
N ASN A 1031 -3.30 -8.42 6.40
CA ASN A 1031 -2.69 -8.82 7.68
C ASN A 1031 -3.02 -10.28 8.03
N GLU A 1032 -4.26 -10.72 7.80
CA GLU A 1032 -4.70 -12.10 8.04
C GLU A 1032 -4.09 -13.07 7.01
N MET A 1033 -4.00 -12.66 5.73
CA MET A 1033 -3.33 -13.43 4.67
C MET A 1033 -1.83 -13.58 4.98
N GLY A 1034 -1.15 -12.49 5.34
CA GLY A 1034 0.26 -12.50 5.75
C GLY A 1034 0.54 -13.39 6.96
N ALA A 1035 -0.41 -13.52 7.88
CA ALA A 1035 -0.33 -14.40 9.05
C ALA A 1035 -0.62 -15.89 8.75
N LYS A 1036 -0.98 -16.23 7.51
CA LYS A 1036 -1.24 -17.58 7.00
C LYS A 1036 -2.34 -18.34 7.77
N LEU A 1037 -3.48 -17.68 7.95
CA LEU A 1037 -4.56 -18.17 8.81
C LEU A 1037 -5.52 -19.14 8.14
N SER A 1038 -5.51 -19.28 6.81
CA SER A 1038 -6.52 -20.06 6.08
C SER A 1038 -6.67 -21.50 6.58
N LYS A 1039 -5.55 -22.17 6.86
CA LYS A 1039 -5.55 -23.55 7.41
C LYS A 1039 -6.02 -23.61 8.87
N GLU A 1040 -5.65 -22.62 9.67
CA GLU A 1040 -6.02 -22.57 11.10
C GLU A 1040 -7.53 -22.29 11.25
N LEU A 1041 -8.07 -21.36 10.46
CA LEU A 1041 -9.47 -20.96 10.48
C LEU A 1041 -10.40 -21.90 9.67
N ALA A 1042 -9.86 -22.97 9.09
CA ALA A 1042 -10.62 -23.94 8.29
C ALA A 1042 -11.81 -24.56 9.04
N VAL A 1043 -11.72 -24.67 10.38
CA VAL A 1043 -12.83 -25.14 11.22
C VAL A 1043 -14.05 -24.21 11.13
N TRP A 1044 -13.84 -22.90 10.99
CA TRP A 1044 -14.89 -21.88 10.91
C TRP A 1044 -15.41 -21.71 9.48
N ARG A 1045 -14.56 -21.92 8.46
CA ARG A 1045 -14.87 -21.68 7.04
C ARG A 1045 -16.17 -22.31 6.54
N THR A 1046 -16.51 -23.48 7.06
CA THR A 1046 -17.73 -24.22 6.69
C THR A 1046 -18.62 -24.49 7.91
N ALA A 1047 -18.33 -23.87 9.06
CA ALA A 1047 -19.10 -24.12 10.28
C ALA A 1047 -20.53 -23.61 10.14
N GLU A 1048 -20.70 -22.42 9.58
CA GLU A 1048 -21.98 -21.74 9.36
C GLU A 1048 -22.92 -22.56 8.49
N ASP A 1049 -22.45 -23.00 7.32
CA ASP A 1049 -23.26 -23.73 6.34
C ASP A 1049 -23.55 -25.18 6.76
N ARG A 1050 -22.81 -25.70 7.76
CA ARG A 1050 -22.98 -27.07 8.29
C ARG A 1050 -23.67 -27.11 9.65
N MET A 1051 -24.18 -25.98 10.15
CA MET A 1051 -24.91 -25.96 11.42
C MET A 1051 -26.13 -26.86 11.37
N THR A 1052 -26.38 -27.57 12.46
CA THR A 1052 -27.55 -28.46 12.57
C THR A 1052 -28.57 -27.85 13.51
N LEU A 1053 -29.79 -27.65 13.02
CA LEU A 1053 -30.94 -27.29 13.84
C LEU A 1053 -31.32 -28.49 14.72
N LEU A 1054 -31.18 -28.32 16.04
CA LEU A 1054 -31.53 -29.36 17.02
C LEU A 1054 -33.01 -29.28 17.41
N LYS A 1055 -33.57 -28.06 17.37
CA LYS A 1055 -34.89 -27.79 17.93
C LYS A 1055 -35.45 -26.49 17.37
N PHE A 1056 -36.72 -26.53 16.97
CA PHE A 1056 -37.50 -25.39 16.52
C PHE A 1056 -38.82 -25.38 17.29
N ARG A 1057 -39.13 -24.27 17.97
CA ARG A 1057 -40.40 -24.09 18.70
C ARG A 1057 -41.01 -22.75 18.31
N SER A 1058 -42.26 -22.77 17.89
CA SER A 1058 -43.06 -21.56 17.66
C SER A 1058 -44.25 -21.53 18.61
N ASN A 1059 -44.46 -20.40 19.28
CA ASN A 1059 -45.59 -20.18 20.19
C ASN A 1059 -46.29 -18.87 19.83
N HIS A 1060 -47.50 -18.96 19.29
CA HIS A 1060 -48.34 -17.80 18.99
C HIS A 1060 -49.29 -17.53 20.16
N MET A 1061 -49.08 -16.39 20.81
CA MET A 1061 -49.94 -15.90 21.89
C MET A 1061 -50.86 -14.83 21.32
N SER A 1062 -52.17 -15.07 21.30
CA SER A 1062 -53.17 -14.14 20.78
C SER A 1062 -54.38 -14.08 21.71
N GLY A 1063 -54.85 -12.87 22.02
CA GLY A 1063 -56.03 -12.64 22.87
C GLY A 1063 -56.06 -11.25 23.49
N ASN A 1064 -57.25 -10.77 23.89
CA ASN A 1064 -57.46 -9.44 24.51
C ASN A 1064 -56.90 -8.26 23.68
N GLY A 1065 -56.98 -8.34 22.34
CA GLY A 1065 -56.48 -7.29 21.44
C GLY A 1065 -54.96 -7.20 21.32
N LYS A 1066 -54.24 -8.23 21.78
CA LYS A 1066 -52.79 -8.36 21.62
C LYS A 1066 -52.40 -9.64 20.89
N SER A 1067 -51.28 -9.60 20.19
CA SER A 1067 -50.69 -10.76 19.51
C SER A 1067 -49.16 -10.73 19.61
N LEU A 1068 -48.53 -11.88 19.86
CA LEU A 1068 -47.07 -12.04 19.88
C LEU A 1068 -46.71 -13.46 19.45
N LEU A 1069 -45.80 -13.59 18.48
CA LEU A 1069 -45.29 -14.88 18.03
C LEU A 1069 -43.83 -14.99 18.44
N LYS A 1070 -43.53 -15.98 19.28
CA LYS A 1070 -42.18 -16.31 19.69
C LYS A 1070 -41.68 -17.56 18.96
N ILE A 1071 -40.51 -17.47 18.37
CA ILE A 1071 -39.83 -18.59 17.70
C ILE A 1071 -38.47 -18.79 18.37
N ASP A 1072 -38.20 -19.98 18.88
CA ASP A 1072 -36.92 -20.35 19.49
C ASP A 1072 -36.27 -21.50 18.70
N ALA A 1073 -35.03 -21.28 18.27
CA ALA A 1073 -34.22 -22.23 17.52
C ALA A 1073 -32.89 -22.51 18.25
N GLU A 1074 -32.56 -23.79 18.46
CA GLU A 1074 -31.31 -24.23 19.08
C GLU A 1074 -30.46 -25.01 18.07
N TYR A 1075 -29.16 -24.73 18.02
CA TYR A 1075 -28.25 -25.27 17.01
C TYR A 1075 -27.01 -25.90 17.64
N SER A 1076 -26.54 -26.96 17.00
CA SER A 1076 -25.15 -27.43 17.13
C SER A 1076 -24.32 -26.82 16.01
N ILE A 1077 -23.18 -26.22 16.37
CA ILE A 1077 -22.17 -25.78 15.41
C ILE A 1077 -21.12 -26.89 15.31
N PRO A 1078 -20.74 -27.35 14.11
CA PRO A 1078 -19.78 -28.44 13.90
C PRO A 1078 -18.32 -28.00 14.15
N ALA A 1079 -18.08 -27.40 15.30
CA ALA A 1079 -16.80 -26.93 15.79
C ALA A 1079 -16.69 -27.26 17.29
N ARG A 1080 -16.24 -28.46 17.65
CA ARG A 1080 -15.96 -28.89 19.04
C ARG A 1080 -17.11 -28.63 20.05
N GLY A 1081 -18.34 -28.98 19.73
CA GLY A 1081 -19.47 -28.83 20.66
C GLY A 1081 -19.93 -27.39 20.89
N SER A 1082 -19.50 -26.46 20.02
CA SER A 1082 -20.02 -25.10 19.93
C SER A 1082 -21.54 -25.12 19.69
N LYS A 1083 -22.24 -24.11 20.22
CA LYS A 1083 -23.71 -24.04 20.15
C LYS A 1083 -24.16 -22.64 19.80
N ALA A 1084 -25.35 -22.52 19.23
CA ALA A 1084 -26.04 -21.25 19.10
C ALA A 1084 -27.53 -21.38 19.46
N ARG A 1085 -28.11 -20.30 19.94
CA ARG A 1085 -29.56 -20.15 20.12
C ARG A 1085 -29.99 -18.84 19.47
N PHE A 1086 -31.06 -18.89 18.70
CA PHE A 1086 -31.71 -17.73 18.11
C PHE A 1086 -33.17 -17.69 18.55
N SER A 1087 -33.67 -16.49 18.82
CA SER A 1087 -35.05 -16.23 19.18
C SER A 1087 -35.59 -15.08 18.35
N TYR A 1088 -36.78 -15.23 17.81
CA TYR A 1088 -37.52 -14.19 17.09
C TYR A 1088 -38.81 -13.89 17.82
N GLU A 1089 -39.09 -12.62 18.09
CA GLU A 1089 -40.36 -12.16 18.64
C GLU A 1089 -41.02 -11.22 17.64
N VAL A 1090 -42.01 -11.74 16.91
CA VAL A 1090 -42.75 -11.04 15.86
C VAL A 1090 -44.02 -10.41 16.44
N ARG A 1091 -44.26 -9.14 16.14
CA ARG A 1091 -45.37 -8.33 16.64
C ARG A 1091 -46.32 -7.88 15.52
N PRO A 1092 -47.56 -7.44 15.83
CA PRO A 1092 -48.55 -7.02 14.84
C PRO A 1092 -48.15 -5.78 14.05
N ASP A 1093 -47.30 -4.92 14.60
CA ASP A 1093 -46.75 -3.74 13.93
C ASP A 1093 -45.59 -4.06 12.97
N GLY A 1094 -45.38 -5.34 12.66
CA GLY A 1094 -44.32 -5.82 11.79
C GLY A 1094 -42.92 -5.85 12.41
N SER A 1095 -42.75 -5.39 13.64
CA SER A 1095 -41.46 -5.43 14.31
C SER A 1095 -41.06 -6.86 14.71
N ILE A 1096 -39.79 -7.22 14.46
CA ILE A 1096 -39.22 -8.52 14.80
C ILE A 1096 -37.98 -8.30 15.66
N LEU A 1097 -38.06 -8.68 16.94
CA LEU A 1097 -36.89 -8.69 17.81
C LEU A 1097 -36.11 -9.98 17.58
N VAL A 1098 -34.86 -9.85 17.13
CA VAL A 1098 -33.91 -10.94 16.96
C VAL A 1098 -32.97 -10.98 18.15
N SER A 1099 -32.88 -12.12 18.83
CA SER A 1099 -31.95 -12.34 19.95
C SER A 1099 -31.11 -13.57 19.70
N ALA A 1100 -29.80 -13.46 19.90
CA ALA A 1100 -28.85 -14.52 19.63
C ALA A 1100 -27.89 -14.74 20.81
N SER A 1101 -27.57 -16.00 21.06
CA SER A 1101 -26.52 -16.45 21.97
C SER A 1101 -25.64 -17.46 21.24
N VAL A 1102 -24.40 -17.10 20.97
CA VAL A 1102 -23.43 -17.95 20.27
C VAL A 1102 -22.30 -18.30 21.21
N SER A 1103 -22.05 -19.59 21.39
CA SER A 1103 -21.03 -20.13 22.30
C SER A 1103 -20.03 -20.99 21.53
N PRO A 1104 -19.00 -20.37 20.90
CA PRO A 1104 -17.85 -21.10 20.39
C PRO A 1104 -17.13 -21.83 21.53
N ALA A 1105 -16.82 -23.11 21.33
CA ALA A 1105 -16.16 -23.93 22.33
C ALA A 1105 -14.71 -23.48 22.56
N ALA A 1106 -14.23 -23.62 23.80
CA ALA A 1106 -12.87 -23.27 24.17
C ALA A 1106 -11.82 -24.16 23.47
N GLY A 1107 -10.63 -23.60 23.28
CA GLY A 1107 -9.50 -24.31 22.66
C GLY A 1107 -9.64 -24.49 21.14
N LEU A 1108 -10.48 -23.68 20.51
CA LEU A 1108 -10.51 -23.46 19.06
C LEU A 1108 -9.75 -22.18 18.71
N PRO A 1109 -9.28 -22.00 17.47
CA PRO A 1109 -8.69 -20.74 17.04
C PRO A 1109 -9.70 -19.58 17.17
N PRO A 1110 -9.22 -18.33 17.33
CA PRO A 1110 -10.07 -17.14 17.31
C PRO A 1110 -10.94 -17.09 16.05
N LEU A 1111 -12.08 -16.42 16.16
CA LEU A 1111 -12.98 -16.16 15.05
C LEU A 1111 -12.64 -14.80 14.44
N GLN A 1112 -13.07 -14.57 13.19
CA GLN A 1112 -12.98 -13.23 12.61
C GLN A 1112 -14.19 -12.39 13.00
N LYS A 1113 -15.33 -13.02 13.26
CA LYS A 1113 -16.62 -12.35 13.49
C LYS A 1113 -17.56 -13.24 14.30
N VAL A 1114 -18.55 -12.63 14.97
CA VAL A 1114 -19.78 -13.30 15.40
C VAL A 1114 -20.96 -12.36 15.15
N GLY A 1115 -21.85 -12.73 14.24
CA GLY A 1115 -23.00 -11.91 13.86
C GLY A 1115 -24.04 -12.67 13.04
N MET A 1116 -24.99 -11.94 12.47
CA MET A 1116 -25.93 -12.44 11.46
C MET A 1116 -25.68 -11.75 10.12
N GLN A 1117 -25.99 -12.44 9.03
CA GLN A 1117 -25.88 -11.94 7.66
C GLN A 1117 -27.12 -12.35 6.86
N PHE A 1118 -27.61 -11.43 6.03
CA PHE A 1118 -28.78 -11.61 5.17
C PHE A 1118 -28.63 -10.74 3.92
N ARG A 1119 -29.57 -10.85 2.99
CA ARG A 1119 -29.58 -10.05 1.76
C ARG A 1119 -30.82 -9.18 1.68
N VAL A 1120 -30.68 -8.09 0.97
CA VAL A 1120 -31.74 -7.12 0.65
C VAL A 1120 -31.72 -6.88 -0.86
N PRO A 1121 -32.85 -6.58 -1.51
CA PRO A 1121 -32.87 -6.30 -2.96
C PRO A 1121 -31.90 -5.18 -3.36
N ALA A 1122 -31.35 -5.24 -4.58
CA ALA A 1122 -30.36 -4.26 -5.04
C ALA A 1122 -30.87 -2.81 -5.08
N GLU A 1123 -32.18 -2.59 -5.23
CA GLU A 1123 -32.78 -1.25 -5.15
C GLU A 1123 -32.64 -0.60 -3.78
N LEU A 1124 -32.51 -1.38 -2.70
CA LEU A 1124 -32.17 -0.91 -1.36
C LEU A 1124 -30.64 -0.70 -1.27
N ASP A 1125 -30.17 0.35 -1.93
CA ASP A 1125 -28.75 0.64 -2.16
C ASP A 1125 -28.16 1.73 -1.24
N GLU A 1126 -28.96 2.29 -0.33
CA GLU A 1126 -28.53 3.29 0.65
C GLU A 1126 -28.38 2.69 2.05
N ARG A 1127 -27.36 3.14 2.77
CA ARG A 1127 -27.18 2.87 4.19
C ARG A 1127 -27.13 4.18 4.97
N GLU A 1128 -27.97 4.29 5.99
CA GLU A 1128 -27.91 5.31 7.02
C GLU A 1128 -27.60 4.63 8.36
N TRP A 1129 -26.75 5.18 9.22
CA TRP A 1129 -26.51 4.62 10.54
C TRP A 1129 -26.18 5.70 11.57
N PHE A 1130 -26.62 5.49 12.82
CA PHE A 1130 -26.13 6.25 13.96
C PHE A 1130 -25.06 5.43 14.70
N GLY A 1131 -23.81 5.82 14.55
CA GLY A 1131 -22.64 5.17 15.13
C GLY A 1131 -21.37 5.88 14.69
N GLU A 1132 -20.24 5.19 14.73
CA GLU A 1132 -18.97 5.77 14.29
C GLU A 1132 -18.89 5.85 12.75
N GLY A 1133 -18.35 6.96 12.25
CA GLY A 1133 -18.17 7.22 10.82
C GLY A 1133 -17.54 8.58 10.54
N PRO A 1134 -17.60 9.07 9.28
CA PRO A 1134 -18.25 8.45 8.12
C PRO A 1134 -17.43 7.33 7.47
N TYR A 1135 -16.16 7.18 7.84
CA TYR A 1135 -15.24 6.20 7.27
C TYR A 1135 -15.37 4.84 7.98
N GLU A 1136 -14.93 3.76 7.33
CA GLU A 1136 -14.99 2.43 7.94
C GLU A 1136 -14.11 2.31 9.20
N THR A 1137 -14.66 1.68 10.24
CA THR A 1137 -14.05 1.53 11.56
C THR A 1137 -14.00 0.07 11.99
N TYR A 1138 -12.99 -0.30 12.77
CA TYR A 1138 -12.84 -1.61 13.39
C TYR A 1138 -12.55 -1.46 14.88
N SER A 1139 -12.61 -2.56 15.63
CA SER A 1139 -12.47 -2.53 17.09
C SER A 1139 -11.15 -1.93 17.59
N ASP A 1140 -10.09 -1.97 16.77
CA ASP A 1140 -8.75 -1.41 17.02
C ASP A 1140 -8.40 -0.20 16.12
N ARG A 1141 -9.28 0.22 15.20
CA ARG A 1141 -9.09 1.40 14.34
C ARG A 1141 -10.39 2.21 14.25
N ARG A 1142 -10.54 3.20 15.12
CA ARG A 1142 -11.80 3.95 15.27
C ARG A 1142 -11.63 5.37 15.81
N GLU A 1143 -10.44 5.77 16.25
CA GLU A 1143 -10.22 7.10 16.84
C GLU A 1143 -10.44 8.21 15.81
N GLY A 1144 -10.12 7.94 14.54
CA GLY A 1144 -10.32 8.85 13.40
C GLY A 1144 -11.77 9.08 12.99
N ALA A 1145 -12.73 8.43 13.65
CA ALA A 1145 -14.16 8.55 13.40
C ALA A 1145 -14.88 9.12 14.63
N TRP A 1146 -16.05 9.71 14.43
CA TRP A 1146 -16.91 10.23 15.51
C TRP A 1146 -18.32 9.69 15.38
N GLU A 1147 -19.12 9.85 16.42
CA GLU A 1147 -20.49 9.36 16.46
C GLU A 1147 -21.48 10.40 15.91
N ALA A 1148 -22.19 10.04 14.85
CA ALA A 1148 -23.26 10.86 14.27
C ALA A 1148 -24.16 9.97 13.39
N VAL A 1149 -25.23 10.56 12.83
CA VAL A 1149 -25.95 9.93 11.72
C VAL A 1149 -25.18 10.18 10.42
N PHE A 1150 -24.77 9.10 9.78
CA PHE A 1150 -24.12 9.12 8.47
C PHE A 1150 -25.00 8.42 7.43
N LYS A 1151 -24.93 8.86 6.18
CA LYS A 1151 -25.63 8.26 5.04
C LYS A 1151 -24.67 8.12 3.86
N ALA A 1152 -24.70 6.97 3.18
CA ALA A 1152 -23.91 6.71 1.97
C ALA A 1152 -24.60 5.63 1.12
N LYS A 1153 -24.30 5.59 -0.18
CA LYS A 1153 -24.63 4.43 -1.01
C LYS A 1153 -23.76 3.23 -0.57
N ILE A 1154 -24.31 2.01 -0.59
CA ILE A 1154 -23.59 0.79 -0.20
C ILE A 1154 -22.33 0.60 -1.05
N SER A 1155 -22.42 0.91 -2.34
CA SER A 1155 -21.29 0.85 -3.27
C SER A 1155 -20.20 1.90 -3.01
N GLU A 1156 -20.56 3.07 -2.45
CA GLU A 1156 -19.60 4.13 -2.10
C GLU A 1156 -18.88 3.83 -0.77
N ALA A 1157 -19.60 3.24 0.19
CA ALA A 1157 -19.06 2.82 1.48
C ALA A 1157 -18.15 1.57 1.37
N PHE A 1158 -18.33 0.75 0.33
CA PHE A 1158 -17.45 -0.36 0.02
C PHE A 1158 -16.13 0.15 -0.58
N PHE A 1159 -15.11 0.28 0.26
CA PHE A 1159 -13.85 0.89 -0.14
C PHE A 1159 -13.11 0.02 -1.16
N PRO A 1160 -12.62 0.59 -2.28
CA PRO A 1160 -12.00 -0.18 -3.34
C PRO A 1160 -10.52 -0.43 -3.08
N TYR A 1161 -10.21 -1.26 -2.08
CA TYR A 1161 -8.86 -1.81 -1.91
C TYR A 1161 -8.43 -2.49 -3.22
N ILE A 1162 -7.19 -2.21 -3.67
CA ILE A 1162 -6.69 -2.67 -4.98
C ILE A 1162 -6.74 -4.20 -5.07
N GLU A 1163 -6.20 -4.89 -4.07
CA GLU A 1163 -6.52 -6.29 -3.79
C GLU A 1163 -7.77 -6.34 -2.90
N PRO A 1164 -8.91 -6.86 -3.38
CA PRO A 1164 -10.16 -6.86 -2.63
C PRO A 1164 -10.07 -7.63 -1.31
N GLN A 1165 -10.68 -7.06 -0.27
CA GLN A 1165 -10.70 -7.61 1.08
C GLN A 1165 -11.92 -7.09 1.86
N GLU A 1166 -12.02 -7.46 3.13
CA GLU A 1166 -13.03 -6.94 4.05
C GLU A 1166 -13.05 -5.41 4.12
N SER A 1167 -14.26 -4.83 4.07
CA SER A 1167 -14.51 -3.38 4.04
C SER A 1167 -15.94 -3.05 4.50
N SER A 1168 -16.26 -1.75 4.65
CA SER A 1168 -17.62 -1.21 4.90
C SER A 1168 -18.12 -1.40 6.34
N ASN A 1169 -17.27 -1.79 7.28
CA ASN A 1169 -17.67 -1.94 8.69
C ASN A 1169 -17.85 -0.58 9.38
N ALA A 1170 -18.93 -0.43 10.15
CA ALA A 1170 -19.17 0.68 11.07
C ALA A 1170 -19.37 0.14 12.48
N SER A 1171 -18.65 0.71 13.44
CA SER A 1171 -18.63 0.29 14.84
C SER A 1171 -19.61 1.10 15.67
N GLY A 1172 -20.06 0.51 16.79
CA GLY A 1172 -20.86 1.23 17.79
C GLY A 1172 -22.23 1.69 17.31
N ALA A 1173 -22.82 1.02 16.31
CA ALA A 1173 -24.10 1.39 15.73
C ALA A 1173 -25.27 1.16 16.72
N ARG A 1174 -26.02 2.24 16.98
CA ARG A 1174 -27.32 2.19 17.69
C ARG A 1174 -28.42 1.73 16.73
N TYR A 1175 -28.42 2.26 15.50
CA TYR A 1175 -29.27 1.79 14.42
C TYR A 1175 -28.54 1.85 13.07
N ALA A 1176 -29.04 1.07 12.12
CA ALA A 1176 -28.81 1.19 10.69
C ALA A 1176 -30.15 1.14 9.96
N LYS A 1177 -30.30 1.92 8.89
CA LYS A 1177 -31.46 1.94 8.00
C LYS A 1177 -30.99 1.67 6.58
N ILE A 1178 -31.60 0.69 5.93
CA ILE A 1178 -31.37 0.39 4.51
C ILE A 1178 -32.57 0.92 3.72
N SER A 1179 -32.32 1.83 2.79
CA SER A 1179 -33.33 2.46 1.94
C SER A 1179 -32.87 2.49 0.49
N GLY A 1180 -33.69 3.02 -0.41
CA GLY A 1180 -33.36 3.17 -1.83
C GLY A 1180 -34.26 4.21 -2.46
N ASP A 1181 -33.74 4.97 -3.44
CA ASP A 1181 -34.48 6.06 -4.09
C ASP A 1181 -35.76 5.57 -4.82
N ASP A 1182 -35.77 4.30 -5.24
CA ASP A 1182 -36.85 3.65 -5.99
C ASP A 1182 -37.65 2.64 -5.13
N ALA A 1183 -37.45 2.61 -3.81
CA ALA A 1183 -38.11 1.67 -2.90
C ALA A 1183 -39.23 2.36 -2.10
N ASP A 1184 -40.37 1.69 -1.96
CA ASP A 1184 -41.54 2.24 -1.23
C ASP A 1184 -41.40 2.12 0.31
N ALA A 1185 -40.42 1.36 0.79
CA ALA A 1185 -40.18 1.15 2.22
C ALA A 1185 -38.68 0.95 2.54
N ALA A 1186 -38.31 1.28 3.78
CA ALA A 1186 -36.97 1.11 4.31
C ALA A 1186 -36.91 0.03 5.41
N LEU A 1187 -35.75 -0.64 5.53
CA LEU A 1187 -35.47 -1.59 6.60
C LEU A 1187 -34.71 -0.89 7.73
N LEU A 1188 -35.35 -0.74 8.89
CA LEU A 1188 -34.67 -0.36 10.13
C LEU A 1188 -34.08 -1.57 10.83
N ILE A 1189 -32.84 -1.44 11.32
CA ILE A 1189 -32.12 -2.38 12.17
C ILE A 1189 -31.67 -1.60 13.42
N GLU A 1190 -32.21 -1.89 14.59
CA GLU A 1190 -31.95 -1.11 15.81
C GLU A 1190 -31.46 -1.99 16.95
N ALA A 1191 -30.46 -1.53 17.73
CA ALA A 1191 -29.93 -2.24 18.87
C ALA A 1191 -31.00 -2.37 19.97
N ALA A 1192 -31.38 -3.61 20.31
CA ALA A 1192 -32.39 -3.88 21.33
C ALA A 1192 -31.79 -4.22 22.70
N GLY A 1193 -30.53 -4.65 22.74
CA GLY A 1193 -29.80 -4.99 23.96
C GLY A 1193 -29.01 -3.81 24.57
N PRO A 1194 -28.26 -4.03 25.66
CA PRO A 1194 -27.38 -3.01 26.25
C PRO A 1194 -26.11 -2.74 25.42
N LYS A 1195 -25.87 -3.52 24.36
CA LYS A 1195 -24.70 -3.41 23.48
C LYS A 1195 -25.14 -2.93 22.11
N ASN A 1196 -24.40 -1.97 21.58
CA ASN A 1196 -24.46 -1.59 20.17
C ASN A 1196 -23.85 -2.70 19.31
N PHE A 1197 -24.16 -2.68 18.01
CA PHE A 1197 -23.64 -3.67 17.05
C PHE A 1197 -22.62 -3.05 16.10
N GLU A 1198 -21.89 -3.92 15.41
CA GLU A 1198 -21.12 -3.56 14.21
C GLU A 1198 -21.92 -3.88 12.95
N PHE A 1199 -21.84 -3.00 11.97
CA PHE A 1199 -22.68 -3.02 10.77
C PHE A 1199 -21.82 -2.96 9.51
N SER A 1200 -21.98 -3.93 8.61
CA SER A 1200 -21.37 -3.89 7.28
C SER A 1200 -22.38 -4.18 6.17
N ALA A 1201 -22.18 -3.55 5.02
CA ALA A 1201 -23.02 -3.71 3.83
C ALA A 1201 -22.13 -3.85 2.59
N TYR A 1202 -22.36 -4.89 1.79
CA TYR A 1202 -21.59 -5.21 0.58
C TYR A 1202 -22.50 -5.24 -0.65
N PRO A 1203 -22.06 -4.69 -1.80
CA PRO A 1203 -22.80 -4.79 -3.07
C PRO A 1203 -22.60 -6.13 -3.80
N CYS A 1204 -22.01 -7.12 -3.13
CA CYS A 1204 -21.58 -8.40 -3.67
C CYS A 1204 -21.52 -9.47 -2.57
N LEU A 1205 -21.27 -10.73 -2.95
CA LEU A 1205 -21.03 -11.80 -1.98
C LEU A 1205 -19.62 -11.68 -1.35
N PRO A 1206 -19.44 -12.07 -0.07
CA PRO A 1206 -18.10 -12.25 0.51
C PRO A 1206 -17.20 -13.16 -0.33
N GLU A 1207 -17.76 -14.20 -0.96
CA GLU A 1207 -17.05 -15.10 -1.86
C GLU A 1207 -16.54 -14.38 -3.12
N ASP A 1208 -17.26 -13.38 -3.63
CA ASP A 1208 -16.79 -12.58 -4.77
C ASP A 1208 -15.52 -11.80 -4.39
N ILE A 1209 -15.50 -11.25 -3.17
CA ILE A 1209 -14.35 -10.55 -2.61
C ILE A 1209 -13.18 -11.51 -2.44
N GLU A 1210 -13.40 -12.73 -1.94
CA GLU A 1210 -12.35 -13.74 -1.78
C GLU A 1210 -11.74 -14.20 -3.13
N GLN A 1211 -12.50 -14.16 -4.23
CA GLN A 1211 -12.06 -14.64 -5.54
C GLN A 1211 -11.49 -13.57 -6.49
N ALA A 1212 -11.92 -12.31 -6.36
CA ALA A 1212 -11.44 -11.22 -7.20
C ALA A 1212 -9.98 -10.85 -6.90
N SER A 1213 -9.10 -10.87 -7.88
CA SER A 1213 -7.72 -10.35 -7.71
C SER A 1213 -7.65 -8.83 -7.68
N HIS A 1214 -8.61 -8.18 -8.34
CA HIS A 1214 -8.69 -6.73 -8.47
C HIS A 1214 -10.12 -6.25 -8.26
N HIS A 1215 -10.29 -5.05 -7.69
CA HIS A 1215 -11.63 -4.51 -7.38
C HIS A 1215 -12.56 -4.42 -8.59
N HIS A 1216 -12.04 -4.10 -9.78
CA HIS A 1216 -12.86 -4.01 -11.01
C HIS A 1216 -13.47 -5.35 -11.45
N GLN A 1217 -13.00 -6.48 -10.91
CA GLN A 1217 -13.52 -7.82 -11.21
C GLN A 1217 -14.73 -8.18 -10.35
N ILE A 1218 -15.03 -7.41 -9.30
CA ILE A 1218 -16.16 -7.69 -8.42
C ILE A 1218 -17.47 -7.51 -9.23
N PRO A 1219 -18.33 -8.55 -9.28
CA PRO A 1219 -19.54 -8.51 -10.07
C PRO A 1219 -20.57 -7.56 -9.44
N LYS A 1220 -21.49 -7.05 -10.27
CA LYS A 1220 -22.74 -6.48 -9.77
C LYS A 1220 -23.72 -7.63 -9.52
N ARG A 1221 -24.23 -7.75 -8.30
CA ARG A 1221 -25.32 -8.66 -7.93
C ARG A 1221 -26.65 -7.90 -7.93
N ASP A 1222 -27.74 -8.64 -8.00
CA ASP A 1222 -29.13 -8.15 -7.90
C ASP A 1222 -29.61 -7.99 -6.44
N PHE A 1223 -28.69 -8.13 -5.48
CA PHE A 1223 -28.90 -7.90 -4.05
C PHE A 1223 -27.69 -7.24 -3.41
N ASN A 1224 -27.92 -6.65 -2.23
CA ASN A 1224 -26.87 -6.23 -1.30
C ASN A 1224 -26.82 -7.20 -0.11
N VAL A 1225 -25.63 -7.44 0.44
CA VAL A 1225 -25.42 -8.29 1.62
C VAL A 1225 -25.26 -7.41 2.85
N ILE A 1226 -26.10 -7.62 3.85
CA ILE A 1226 -26.10 -6.88 5.12
C ILE A 1226 -25.60 -7.80 6.24
N SER A 1227 -24.76 -7.27 7.13
CA SER A 1227 -24.31 -7.99 8.31
C SER A 1227 -24.40 -7.15 9.58
N VAL A 1228 -24.97 -7.77 10.62
CA VAL A 1228 -25.19 -7.20 11.96
C VAL A 1228 -24.44 -8.05 12.97
N SER A 1229 -23.45 -7.47 13.64
CA SER A 1229 -22.41 -8.25 14.32
C SER A 1229 -22.28 -7.84 15.78
N ALA A 1230 -22.15 -8.83 16.66
CA ALA A 1230 -21.88 -8.59 18.07
C ALA A 1230 -20.43 -8.20 18.32
N ALA A 1231 -19.52 -8.73 17.49
CA ALA A 1231 -18.10 -8.44 17.51
C ALA A 1231 -17.45 -8.84 16.18
N SER A 1232 -16.53 -8.01 15.70
CA SER A 1232 -15.56 -8.36 14.67
C SER A 1232 -14.15 -8.20 15.22
N ALA A 1233 -13.23 -9.05 14.74
CA ALA A 1233 -11.82 -8.90 15.06
C ALA A 1233 -11.30 -7.58 14.46
N GLY A 1234 -10.36 -6.96 15.16
CA GLY A 1234 -9.64 -5.81 14.65
C GLY A 1234 -8.89 -6.10 13.34
N VAL A 1235 -8.30 -5.06 12.75
CA VAL A 1235 -7.52 -5.19 11.52
C VAL A 1235 -6.04 -5.42 11.78
N GLY A 1236 -5.53 -5.14 12.99
CA GLY A 1236 -4.11 -5.25 13.29
C GLY A 1236 -3.25 -4.28 12.48
N GLY A 1237 -2.03 -4.66 12.11
CA GLY A 1237 -1.17 -3.86 11.25
C GLY A 1237 0.19 -3.48 11.82
N LYS A 1238 0.69 -4.17 12.86
CA LYS A 1238 2.10 -4.03 13.25
C LYS A 1238 3.05 -4.47 12.13
N ASN A 1239 2.67 -5.51 11.39
CA ASN A 1239 3.26 -5.96 10.13
C ASN A 1239 2.21 -6.75 9.33
N SER A 1240 2.54 -7.22 8.13
CA SER A 1240 1.62 -7.99 7.26
C SER A 1240 2.24 -9.29 6.73
N TRP A 1241 3.10 -9.95 7.51
CA TRP A 1241 3.76 -11.22 7.12
C TRP A 1241 3.89 -12.22 8.27
N SER A 1242 3.29 -11.94 9.42
CA SER A 1242 3.38 -12.80 10.60
C SER A 1242 2.19 -12.64 11.54
N LYS A 1243 2.05 -13.56 12.49
CA LYS A 1243 1.00 -13.50 13.52
C LYS A 1243 1.08 -12.25 14.41
N SER A 1244 2.23 -11.58 14.52
CA SER A 1244 2.30 -10.33 15.28
C SER A 1244 1.63 -9.16 14.56
N GLY A 1245 1.28 -9.32 13.27
CA GLY A 1245 0.50 -8.37 12.50
C GLY A 1245 -1.00 -8.39 12.82
N LEU A 1246 -1.49 -9.42 13.51
CA LEU A 1246 -2.90 -9.57 13.89
C LEU A 1246 -3.27 -8.66 15.07
N PRO A 1247 -4.58 -8.34 15.24
CA PRO A 1247 -5.06 -7.61 16.40
C PRO A 1247 -4.70 -8.33 17.71
N GLU A 1248 -4.36 -7.54 18.73
CA GLU A 1248 -4.12 -8.05 20.09
C GLU A 1248 -5.37 -7.93 20.96
N LYS A 1249 -5.39 -8.57 22.13
CA LYS A 1249 -6.49 -8.40 23.09
C LYS A 1249 -6.55 -6.94 23.54
N PRO A 1250 -7.74 -6.35 23.73
CA PRO A 1250 -9.07 -6.97 23.70
C PRO A 1250 -9.74 -7.04 22.31
N HIS A 1251 -9.04 -6.71 21.22
CA HIS A 1251 -9.58 -6.57 19.86
C HIS A 1251 -9.69 -7.90 19.08
N THR A 1252 -9.68 -9.03 19.78
CA THR A 1252 -9.85 -10.38 19.17
C THR A 1252 -11.21 -10.97 19.51
N VAL A 1253 -11.74 -11.82 18.62
CA VAL A 1253 -12.97 -12.59 18.87
C VAL A 1253 -12.59 -13.99 19.35
N GLU A 1254 -12.52 -14.14 20.67
CA GLU A 1254 -12.04 -15.36 21.32
C GLU A 1254 -13.05 -16.52 21.27
N SER A 1255 -12.52 -17.74 21.13
CA SER A 1255 -13.26 -18.98 21.39
C SER A 1255 -13.39 -19.24 22.90
N GLY A 1256 -14.40 -20.00 23.32
CA GLY A 1256 -14.67 -20.27 24.74
C GLY A 1256 -15.43 -19.15 25.47
N LYS A 1257 -15.78 -18.07 24.78
CA LYS A 1257 -16.61 -16.96 25.25
C LYS A 1257 -18.00 -17.05 24.62
N THR A 1258 -19.06 -16.80 25.39
CA THR A 1258 -20.41 -16.64 24.83
C THR A 1258 -20.63 -15.20 24.39
N TYR A 1259 -21.14 -15.03 23.19
CA TYR A 1259 -21.52 -13.75 22.60
C TYR A 1259 -23.04 -13.66 22.56
N GLU A 1260 -23.59 -12.69 23.30
CA GLU A 1260 -25.01 -12.38 23.32
C GLU A 1260 -25.25 -11.02 22.67
N PHE A 1261 -26.23 -10.96 21.78
CA PHE A 1261 -26.64 -9.74 21.09
C PHE A 1261 -28.11 -9.81 20.70
N SER A 1262 -28.74 -8.65 20.58
CA SER A 1262 -30.11 -8.54 20.11
C SER A 1262 -30.33 -7.24 19.35
N PHE A 1263 -31.11 -7.32 18.28
CA PHE A 1263 -31.49 -6.19 17.44
C PHE A 1263 -32.94 -6.35 16.98
N LEU A 1264 -33.62 -5.24 16.81
CA LEU A 1264 -34.95 -5.13 16.23
C LEU A 1264 -34.80 -4.93 14.73
N ILE A 1265 -35.63 -5.59 13.93
CA ILE A 1265 -35.89 -5.18 12.55
C ILE A 1265 -37.33 -4.69 12.40
N LYS A 1266 -37.55 -3.66 11.58
CA LYS A 1266 -38.87 -3.09 11.31
C LYS A 1266 -38.89 -2.41 9.94
N GLY A 1267 -39.95 -2.63 9.15
CA GLY A 1267 -40.22 -1.85 7.95
C GLY A 1267 -40.75 -0.45 8.31
N LEU A 1268 -40.30 0.55 7.57
CA LEU A 1268 -40.74 1.93 7.68
C LEU A 1268 -41.24 2.39 6.31
N GLU A 1269 -42.35 3.14 6.27
CA GLU A 1269 -42.68 3.98 5.13
C GLU A 1269 -41.54 5.01 4.96
N ASP A 1270 -41.02 5.17 3.73
CA ASP A 1270 -39.89 6.07 3.45
C ASP A 1270 -40.27 7.56 3.48
#